data_AF-A0A836IS40-F1
#
_entry.id   AF-A0A836IS40-F1
#
_cell.length_a   1.000
_cell.length_b   1.000
_cell.length_c   1.000
_cell.angle_alpha   90.00
_cell.angle_beta   90.00
_cell.angle_gamma   90.00
#
_symmetry.space_group_name_H-M   'P 1'
#
loop_
_entity.id
_entity.type
_entity.pdbx_description
1 polymer ?
#
loop_
_entity_poly.entity_id
_entity_poly.type
_entity_poly.pdbx_seq_one_letter_code
_entity_poly.pdbx_strand_id
1 'polypeptide(L)'
;MLRRRCGDVLGVTAAAKSLTVFSFCPAQRTSCRAQSSSKSGGDGRSSGHGIHTFIRDNAEPTSSFPSASTSVGRDRRGGSLGAASAPHGSYSAGGTAPPPPHTSSHTAGVEGPMSDWASRLQRELMSPVDPLGGLAHKDYYRDPATGYAPQYAPRDFMQGGSIAYHHRQGSESPHDSYAAAAARRDWLEHDVAATDFTSKDVRATSRQLRSDAEREAYTQRHIPADRYRSAFPGNASLGAMDQLRTSGALSDEKIHQQATLDRYRAAATSSLSPSAAAAATAAVPGGVSYATATGLSGGELVNALAEDYAAAADDSMDEELRIAHGLRAKERFDFKVMQRSSRIPFQGYDMDRFAAQRAGRPQGAQQLPPAIPPSSMEEAVKNMRSGGAALPDTEAQARQTYAQNTTSDEPKLGEALTGDVIGGLHAHRQSAQDSKEQARKQRFGLGRQGALVQDGGPDQRTLKKHTNDERLLDAVKFASDAYRRTATDEHVDPYVRRNTETGVGHLLTNRFDMARREDRVAQGEQDFTERNTIHYGVPVQQSIDEFVFAHRNARGERPLDYFKPFPDFRAQRLFRMYRDVEGFSLWKQRPEAFEWELFTRYRAHHNQRRELALLHGLEPVANETAAERAARVLALDELCERTPFDPSKLHLNDDEVKIDVEALRNWFGVYVLPSPTIVESVVRAEGGALNLHLQHVADELNTADTREHILSSRYINRLMLFEGFQHRWNRGFMKEVAGKAPEPVIRYAQPQEVLKYFDADERAMYQQYVKQESDVQLEEWSKMARGRRYIREKEQYGEVIGQGYRVPVVDVQHPETGAVLTVSARLLEKSVSASAADKALAGSGSGSGSSNAAPPSSTVRIDGQVYLVLSGSERAVTPLSIRLESGESMEMTDEVFSSYPLEVPASTKYNHALDYGIGEYSYNRGNYIETQDAIWEKATADREEGWSPATHADGLRPGLPVRARRRLGAAGENRDGATITGDFQRGRIVQYHRQPFFNPDPRLVAVAFYPNGVVQEVPLADVMIWQRRYHGPERTVGDESRRYNPSALRRYIDVTDPNNEKVSSSTSVSAGASGADDHFLEKYEQRLASNAATAKYRTTKQITEIDQWNHFDTSRADNYRPLSISHRRDYVRQGYLPRYTPWEWIAIQEADQPIIHETMRTDNIGVSYFFSLNRSWRYKARPHGYLRNYENEVRDMLQFVDGVTPWKQAQKIRTYWEVRQHHPMPQFNRPEVAMHRNSAGLLPSHMWETDKKTGKVRAVKDSVRDYQTKTPLPKWVQL
;
A
#
# COMPACT_ATOMS: atom_id res chain seq x y z
N MET A 1 1.44 57.10 -41.34
CA MET A 1 0.54 58.13 -41.90
C MET A 1 -0.86 57.52 -42.10
N LEU A 2 -1.92 58.34 -42.22
CA LEU A 2 -3.27 58.09 -42.82
C LEU A 2 -3.89 56.67 -42.73
N ARG A 3 -4.96 56.44 -41.91
CA ARG A 3 -6.43 56.61 -42.16
C ARG A 3 -7.10 55.41 -42.92
N ARG A 4 -8.09 54.70 -42.33
CA ARG A 4 -9.59 54.87 -42.36
C ARG A 4 -10.24 54.57 -43.74
N ARG A 5 -11.46 54.02 -43.91
CA ARG A 5 -12.67 53.65 -43.09
C ARG A 5 -13.36 52.44 -43.80
N CYS A 6 -14.47 51.76 -43.44
CA CYS A 6 -15.55 51.76 -42.41
C CYS A 6 -15.87 50.26 -42.05
N GLY A 7 -16.98 49.75 -41.47
CA GLY A 7 -18.31 50.25 -41.00
C GLY A 7 -19.50 49.89 -41.94
N ASP A 8 -20.72 49.55 -41.48
CA ASP A 8 -21.21 49.41 -40.08
C ASP A 8 -22.69 48.87 -39.96
N VAL A 9 -23.18 48.60 -38.71
CA VAL A 9 -24.62 48.69 -38.23
C VAL A 9 -25.68 47.65 -38.74
N LEU A 10 -26.67 47.10 -37.99
CA LEU A 10 -27.03 47.00 -36.54
C LEU A 10 -28.06 45.85 -36.24
N GLY A 11 -28.19 45.39 -34.97
CA GLY A 11 -29.33 44.56 -34.48
C GLY A 11 -29.26 44.15 -32.98
N VAL A 12 -30.41 44.07 -32.25
CA VAL A 12 -30.51 43.83 -30.77
C VAL A 12 -31.90 43.26 -30.34
N THR A 13 -31.98 42.30 -29.39
CA THR A 13 -32.97 42.10 -28.26
C THR A 13 -32.81 40.72 -27.55
N ALA A 14 -33.43 40.47 -26.37
CA ALA A 14 -33.17 39.27 -25.54
C ALA A 14 -34.30 38.85 -24.54
N ALA A 15 -34.38 37.55 -24.16
CA ALA A 15 -35.11 37.04 -22.95
C ALA A 15 -34.81 35.56 -22.53
N ALA A 16 -34.70 35.34 -21.20
CA ALA A 16 -35.08 34.17 -20.34
C ALA A 16 -34.75 32.66 -20.60
N LYS A 17 -33.97 32.09 -19.64
CA LYS A 17 -34.11 30.80 -18.87
C LYS A 17 -33.99 29.37 -19.51
N SER A 18 -32.98 28.63 -19.00
CA SER A 18 -33.00 27.24 -18.43
C SER A 18 -32.30 26.06 -19.15
N LEU A 19 -31.43 25.37 -18.39
CA LEU A 19 -30.91 23.97 -18.46
C LEU A 19 -30.15 23.41 -19.70
N THR A 20 -28.86 23.08 -19.48
CA THR A 20 -28.11 21.81 -19.79
C THR A 20 -28.44 20.97 -21.05
N VAL A 21 -27.53 20.38 -21.84
CA VAL A 21 -26.08 20.00 -21.73
C VAL A 21 -25.63 19.40 -23.10
N PHE A 22 -24.38 19.26 -23.58
CA PHE A 22 -23.01 19.72 -23.24
C PHE A 22 -22.20 19.82 -24.57
N SER A 23 -21.44 20.89 -24.83
CA SER A 23 -20.27 20.98 -25.74
C SER A 23 -19.85 22.45 -25.88
N PHE A 24 -18.56 22.78 -26.02
CA PHE A 24 -18.15 24.15 -26.39
C PHE A 24 -16.87 24.20 -27.27
N CYS A 25 -16.96 24.98 -28.34
CA CYS A 25 -15.86 25.40 -29.22
C CYS A 25 -15.43 26.87 -28.91
N PRO A 26 -14.28 27.34 -29.43
CA PRO A 26 -13.65 28.60 -28.99
C PRO A 26 -13.95 29.83 -29.86
N ALA A 27 -13.89 31.04 -29.28
CA ALA A 27 -13.41 32.25 -29.99
C ALA A 27 -13.17 33.48 -29.08
N GLN A 28 -12.02 34.13 -29.29
CA GLN A 28 -11.69 35.58 -29.31
C GLN A 28 -12.15 36.61 -28.23
N ARG A 29 -11.22 37.56 -28.03
CA ARG A 29 -11.27 38.80 -27.21
C ARG A 29 -12.28 39.84 -27.76
N THR A 30 -12.79 40.73 -26.90
CA THR A 30 -12.34 42.16 -26.85
C THR A 30 -12.81 42.98 -25.63
N SER A 31 -11.81 43.56 -24.94
CA SER A 31 -11.71 45.00 -24.57
C SER A 31 -12.98 45.89 -24.54
N CYS A 32 -13.20 46.55 -23.39
CA CYS A 32 -13.68 47.94 -23.32
C CYS A 32 -12.81 48.77 -22.34
N ARG A 33 -12.67 50.07 -22.60
CA ARG A 33 -11.69 50.98 -21.97
C ARG A 33 -12.23 52.40 -21.82
N ALA A 34 -12.25 52.92 -20.60
CA ALA A 34 -12.40 54.34 -20.23
C ALA A 34 -11.53 54.57 -18.97
N GLN A 35 -10.51 55.43 -18.98
CA GLN A 35 -10.55 56.91 -18.82
C GLN A 35 -10.89 57.37 -17.37
N SER A 36 -10.23 58.37 -16.77
CA SER A 36 -8.89 58.97 -17.01
C SER A 36 -8.58 60.06 -15.96
N SER A 37 -7.36 60.13 -15.44
CA SER A 37 -6.75 61.34 -14.85
C SER A 37 -5.21 61.27 -14.97
N SER A 38 -4.49 62.36 -14.70
CA SER A 38 -3.12 62.58 -15.24
C SER A 38 -2.22 63.50 -14.41
N LYS A 39 -0.89 63.37 -14.61
CA LYS A 39 0.23 64.14 -14.01
C LYS A 39 0.53 63.74 -12.55
N SER A 40 1.77 63.79 -12.03
CA SER A 40 3.12 64.09 -12.59
C SER A 40 4.09 62.96 -12.17
N GLY A 41 5.38 62.86 -12.54
CA GLY A 41 6.31 63.77 -13.21
C GLY A 41 7.34 64.35 -12.23
N GLY A 42 8.57 63.82 -12.24
CA GLY A 42 9.71 64.27 -11.42
C GLY A 42 10.84 63.24 -11.33
N ASP A 43 12.06 63.63 -11.71
CA ASP A 43 13.29 62.82 -11.58
C ASP A 43 13.93 62.96 -10.18
N GLY A 44 14.72 61.96 -9.75
CA GLY A 44 15.50 62.06 -8.52
C GLY A 44 16.51 60.91 -8.33
N ARG A 45 17.81 61.23 -8.40
CA ARG A 45 18.91 60.33 -8.00
C ARG A 45 19.19 60.48 -6.51
N SER A 46 19.22 59.38 -5.76
CA SER A 46 20.10 59.25 -4.58
C SER A 46 20.42 57.79 -4.27
N SER A 47 21.61 57.55 -3.74
CA SER A 47 22.07 56.27 -3.23
C SER A 47 21.52 56.00 -1.82
N GLY A 48 21.19 54.74 -1.53
CA GLY A 48 20.92 54.28 -0.17
C GLY A 48 20.73 52.77 -0.10
N HIS A 49 21.62 52.05 0.58
CA HIS A 49 21.31 50.71 1.07
C HIS A 49 20.44 50.86 2.31
N GLY A 50 19.24 50.29 2.26
CA GLY A 50 18.28 50.30 3.37
C GLY A 50 17.31 49.14 3.21
N ILE A 51 17.61 48.01 3.85
CA ILE A 51 16.67 46.90 3.96
C ILE A 51 15.61 47.33 4.98
N HIS A 52 14.55 47.96 4.49
CA HIS A 52 13.36 48.23 5.31
C HIS A 52 12.62 46.92 5.57
N THR A 53 12.96 46.27 6.69
CA THR A 53 12.11 45.30 7.36
C THR A 53 10.82 46.01 7.79
N PHE A 54 9.82 46.03 6.90
CA PHE A 54 8.48 46.42 7.29
C PHE A 54 7.95 45.38 8.27
N ILE A 55 7.91 45.80 9.55
CA ILE A 55 7.15 45.13 10.60
C ILE A 55 5.75 44.87 10.05
N ARG A 56 5.35 43.60 10.08
CA ARG A 56 3.98 43.19 9.83
C ARG A 56 3.52 42.48 11.09
N ASP A 57 2.46 43.00 11.70
CA ASP A 57 2.01 42.54 13.00
C ASP A 57 1.62 41.05 12.94
N ASN A 58 2.18 40.25 13.85
CA ASN A 58 1.74 38.89 14.09
C ASN A 58 0.41 38.93 14.86
N ALA A 59 -0.66 39.32 14.16
CA ALA A 59 -2.02 39.07 14.61
C ALA A 59 -2.29 37.57 14.48
N GLU A 60 -2.70 36.94 15.59
CA GLU A 60 -2.91 35.51 15.72
C GLU A 60 -3.98 34.98 14.73
N PRO A 61 -3.71 33.92 13.96
CA PRO A 61 -4.76 33.13 13.34
C PRO A 61 -5.40 32.21 14.38
N THR A 62 -6.31 32.76 15.20
CA THR A 62 -7.05 32.00 16.20
C THR A 62 -7.86 30.85 15.57
N SER A 63 -7.53 29.61 15.92
CA SER A 63 -8.21 28.39 15.46
C SER A 63 -9.52 28.12 16.22
N SER A 64 -10.45 29.09 16.18
CA SER A 64 -11.74 28.98 16.86
C SER A 64 -12.68 27.98 16.17
N PHE A 65 -12.78 26.77 16.72
CA PHE A 65 -13.92 25.88 16.41
C PHE A 65 -15.20 26.47 17.03
N PRO A 66 -16.31 26.62 16.26
CA PRO A 66 -17.53 27.21 16.77
C PRO A 66 -18.35 26.19 17.58
N SER A 67 -18.36 26.32 18.91
CA SER A 67 -19.33 25.62 19.77
C SER A 67 -20.74 26.17 19.51
N ALA A 68 -21.55 25.43 18.76
CA ALA A 68 -22.95 25.77 18.54
C ALA A 68 -23.72 25.68 19.87
N SER A 69 -24.27 26.80 20.34
CA SER A 69 -25.16 26.85 21.49
C SER A 69 -26.57 27.23 21.06
N THR A 70 -27.55 26.46 21.52
CA THR A 70 -28.97 26.82 21.48
C THR A 70 -29.54 26.70 22.88
N SER A 71 -30.23 27.76 23.31
CA SER A 71 -30.62 27.99 24.69
C SER A 71 -31.98 27.36 25.05
N VAL A 72 -32.04 26.82 26.26
CA VAL A 72 -33.23 26.91 27.13
C VAL A 72 -32.71 27.30 28.51
N GLY A 73 -33.44 28.09 29.29
CA GLY A 73 -32.97 28.53 30.60
C GLY A 73 -34.08 28.77 31.61
N ARG A 74 -33.71 28.70 32.90
CA ARG A 74 -34.49 29.08 34.11
C ARG A 74 -35.86 28.35 34.29
N ASP A 75 -36.29 28.05 35.52
CA ASP A 75 -36.07 28.84 36.73
C ASP A 75 -36.12 28.08 38.08
N ARG A 76 -35.47 28.70 39.07
CA ARG A 76 -35.70 28.76 40.53
C ARG A 76 -36.49 27.70 41.35
N ARG A 77 -35.90 27.44 42.54
CA ARG A 77 -36.44 27.02 43.86
C ARG A 77 -36.85 25.53 44.03
N GLY A 78 -36.62 24.88 45.19
CA GLY A 78 -35.74 25.27 46.31
C GLY A 78 -36.12 24.70 47.70
N GLY A 79 -35.15 24.08 48.40
CA GLY A 79 -35.23 23.64 49.81
C GLY A 79 -36.09 22.38 50.08
N SER A 80 -36.02 21.73 51.24
CA SER A 80 -35.00 21.71 52.33
C SER A 80 -35.38 20.65 53.38
N LEU A 81 -34.39 20.12 54.14
CA LEU A 81 -34.54 19.19 55.29
C LEU A 81 -35.02 17.76 54.92
N GLY A 82 -34.68 16.69 55.66
CA GLY A 82 -33.68 16.57 56.73
C GLY A 82 -33.98 15.44 57.74
N ALA A 83 -32.94 14.70 58.15
CA ALA A 83 -32.93 13.66 59.22
C ALA A 83 -33.79 12.39 58.96
N ALA A 84 -33.63 11.26 59.67
CA ALA A 84 -32.45 10.59 60.26
C ALA A 84 -32.86 9.17 60.76
N SER A 85 -31.89 8.26 60.96
CA SER A 85 -31.99 6.97 61.71
C SER A 85 -32.95 5.89 61.13
N ALA A 86 -32.89 4.58 61.45
CA ALA A 86 -31.79 3.65 61.81
C ALA A 86 -32.35 2.18 61.66
N PRO A 87 -31.86 1.08 62.29
CA PRO A 87 -31.19 0.03 61.51
C PRO A 87 -31.67 -1.43 61.78
N HIS A 88 -30.84 -2.41 61.39
CA HIS A 88 -30.92 -3.89 61.54
C HIS A 88 -31.78 -4.65 60.48
N GLY A 89 -31.38 -5.85 60.02
CA GLY A 89 -30.07 -6.53 60.18
C GLY A 89 -30.12 -8.06 59.98
N SER A 90 -28.98 -8.67 59.57
CA SER A 90 -28.70 -10.13 59.47
C SER A 90 -29.60 -10.97 58.52
N TYR A 91 -29.19 -12.10 57.92
CA TYR A 91 -28.23 -13.16 58.29
C TYR A 91 -27.34 -13.67 57.13
N SER A 92 -26.52 -14.69 57.41
CA SER A 92 -25.35 -15.14 56.62
C SER A 92 -25.54 -16.42 55.78
N ALA A 93 -24.47 -16.77 55.04
CA ALA A 93 -24.13 -18.05 54.39
C ALA A 93 -24.74 -18.33 52.99
N GLY A 94 -23.99 -18.91 52.04
CA GLY A 94 -22.54 -19.21 52.06
C GLY A 94 -22.09 -20.14 50.92
N GLY A 95 -20.94 -19.83 50.28
CA GLY A 95 -20.34 -20.65 49.23
C GLY A 95 -19.06 -20.01 48.67
N THR A 96 -17.97 -20.77 48.56
CA THR A 96 -16.62 -20.23 48.29
C THR A 96 -16.11 -20.53 46.88
N ALA A 97 -15.72 -19.48 46.16
CA ALA A 97 -14.81 -19.53 45.01
C ALA A 97 -13.92 -18.26 45.02
N PRO A 98 -12.67 -18.30 44.52
CA PRO A 98 -11.74 -17.18 44.62
C PRO A 98 -12.01 -16.07 43.57
N PRO A 99 -11.88 -14.77 43.93
CA PRO A 99 -12.06 -13.66 42.99
C PRO A 99 -10.80 -13.35 42.15
N PRO A 100 -10.95 -12.73 40.97
CA PRO A 100 -9.85 -12.16 40.20
C PRO A 100 -9.26 -10.88 40.85
N PRO A 101 -8.06 -10.41 40.44
CA PRO A 101 -7.45 -9.20 40.99
C PRO A 101 -8.31 -7.94 40.78
N HIS A 102 -8.25 -7.04 41.76
CA HIS A 102 -9.23 -5.96 41.92
C HIS A 102 -9.15 -4.85 40.86
N THR A 103 -10.30 -4.54 40.26
CA THR A 103 -10.57 -3.20 39.72
C THR A 103 -10.93 -2.27 40.87
N SER A 104 -10.15 -1.19 41.06
CA SER A 104 -10.41 -0.18 42.09
C SER A 104 -11.48 0.81 41.64
N SER A 105 -12.75 0.53 41.95
CA SER A 105 -13.83 1.50 41.78
C SER A 105 -13.70 2.64 42.80
N HIS A 106 -13.53 3.88 42.34
CA HIS A 106 -13.54 5.06 43.20
C HIS A 106 -14.97 5.38 43.67
N THR A 107 -15.39 4.75 44.78
CA THR A 107 -16.46 5.30 45.63
C THR A 107 -15.86 6.32 46.60
N ALA A 108 -16.62 7.37 46.90
CA ALA A 108 -16.13 8.47 47.74
C ALA A 108 -16.22 8.14 49.24
N GLY A 109 -15.25 8.64 50.03
CA GLY A 109 -15.47 8.93 51.45
C GLY A 109 -14.92 7.97 52.50
N VAL A 110 -13.76 7.33 52.29
CA VAL A 110 -12.92 6.84 53.40
C VAL A 110 -11.46 7.27 53.16
N GLU A 111 -10.89 8.04 54.08
CA GLU A 111 -9.50 8.48 54.02
C GLU A 111 -8.56 7.32 54.42
N GLY A 112 -7.81 6.78 53.46
CA GLY A 112 -6.66 5.92 53.75
C GLY A 112 -5.47 6.75 54.26
N PRO A 113 -4.59 6.19 55.12
CA PRO A 113 -3.41 6.89 55.62
C PRO A 113 -2.49 7.32 54.46
N MET A 114 -2.00 8.55 54.52
CA MET A 114 -1.17 9.12 53.45
C MET A 114 0.25 8.54 53.43
N SER A 115 0.90 8.55 52.26
CA SER A 115 2.21 7.90 52.06
C SER A 115 3.40 8.70 52.63
N ASP A 116 4.14 8.06 53.56
CA ASP A 116 5.22 8.65 54.37
C ASP A 116 6.35 9.39 53.61
N TRP A 117 6.63 9.03 52.35
CA TRP A 117 7.69 9.69 51.58
C TRP A 117 7.39 11.17 51.29
N ALA A 118 6.11 11.54 51.15
CA ALA A 118 5.70 12.90 50.83
C ALA A 118 5.84 13.85 52.04
N SER A 119 5.58 13.36 53.26
CA SER A 119 5.82 14.14 54.49
C SER A 119 7.31 14.28 54.77
N ARG A 120 8.15 13.29 54.42
CA ARG A 120 9.61 13.38 54.45
C ARG A 120 10.15 14.46 53.50
N LEU A 121 9.74 14.42 52.23
CA LEU A 121 10.12 15.44 51.23
C LEU A 121 9.72 16.85 51.66
N GLN A 122 8.55 17.02 52.25
CA GLN A 122 8.17 18.34 52.77
C GLN A 122 9.05 18.75 53.97
N ARG A 123 9.32 17.83 54.90
CA ARG A 123 10.22 18.07 56.05
C ARG A 123 11.62 18.52 55.60
N GLU A 124 12.09 17.99 54.47
CA GLU A 124 13.31 18.41 53.77
C GLU A 124 13.17 19.80 53.11
N LEU A 125 12.16 20.03 52.25
CA LEU A 125 11.90 21.33 51.58
C LEU A 125 11.78 22.52 52.55
N MET A 126 11.16 22.27 53.70
CA MET A 126 11.00 23.25 54.77
C MET A 126 12.29 23.52 55.55
N SER A 127 13.26 22.59 55.53
CA SER A 127 14.56 22.80 56.14
C SER A 127 15.31 23.94 55.44
N PRO A 128 16.11 24.76 56.15
CA PRO A 128 17.07 25.66 55.53
C PRO A 128 18.38 24.95 55.14
N VAL A 129 18.48 23.63 55.38
CA VAL A 129 19.69 22.82 55.18
C VAL A 129 19.51 21.92 53.95
N ASP A 130 20.58 21.77 53.16
CA ASP A 130 20.67 20.80 52.06
C ASP A 130 20.32 19.37 52.54
N PRO A 131 19.46 18.60 51.83
CA PRO A 131 18.96 17.30 52.31
C PRO A 131 20.05 16.22 52.42
N LEU A 132 21.20 16.41 51.77
CA LEU A 132 22.37 15.54 51.86
C LEU A 132 23.50 16.15 52.72
N GLY A 133 23.25 17.27 53.42
CA GLY A 133 24.24 17.97 54.24
C GLY A 133 25.45 18.49 53.45
N GLY A 134 25.33 18.68 52.13
CA GLY A 134 26.44 19.02 51.25
C GLY A 134 27.37 17.84 50.90
N LEU A 135 27.13 16.63 51.41
CA LEU A 135 27.96 15.46 51.13
C LEU A 135 27.86 15.02 49.66
N ALA A 136 28.93 14.38 49.17
CA ALA A 136 28.97 13.75 47.86
C ALA A 136 28.40 12.32 47.93
N HIS A 137 27.24 12.10 47.31
CA HIS A 137 26.64 10.78 47.16
C HIS A 137 26.67 10.33 45.70
N LYS A 138 27.09 9.08 45.44
CA LYS A 138 27.34 8.57 44.08
C LYS A 138 26.11 8.57 43.17
N ASP A 139 24.91 8.43 43.75
CA ASP A 139 23.63 8.31 43.04
C ASP A 139 22.83 9.63 43.00
N TYR A 140 23.41 10.76 43.42
CA TYR A 140 22.81 12.10 43.26
C TYR A 140 23.78 13.03 42.52
N TYR A 141 23.33 13.59 41.41
CA TYR A 141 24.09 14.58 40.65
C TYR A 141 23.67 15.98 41.08
N ARG A 142 24.65 16.83 41.40
CA ARG A 142 24.44 18.27 41.61
C ARG A 142 24.58 18.99 40.27
N ASP A 143 23.47 19.21 39.59
CA ASP A 143 23.42 19.83 38.26
C ASP A 143 23.27 21.36 38.34
N PRO A 144 24.25 22.11 37.82
CA PRO A 144 24.08 24.18 37.52
C PRO A 144 22.86 24.55 36.69
N ALA A 145 22.32 23.65 35.87
CA ALA A 145 21.01 23.86 35.26
C ALA A 145 19.94 23.96 36.37
N THR A 146 19.98 23.04 37.33
CA THR A 146 19.15 23.07 38.56
C THR A 146 19.78 23.87 39.72
N GLY A 147 20.89 24.59 39.48
CA GLY A 147 21.58 25.38 40.51
C GLY A 147 22.41 24.59 41.53
N TYR A 148 22.90 23.39 41.16
CA TYR A 148 23.64 22.43 42.04
C TYR A 148 22.81 21.85 43.20
N ALA A 149 21.48 21.91 43.06
CA ALA A 149 20.55 21.08 43.80
C ALA A 149 20.88 19.58 43.61
N PRO A 150 20.78 18.74 44.65
CA PRO A 150 21.04 17.31 44.54
C PRO A 150 19.85 16.60 43.88
N GLN A 151 20.00 16.23 42.61
CA GLN A 151 18.98 15.52 41.83
C GLN A 151 19.32 14.02 41.77
N TYR A 152 18.32 13.15 41.92
CA TYR A 152 18.51 11.70 41.89
C TYR A 152 18.95 11.24 40.49
N ALA A 153 20.09 10.54 40.42
CA ALA A 153 20.79 10.16 39.19
C ALA A 153 21.51 8.80 39.38
N PRO A 154 20.76 7.69 39.53
CA PRO A 154 21.34 6.37 39.77
C PRO A 154 21.98 5.78 38.51
N ARG A 155 22.83 4.76 38.69
CA ARG A 155 23.30 3.91 37.59
C ARG A 155 22.26 2.85 37.24
N ASP A 156 21.82 2.83 35.99
CA ASP A 156 20.95 1.77 35.45
C ASP A 156 21.79 0.64 34.86
N PHE A 157 21.83 -0.50 35.56
CA PHE A 157 22.53 -1.70 35.10
C PHE A 157 21.82 -2.42 33.94
N MET A 158 20.53 -2.16 33.69
CA MET A 158 19.82 -2.68 32.51
C MET A 158 20.30 -2.01 31.21
N GLN A 159 20.95 -0.85 31.32
CA GLN A 159 21.51 -0.06 30.21
C GLN A 159 23.05 0.00 30.24
N GLY A 160 23.72 -1.07 30.68
CA GLY A 160 25.20 -1.09 30.71
C GLY A 160 25.79 -0.13 31.75
N GLY A 161 25.07 0.12 32.84
CA GLY A 161 25.52 0.96 33.95
C GLY A 161 25.59 2.46 33.61
N SER A 162 24.89 2.92 32.57
CA SER A 162 24.73 4.36 32.29
C SER A 162 24.07 5.08 33.46
N ILE A 163 24.29 6.40 33.60
CA ILE A 163 23.55 7.19 34.59
C ILE A 163 22.19 7.59 34.02
N ALA A 164 21.13 7.24 34.75
CA ALA A 164 19.74 7.52 34.43
C ALA A 164 19.36 8.95 34.88
N TYR A 165 19.86 9.92 34.14
CA TYR A 165 19.60 11.36 34.30
C TYR A 165 19.44 12.00 32.90
N HIS A 166 19.13 13.29 32.79
CA HIS A 166 19.17 13.97 31.49
C HIS A 166 20.61 14.25 31.08
N HIS A 167 20.93 13.93 29.82
CA HIS A 167 22.19 14.27 29.15
C HIS A 167 21.85 15.35 28.14
N ARG A 168 22.57 16.48 28.12
CA ARG A 168 22.27 17.55 27.15
C ARG A 168 22.92 17.23 25.80
N GLN A 169 22.18 17.48 24.71
CA GLN A 169 22.72 17.37 23.35
C GLN A 169 23.50 18.64 22.98
N GLY A 170 24.39 18.52 21.99
CA GLY A 170 25.18 19.61 21.44
C GLY A 170 25.01 19.73 19.92
N SER A 171 23.79 19.55 19.43
CA SER A 171 23.37 19.77 18.04
C SER A 171 22.60 21.09 17.86
N GLU A 172 21.88 21.51 18.88
CA GLU A 172 21.66 22.92 19.18
C GLU A 172 22.78 23.38 20.12
N SER A 173 22.98 24.69 20.30
CA SER A 173 24.04 25.16 21.20
C SER A 173 23.75 24.65 22.62
N PRO A 174 24.64 23.88 23.26
CA PRO A 174 24.32 23.24 24.53
C PRO A 174 24.15 24.26 25.68
N HIS A 175 24.55 25.51 25.43
CA HIS A 175 24.23 26.69 26.25
C HIS A 175 22.73 27.03 26.27
N ASP A 176 21.96 26.73 25.22
CA ASP A 176 20.55 27.18 25.09
C ASP A 176 19.66 26.47 26.11
N SER A 177 19.84 25.16 26.25
CA SER A 177 19.23 24.36 27.32
C SER A 177 19.64 24.83 28.72
N TYR A 178 20.78 25.51 28.87
CA TYR A 178 21.25 26.07 30.14
C TYR A 178 20.66 27.45 30.41
N ALA A 179 20.66 28.33 29.41
CA ALA A 179 20.03 29.64 29.48
C ALA A 179 18.53 29.52 29.80
N ALA A 180 17.82 28.57 29.18
CA ALA A 180 16.41 28.30 29.47
C ALA A 180 16.20 27.82 30.92
N ALA A 181 17.04 26.90 31.41
CA ALA A 181 16.97 26.41 32.79
C ALA A 181 17.33 27.49 33.84
N ALA A 182 18.32 28.34 33.54
CA ALA A 182 18.72 29.46 34.38
C ALA A 182 17.62 30.53 34.43
N ALA A 183 17.16 31.03 33.28
CA ALA A 183 16.08 32.01 33.21
C ALA A 183 14.77 31.51 33.82
N ARG A 184 14.51 30.19 33.78
CA ARG A 184 13.37 29.57 34.49
C ARG A 184 13.55 29.60 36.02
N ARG A 185 14.76 29.44 36.55
CA ARG A 185 15.02 29.65 37.99
C ARG A 185 14.79 31.11 38.37
N ASP A 186 15.34 32.03 37.59
CA ASP A 186 15.25 33.47 37.85
C ASP A 186 13.78 33.95 37.77
N TRP A 187 13.00 33.42 36.81
CA TRP A 187 11.56 33.62 36.73
C TRP A 187 10.81 33.09 37.97
N LEU A 188 11.20 31.94 38.48
CA LEU A 188 10.59 31.30 39.66
C LEU A 188 11.10 31.87 41.00
N GLU A 189 12.06 32.81 41.01
CA GLU A 189 12.64 33.37 42.24
C GLU A 189 11.57 34.01 43.14
N HIS A 190 10.60 34.73 42.55
CA HIS A 190 9.45 35.30 43.25
C HIS A 190 8.64 34.24 44.01
N ASP A 191 8.31 33.13 43.34
CA ASP A 191 7.47 32.08 43.90
C ASP A 191 8.25 31.26 44.93
N VAL A 192 9.55 31.03 44.71
CA VAL A 192 10.45 30.44 45.70
C VAL A 192 10.54 31.33 46.95
N ALA A 193 10.70 32.65 46.80
CA ALA A 193 10.68 33.58 47.92
C ALA A 193 9.36 33.52 48.71
N ALA A 194 8.20 33.38 48.04
CA ALA A 194 6.91 33.16 48.68
C ALA A 194 6.84 31.79 49.42
N THR A 195 7.42 30.72 48.87
CA THR A 195 7.57 29.45 49.60
C THR A 195 8.51 29.59 50.81
N ASP A 196 9.50 30.47 50.75
CA ASP A 196 10.41 30.73 51.87
C ASP A 196 9.74 31.44 53.04
N PHE A 197 8.77 32.33 52.80
CA PHE A 197 7.93 32.89 53.87
C PHE A 197 7.01 31.82 54.47
N THR A 198 6.20 31.15 53.66
CA THR A 198 5.27 30.12 54.16
C THR A 198 5.97 28.94 54.86
N SER A 199 7.18 28.57 54.43
CA SER A 199 7.99 27.55 55.13
C SER A 199 8.46 27.99 56.52
N LYS A 200 8.64 29.29 56.78
CA LYS A 200 9.01 29.81 58.11
C LYS A 200 7.81 29.73 59.06
N ASP A 201 6.63 30.12 58.60
CA ASP A 201 5.40 30.09 59.38
C ASP A 201 4.97 28.65 59.72
N VAL A 202 4.98 27.74 58.74
CA VAL A 202 4.62 26.33 58.94
C VAL A 202 5.71 25.60 59.76
N ARG A 203 6.95 26.10 59.81
CA ARG A 203 7.98 25.68 60.80
C ARG A 203 7.76 26.28 62.20
N ALA A 204 7.09 27.43 62.32
CA ALA A 204 6.74 28.01 63.61
C ALA A 204 5.57 27.25 64.25
N THR A 205 4.53 26.92 63.48
CA THR A 205 3.41 26.08 63.93
C THR A 205 3.86 24.64 64.25
N SER A 206 4.71 24.02 63.42
CA SER A 206 5.25 22.68 63.70
C SER A 206 6.04 22.60 65.03
N ARG A 207 6.65 23.72 65.47
CA ARG A 207 7.29 23.85 66.80
C ARG A 207 6.31 24.11 67.95
N GLN A 208 5.05 24.47 67.67
CA GLN A 208 3.99 24.61 68.68
C GLN A 208 3.24 23.29 68.92
N LEU A 209 3.18 22.40 67.91
CA LEU A 209 2.65 21.04 68.02
C LEU A 209 3.55 20.18 68.90
N ARG A 210 2.95 19.39 69.81
CA ARG A 210 3.68 18.71 70.90
C ARG A 210 3.93 17.24 70.58
N SER A 211 2.99 16.57 69.94
CA SER A 211 3.11 15.18 69.49
C SER A 211 3.63 15.10 68.06
N ASP A 212 4.44 14.09 67.74
CA ASP A 212 4.86 13.85 66.35
C ASP A 212 3.68 13.44 65.45
N ALA A 213 2.69 12.73 66.00
CA ALA A 213 1.45 12.43 65.28
C ALA A 213 0.64 13.70 64.94
N GLU A 214 0.70 14.75 65.79
CA GLU A 214 0.11 16.06 65.47
C GLU A 214 0.88 16.74 64.33
N ARG A 215 2.23 16.70 64.35
CA ARG A 215 3.09 17.27 63.30
C ARG A 215 2.87 16.58 61.95
N GLU A 216 2.73 15.26 61.95
CA GLU A 216 2.53 14.48 60.73
C GLU A 216 1.10 14.65 60.20
N ALA A 217 0.07 14.63 61.05
CA ALA A 217 -1.30 14.96 60.65
C ALA A 217 -1.42 16.40 60.12
N TYR A 218 -0.72 17.38 60.72
CA TYR A 218 -0.65 18.75 60.23
C TYR A 218 0.03 18.84 58.85
N THR A 219 1.14 18.12 58.66
CA THR A 219 1.85 18.06 57.38
C THR A 219 0.97 17.46 56.28
N GLN A 220 0.33 16.31 56.57
CA GLN A 220 -0.58 15.62 55.64
C GLN A 220 -1.80 16.47 55.29
N ARG A 221 -2.46 17.09 56.29
CA ARG A 221 -3.69 17.87 56.11
C ARG A 221 -3.52 19.12 55.25
N HIS A 222 -2.35 19.76 55.31
CA HIS A 222 -2.09 20.97 54.53
C HIS A 222 -1.44 20.68 53.16
N ILE A 223 -0.93 19.46 52.94
CA ILE A 223 -0.13 19.12 51.75
C ILE A 223 -0.53 17.71 51.27
N PRO A 224 -1.45 17.61 50.30
CA PRO A 224 -1.78 16.30 49.71
C PRO A 224 -0.57 15.76 48.94
N ALA A 225 -0.30 14.46 49.10
CA ALA A 225 0.84 13.78 48.45
C ALA A 225 0.84 13.95 46.91
N ASP A 226 -0.33 14.13 46.30
CA ASP A 226 -0.51 14.41 44.87
C ASP A 226 0.23 15.67 44.39
N ARG A 227 0.49 16.65 45.27
CA ARG A 227 1.27 17.86 44.96
C ARG A 227 2.71 17.55 44.50
N TYR A 228 3.28 16.43 44.94
CA TYR A 228 4.65 16.03 44.60
C TYR A 228 4.73 14.86 43.63
N ARG A 229 3.62 14.14 43.37
CA ARG A 229 3.58 13.08 42.35
C ARG A 229 3.91 13.61 40.95
N SER A 230 3.47 14.83 40.62
CA SER A 230 3.81 15.49 39.35
C SER A 230 5.30 15.83 39.19
N ALA A 231 6.06 16.00 40.29
CA ALA A 231 7.49 16.26 40.23
C ALA A 231 8.32 15.01 39.89
N PHE A 232 7.76 13.81 40.12
CA PHE A 232 8.43 12.52 39.98
C PHE A 232 7.59 11.59 39.08
N PRO A 233 7.60 11.79 37.75
CA PRO A 233 6.85 10.96 36.83
C PRO A 233 7.36 9.51 36.86
N GLY A 234 6.52 8.61 37.40
CA GLY A 234 6.69 7.16 37.29
C GLY A 234 6.58 6.66 35.85
N ASN A 235 6.87 5.38 35.63
CA ASN A 235 6.77 4.82 34.28
C ASN A 235 5.33 4.40 33.95
N ALA A 236 4.70 5.10 33.01
CA ALA A 236 3.36 4.78 32.51
C ALA A 236 3.36 3.70 31.41
N SER A 237 4.52 3.27 30.90
CA SER A 237 4.58 2.25 29.85
C SER A 237 4.10 0.89 30.37
N LEU A 238 3.04 0.37 29.75
CA LEU A 238 2.52 -0.97 30.02
C LEU A 238 3.33 -2.08 29.30
N GLY A 239 4.22 -1.69 28.38
CA GLY A 239 5.05 -2.64 27.63
C GLY A 239 6.07 -3.33 28.54
N ALA A 240 6.06 -4.67 28.55
CA ALA A 240 6.84 -5.48 29.48
C ALA A 240 8.35 -5.16 29.46
N MET A 241 8.89 -4.72 28.32
CA MET A 241 10.30 -4.35 28.21
C MET A 241 10.66 -3.03 28.88
N ASP A 242 9.76 -2.05 28.88
CA ASP A 242 10.01 -0.79 29.59
C ASP A 242 9.75 -0.95 31.08
N GLN A 243 8.76 -1.76 31.46
CA GLN A 243 8.59 -2.17 32.86
C GLN A 243 9.85 -2.85 33.40
N LEU A 244 10.48 -3.76 32.65
CA LEU A 244 11.74 -4.41 33.06
C LEU A 244 12.92 -3.42 33.16
N ARG A 245 12.98 -2.40 32.29
CA ARG A 245 13.98 -1.32 32.38
C ARG A 245 13.78 -0.47 33.63
N THR A 246 12.53 -0.18 34.00
CA THR A 246 12.23 0.68 35.16
C THR A 246 12.07 -0.08 36.46
N SER A 247 11.88 -1.41 36.49
CA SER A 247 11.67 -2.18 37.72
C SER A 247 12.88 -2.22 38.68
N GLY A 248 14.05 -1.75 38.24
CA GLY A 248 15.26 -1.62 39.06
C GLY A 248 15.31 -0.34 39.89
N ALA A 249 16.39 0.43 39.73
CA ALA A 249 16.64 1.69 40.44
C ALA A 249 15.68 2.83 40.08
N LEU A 250 14.86 2.65 39.03
CA LEU A 250 13.92 3.64 38.48
C LEU A 250 12.45 3.23 38.69
N SER A 251 12.19 2.35 39.65
CA SER A 251 10.82 1.92 39.97
C SER A 251 10.16 2.97 40.83
N ASP A 252 8.85 3.16 40.72
CA ASP A 252 8.11 4.20 41.44
C ASP A 252 8.37 4.15 42.97
N GLU A 253 8.50 2.95 43.56
CA GLU A 253 8.91 2.77 44.96
C GLU A 253 10.33 3.32 45.23
N LYS A 254 11.32 3.03 44.37
CA LYS A 254 12.70 3.51 44.54
C LYS A 254 12.84 4.99 44.23
N ILE A 255 12.12 5.50 43.23
CA ILE A 255 12.02 6.92 42.93
C ILE A 255 11.41 7.66 44.13
N HIS A 256 10.28 7.23 44.69
CA HIS A 256 9.71 7.87 45.88
C HIS A 256 10.59 7.69 47.14
N GLN A 257 11.32 6.59 47.27
CA GLN A 257 12.25 6.38 48.38
C GLN A 257 13.50 7.28 48.30
N GLN A 258 14.06 7.48 47.10
CA GLN A 258 15.29 8.26 46.83
C GLN A 258 15.01 9.66 46.25
N ALA A 259 13.74 10.08 46.20
CA ALA A 259 13.38 11.42 45.80
C ALA A 259 13.96 12.45 46.77
N THR A 260 14.61 13.46 46.20
CA THR A 260 14.90 14.76 46.81
C THR A 260 14.22 15.82 45.93
N LEU A 261 13.60 16.82 46.55
CA LEU A 261 12.88 17.88 45.84
C LEU A 261 13.44 19.25 46.25
N ASP A 262 13.86 20.03 45.26
CA ASP A 262 14.33 21.41 45.45
C ASP A 262 13.17 22.42 45.37
N ARG A 263 13.39 23.63 45.92
CA ARG A 263 12.31 24.65 46.00
C ARG A 263 11.90 25.20 44.64
N TYR A 264 12.79 25.27 43.65
CA TYR A 264 12.44 25.74 42.30
C TYR A 264 11.51 24.74 41.59
N ARG A 265 11.84 23.44 41.65
CA ARG A 265 10.99 22.35 41.15
C ARG A 265 9.67 22.23 41.92
N ALA A 266 9.68 22.46 43.23
CA ALA A 266 8.45 22.52 44.04
C ALA A 266 7.57 23.75 43.74
N ALA A 267 8.15 24.91 43.41
CA ALA A 267 7.42 26.08 42.94
C ALA A 267 6.80 25.80 41.56
N ALA A 268 7.59 25.23 40.64
CA ALA A 268 7.15 24.87 39.29
C ALA A 268 5.97 23.89 39.25
N THR A 269 5.83 22.96 40.21
CA THR A 269 4.64 22.10 40.30
C THR A 269 3.49 22.71 41.09
N SER A 270 3.75 23.72 41.93
CA SER A 270 2.72 24.34 42.76
C SER A 270 1.80 25.29 41.98
N SER A 271 2.30 25.93 40.92
CA SER A 271 1.52 26.77 40.01
C SER A 271 0.54 25.96 39.12
N LEU A 272 0.72 24.64 39.01
CA LEU A 272 -0.10 23.75 38.19
C LEU A 272 -1.25 23.05 38.95
N SER A 273 -1.44 23.34 40.25
CA SER A 273 -2.40 22.60 41.08
C SER A 273 -3.81 23.21 41.05
N PRO A 274 -4.89 22.45 40.74
CA PRO A 274 -6.24 22.99 40.56
C PRO A 274 -6.87 23.58 41.83
N SER A 275 -6.35 23.26 43.02
CA SER A 275 -6.75 23.88 44.28
C SER A 275 -6.34 25.36 44.38
N ALA A 276 -5.25 25.76 43.71
CA ALA A 276 -4.84 27.16 43.62
C ALA A 276 -5.81 27.98 42.76
N ALA A 277 -6.29 27.40 41.64
CA ALA A 277 -7.28 28.03 40.77
C ALA A 277 -8.62 28.31 41.49
N ALA A 278 -9.03 27.44 42.41
CA ALA A 278 -10.22 27.67 43.24
C ALA A 278 -10.06 28.87 44.19
N ALA A 279 -8.89 29.02 44.82
CA ALA A 279 -8.56 30.15 45.69
C ALA A 279 -8.32 31.47 44.92
N ALA A 280 -7.87 31.40 43.67
CA ALA A 280 -7.58 32.55 42.80
C ALA A 280 -8.83 33.19 42.15
N THR A 281 -10.04 32.77 42.51
CA THR A 281 -11.32 33.24 41.92
C THR A 281 -11.65 34.73 42.16
N ALA A 282 -10.77 35.50 42.79
CA ALA A 282 -10.93 36.93 43.08
C ALA A 282 -10.22 37.88 42.10
N ALA A 283 -9.25 37.44 41.29
CA ALA A 283 -8.52 38.33 40.37
C ALA A 283 -7.90 37.61 39.15
N VAL A 284 -8.18 38.16 37.96
CA VAL A 284 -7.56 37.88 36.64
C VAL A 284 -7.73 36.44 36.08
N PRO A 285 -8.47 36.25 34.96
CA PRO A 285 -8.49 34.98 34.24
C PRO A 285 -7.22 34.82 33.39
N GLY A 286 -6.15 34.29 33.98
CA GLY A 286 -4.84 34.12 33.32
C GLY A 286 -3.85 33.26 34.09
N GLY A 287 -4.34 32.24 34.81
CA GLY A 287 -3.63 31.57 35.91
C GLY A 287 -2.52 30.56 35.55
N VAL A 288 -1.84 30.67 34.40
CA VAL A 288 -0.61 29.89 34.12
C VAL A 288 0.38 30.75 33.32
N SER A 289 1.47 31.18 33.96
CA SER A 289 2.52 31.97 33.31
C SER A 289 3.75 31.11 33.05
N TYR A 290 3.76 30.43 31.91
CA TYR A 290 4.97 29.81 31.37
C TYR A 290 5.99 30.89 30.98
N ALA A 291 7.28 30.63 31.21
CA ALA A 291 8.34 31.50 30.71
C ALA A 291 8.47 31.35 29.18
N THR A 292 7.98 32.33 28.43
CA THR A 292 8.01 32.32 26.95
C THR A 292 9.35 32.77 26.35
N ALA A 293 10.38 32.94 27.17
CA ALA A 293 11.71 33.39 26.76
C ALA A 293 12.75 32.29 27.06
N THR A 294 13.60 31.97 26.08
CA THR A 294 14.63 30.92 26.14
C THR A 294 15.86 31.30 26.99
N GLY A 295 15.84 32.45 27.66
CA GLY A 295 16.95 32.94 28.49
C GLY A 295 18.16 33.50 27.74
N LEU A 296 18.25 33.30 26.43
CA LEU A 296 19.35 33.83 25.60
C LEU A 296 19.29 35.36 25.50
N SER A 297 20.44 36.04 25.64
CA SER A 297 20.54 37.45 25.28
C SER A 297 20.52 37.63 23.75
N GLY A 298 20.11 38.82 23.30
CA GLY A 298 20.08 39.14 21.86
C GLY A 298 21.45 39.06 21.16
N GLY A 299 22.57 39.14 21.91
CA GLY A 299 23.91 38.92 21.37
C GLY A 299 24.25 37.43 21.23
N GLU A 300 23.84 36.60 22.19
CA GLU A 300 24.06 35.15 22.14
C GLU A 300 23.22 34.48 21.04
N LEU A 301 21.97 34.90 20.87
CA LEU A 301 21.10 34.44 19.78
C LEU A 301 21.68 34.73 18.38
N VAL A 302 22.28 35.91 18.19
CA VAL A 302 22.94 36.29 16.93
C VAL A 302 24.21 35.46 16.71
N ASN A 303 24.97 35.18 17.76
CA ASN A 303 26.16 34.32 17.66
C ASN A 303 25.78 32.88 17.31
N ALA A 304 24.80 32.28 18.00
CA ALA A 304 24.32 30.91 17.72
C ALA A 304 23.89 30.77 16.25
N LEU A 305 23.00 31.66 15.77
CA LEU A 305 22.52 31.65 14.39
C LEU A 305 23.65 31.87 13.36
N ALA A 306 24.70 32.62 13.70
CA ALA A 306 25.88 32.78 12.84
C ALA A 306 26.76 31.52 12.81
N GLU A 307 26.90 30.80 13.93
CA GLU A 307 27.65 29.54 13.98
C GLU A 307 26.90 28.40 13.28
N ASP A 308 25.58 28.28 13.49
CA ASP A 308 24.73 27.30 12.80
C ASP A 308 24.77 27.49 11.28
N TYR A 309 24.66 28.75 10.82
CA TYR A 309 24.76 29.08 9.40
C TYR A 309 26.14 28.75 8.83
N ALA A 310 27.22 29.04 9.57
CA ALA A 310 28.58 28.72 9.15
C ALA A 310 28.82 27.21 9.07
N ALA A 311 28.33 26.43 10.03
CA ALA A 311 28.41 24.97 10.04
C ALA A 311 27.63 24.35 8.87
N ALA A 312 26.38 24.77 8.68
CA ALA A 312 25.53 24.29 7.58
C ALA A 312 26.12 24.64 6.19
N ALA A 313 26.70 25.84 6.04
CA ALA A 313 27.38 26.23 4.80
C ALA A 313 28.63 25.37 4.53
N ASP A 314 29.48 25.16 5.54
CA ASP A 314 30.68 24.32 5.40
C ASP A 314 30.34 22.85 5.11
N ASP A 315 29.27 22.30 5.69
CA ASP A 315 28.83 20.94 5.38
C ASP A 315 28.20 20.80 3.98
N SER A 316 27.51 21.83 3.48
CA SER A 316 27.08 21.88 2.07
C SER A 316 28.29 21.86 1.14
N MET A 317 29.30 22.71 1.39
CA MET A 317 30.52 22.77 0.57
C MET A 317 31.33 21.47 0.61
N ASP A 318 31.39 20.77 1.75
CA ASP A 318 32.07 19.48 1.83
C ASP A 318 31.31 18.38 1.05
N GLU A 319 29.98 18.41 1.04
CA GLU A 319 29.17 17.49 0.23
C GLU A 319 29.27 17.79 -1.27
N GLU A 320 29.20 19.06 -1.68
CA GLU A 320 29.48 19.52 -3.04
C GLU A 320 30.87 19.06 -3.53
N LEU A 321 31.90 19.18 -2.68
CA LEU A 321 33.25 18.71 -2.99
C LEU A 321 33.31 17.17 -3.10
N ARG A 322 32.62 16.41 -2.25
CA ARG A 322 32.52 14.94 -2.40
C ARG A 322 31.83 14.54 -3.71
N ILE A 323 30.86 15.32 -4.18
CA ILE A 323 30.20 15.13 -5.48
C ILE A 323 31.17 15.48 -6.62
N ALA A 324 31.87 16.61 -6.56
CA ALA A 324 32.86 17.04 -7.55
C ALA A 324 34.06 16.09 -7.67
N HIS A 325 34.54 15.54 -6.54
CA HIS A 325 35.54 14.46 -6.49
C HIS A 325 35.04 13.12 -7.05
N GLY A 326 33.74 13.00 -7.37
CA GLY A 326 33.10 11.78 -7.86
C GLY A 326 32.89 10.69 -6.80
N LEU A 327 33.07 11.00 -5.50
CA LEU A 327 33.01 10.01 -4.42
C LEU A 327 31.59 9.44 -4.26
N ARG A 328 30.54 10.27 -4.36
CA ARG A 328 29.14 9.81 -4.36
C ARG A 328 28.77 8.94 -5.57
N ALA A 329 29.39 9.19 -6.72
CA ALA A 329 29.22 8.32 -7.89
C ALA A 329 29.94 6.97 -7.71
N LYS A 330 31.12 6.97 -7.07
CA LYS A 330 31.85 5.75 -6.68
C LYS A 330 31.07 4.94 -5.64
N GLU A 331 30.53 5.57 -4.61
CA GLU A 331 29.71 4.93 -3.56
C GLU A 331 28.52 4.17 -4.14
N ARG A 332 27.75 4.81 -5.04
CA ARG A 332 26.64 4.16 -5.77
C ARG A 332 27.10 2.97 -6.64
N PHE A 333 28.31 3.02 -7.21
CA PHE A 333 28.90 1.92 -7.96
C PHE A 333 29.35 0.77 -7.05
N ASP A 334 30.07 1.08 -5.96
CA ASP A 334 30.56 0.10 -5.00
C ASP A 334 29.39 -0.63 -4.31
N PHE A 335 28.27 0.07 -4.04
CA PHE A 335 27.01 -0.56 -3.63
C PHE A 335 26.51 -1.58 -4.66
N LYS A 336 26.45 -1.24 -5.96
CA LYS A 336 26.09 -2.20 -7.03
C LYS A 336 27.10 -3.36 -7.18
N VAL A 337 28.35 -3.21 -6.68
CA VAL A 337 29.31 -4.33 -6.59
C VAL A 337 29.02 -5.22 -5.38
N MET A 338 28.66 -4.66 -4.22
CA MET A 338 28.25 -5.43 -3.04
C MET A 338 26.95 -6.23 -3.27
N GLN A 339 26.03 -5.72 -4.10
CA GLN A 339 24.80 -6.43 -4.50
C GLN A 339 25.03 -7.72 -5.32
N ARG A 340 26.28 -8.17 -5.54
CA ARG A 340 26.64 -9.43 -6.23
C ARG A 340 26.75 -10.64 -5.30
N SER A 341 26.70 -10.45 -3.99
CA SER A 341 26.78 -11.52 -2.97
C SER A 341 25.54 -11.61 -2.08
N SER A 342 24.61 -10.66 -2.21
CA SER A 342 23.39 -10.55 -1.41
C SER A 342 22.25 -11.40 -1.98
N ARG A 343 21.92 -12.49 -1.28
CA ARG A 343 20.71 -13.29 -1.58
C ARG A 343 19.43 -12.51 -1.27
N ILE A 344 18.34 -12.91 -1.90
CA ILE A 344 17.00 -12.47 -1.50
C ILE A 344 16.72 -12.99 -0.07
N PRO A 345 16.33 -12.14 0.89
CA PRO A 345 16.04 -12.57 2.26
C PRO A 345 14.75 -13.40 2.32
N PHE A 346 14.77 -14.47 3.11
CA PHE A 346 13.58 -15.25 3.44
C PHE A 346 12.66 -14.44 4.36
N GLN A 347 11.41 -14.22 3.94
CA GLN A 347 10.40 -13.43 4.65
C GLN A 347 9.37 -14.29 5.41
N GLY A 348 9.68 -15.58 5.62
CA GLY A 348 8.71 -16.56 6.12
C GLY A 348 7.86 -17.19 5.01
N TYR A 349 7.01 -18.15 5.40
CA TYR A 349 5.89 -18.65 4.59
C TYR A 349 4.64 -17.80 4.87
N ASP A 350 4.19 -17.75 6.13
CA ASP A 350 3.24 -16.75 6.60
C ASP A 350 4.02 -15.46 6.93
N MET A 351 3.98 -14.50 6.01
CA MET A 351 4.83 -13.31 6.03
C MET A 351 4.46 -12.33 7.14
N ASP A 352 3.16 -12.17 7.44
CA ASP A 352 2.70 -11.27 8.49
C ASP A 352 3.12 -11.79 9.87
N ARG A 353 2.98 -13.10 10.12
CA ARG A 353 3.50 -13.76 11.32
C ARG A 353 5.02 -13.61 11.45
N PHE A 354 5.77 -13.71 10.35
CA PHE A 354 7.22 -13.54 10.35
C PHE A 354 7.64 -12.10 10.66
N ALA A 355 7.00 -11.12 10.04
CA ALA A 355 7.25 -9.69 10.28
C ALA A 355 6.94 -9.30 11.72
N ALA A 356 5.78 -9.70 12.24
CA ALA A 356 5.37 -9.46 13.62
C ALA A 356 6.32 -10.15 14.62
N GLN A 357 6.68 -11.42 14.39
CA GLN A 357 7.63 -12.15 15.24
C GLN A 357 9.03 -11.52 15.23
N ARG A 358 9.50 -11.00 14.08
CA ARG A 358 10.75 -10.23 14.00
C ARG A 358 10.69 -8.91 14.78
N ALA A 359 9.50 -8.32 14.93
CA ALA A 359 9.24 -7.16 15.77
C ALA A 359 8.93 -7.51 17.25
N GLY A 360 8.95 -8.80 17.64
CA GLY A 360 8.73 -9.27 19.01
C GLY A 360 7.27 -9.27 19.50
N ARG A 361 6.32 -8.76 18.72
CA ARG A 361 4.93 -8.45 19.14
C ARG A 361 4.03 -9.65 19.51
N PRO A 362 4.10 -10.83 18.87
CA PRO A 362 3.18 -11.92 19.20
C PRO A 362 3.37 -12.47 20.61
N GLN A 363 2.32 -13.05 21.20
CA GLN A 363 2.38 -13.67 22.52
C GLN A 363 3.53 -14.70 22.60
N GLY A 364 4.43 -14.51 23.57
CA GLY A 364 5.64 -15.33 23.75
C GLY A 364 6.78 -15.09 22.75
N ALA A 365 6.70 -14.10 21.85
CA ALA A 365 7.77 -13.76 20.90
C ALA A 365 8.76 -12.71 21.44
N GLN A 366 8.38 -11.95 22.47
CA GLN A 366 9.18 -10.87 23.05
C GLN A 366 10.59 -11.36 23.43
N GLN A 367 11.61 -10.72 22.87
CA GLN A 367 13.01 -10.99 23.20
C GLN A 367 13.51 -10.03 24.26
N LEU A 368 14.39 -10.52 25.15
CA LEU A 368 15.17 -9.64 26.02
C LEU A 368 16.29 -8.97 25.20
N PRO A 369 16.61 -7.69 25.42
CA PRO A 369 17.77 -7.03 24.85
C PRO A 369 19.07 -7.78 25.19
N PRO A 370 20.11 -7.70 24.33
CA PRO A 370 21.43 -8.21 24.67
C PRO A 370 21.95 -7.58 25.97
N ALA A 371 22.50 -8.39 26.87
CA ALA A 371 23.07 -7.90 28.12
C ALA A 371 24.32 -7.04 27.86
N ILE A 372 24.22 -5.73 28.12
CA ILE A 372 25.33 -4.79 27.95
C ILE A 372 26.21 -4.84 29.21
N PRO A 373 27.54 -5.07 29.09
CA PRO A 373 28.42 -5.06 30.26
C PRO A 373 28.48 -3.65 30.88
N PRO A 374 28.52 -3.53 32.22
CA PRO A 374 28.54 -2.22 32.86
C PRO A 374 29.86 -1.48 32.62
N SER A 375 29.75 -0.26 32.10
CA SER A 375 30.81 0.75 32.01
C SER A 375 31.47 1.04 33.37
N SER A 376 32.62 1.72 33.39
CA SER A 376 33.19 2.18 34.67
C SER A 376 32.34 3.32 35.27
N MET A 377 32.37 3.49 36.60
CA MET A 377 31.69 4.63 37.25
C MET A 377 32.26 5.97 36.74
N GLU A 378 33.57 6.05 36.56
CA GLU A 378 34.26 7.24 36.07
C GLU A 378 33.84 7.59 34.64
N GLU A 379 33.74 6.60 33.76
CA GLU A 379 33.25 6.75 32.38
C GLU A 379 31.77 7.18 32.35
N ALA A 380 30.90 6.53 33.13
CA ALA A 380 29.48 6.88 33.17
C ALA A 380 29.25 8.31 33.71
N VAL A 381 29.98 8.69 34.78
CA VAL A 381 29.98 10.07 35.33
C VAL A 381 30.59 11.06 34.35
N LYS A 382 31.69 10.69 33.67
CA LYS A 382 32.35 11.54 32.67
C LYS A 382 31.40 11.82 31.51
N ASN A 383 30.76 10.81 30.93
CA ASN A 383 29.84 10.95 29.80
C ASN A 383 28.67 11.89 30.14
N MET A 384 28.04 11.70 31.30
CA MET A 384 26.98 12.58 31.79
C MET A 384 27.48 14.02 31.98
N ARG A 385 28.63 14.22 32.61
CA ARG A 385 29.18 15.56 32.87
C ARG A 385 29.74 16.23 31.60
N SER A 386 30.29 15.49 30.64
CA SER A 386 30.82 16.05 29.40
C SER A 386 29.72 16.46 28.42
N GLY A 387 28.53 15.84 28.48
CA GLY A 387 27.33 16.36 27.80
C GLY A 387 26.65 17.47 28.60
N GLY A 388 26.57 17.35 29.93
CA GLY A 388 25.81 18.25 30.79
C GLY A 388 26.49 19.58 31.18
N ALA A 389 27.81 19.74 31.00
CA ALA A 389 28.57 20.85 31.58
C ALA A 389 29.01 21.95 30.57
N ALA A 390 28.27 22.15 29.49
CA ALA A 390 28.44 23.32 28.61
C ALA A 390 27.86 24.60 29.25
N LEU A 391 28.41 24.97 30.41
CA LEU A 391 28.27 26.31 30.98
C LEU A 391 28.56 27.37 29.89
N PRO A 392 27.79 28.48 29.83
CA PRO A 392 28.14 29.61 28.97
C PRO A 392 29.57 30.08 29.26
N ASP A 393 30.31 30.48 28.22
CA ASP A 393 31.70 30.98 28.32
C ASP A 393 31.92 31.95 29.49
N THR A 394 30.94 32.82 29.74
CA THR A 394 30.91 33.79 30.86
C THR A 394 30.98 33.12 32.22
N GLU A 395 30.12 32.14 32.49
CA GLU A 395 30.06 31.44 33.77
C GLU A 395 31.13 30.36 33.90
N ALA A 396 31.51 29.70 32.79
CA ALA A 396 32.62 28.76 32.72
C ALA A 396 33.94 29.43 33.10
N GLN A 397 34.29 30.53 32.41
CA GLN A 397 35.49 31.31 32.68
C GLN A 397 35.46 31.91 34.09
N ALA A 398 34.32 32.46 34.53
CA ALA A 398 34.19 32.99 35.88
C ALA A 398 34.45 31.92 36.94
N ARG A 399 33.76 30.77 36.89
CA ARG A 399 33.95 29.65 37.83
C ARG A 399 35.40 29.14 37.83
N GLN A 400 36.01 29.01 36.65
CA GLN A 400 37.41 28.60 36.53
C GLN A 400 38.34 29.62 37.19
N THR A 401 38.21 30.90 36.87
CA THR A 401 39.05 31.96 37.45
C THR A 401 38.85 32.10 38.96
N TYR A 402 37.61 32.07 39.49
CA TYR A 402 37.37 32.08 40.94
C TYR A 402 37.98 30.86 41.66
N ALA A 403 37.88 29.67 41.07
CA ALA A 403 38.47 28.45 41.63
C ALA A 403 40.02 28.51 41.58
N GLN A 404 40.60 28.87 40.44
CA GLN A 404 42.05 29.02 40.28
C GLN A 404 42.62 30.10 41.20
N ASN A 405 41.91 31.22 41.39
CA ASN A 405 42.27 32.31 42.31
C ASN A 405 42.29 31.89 43.79
N THR A 406 41.68 30.75 44.14
CA THR A 406 41.77 30.16 45.49
C THR A 406 43.07 29.35 45.68
N THR A 407 43.73 28.98 44.57
CA THR A 407 44.96 28.15 44.53
C THR A 407 46.13 28.85 43.81
N SER A 408 45.99 30.12 43.46
CA SER A 408 47.00 30.90 42.74
C SER A 408 48.00 31.57 43.69
N ASP A 409 49.25 31.71 43.26
CA ASP A 409 50.29 32.38 44.04
C ASP A 409 50.00 33.88 44.27
N GLU A 410 49.22 34.52 43.39
CA GLU A 410 48.80 35.94 43.49
C GLU A 410 47.26 36.08 43.45
N PRO A 411 46.54 35.84 44.57
CA PRO A 411 45.08 35.93 44.60
C PRO A 411 44.59 37.39 44.54
N LYS A 412 43.72 37.68 43.57
CA LYS A 412 43.06 38.98 43.37
C LYS A 412 41.65 38.99 43.97
N LEU A 413 41.10 40.18 44.18
CA LEU A 413 39.72 40.41 44.66
C LEU A 413 39.10 41.63 43.95
N GLY A 414 37.77 41.71 43.98
CA GLY A 414 37.01 42.84 43.41
C GLY A 414 37.24 43.02 41.91
N GLU A 415 37.27 44.28 41.47
CA GLU A 415 37.38 44.67 40.05
C GLU A 415 38.61 44.08 39.34
N ALA A 416 39.73 43.90 40.05
CA ALA A 416 40.93 43.27 39.48
C ALA A 416 40.71 41.79 39.09
N LEU A 417 39.88 41.06 39.86
CA LEU A 417 39.50 39.69 39.55
C LEU A 417 38.43 39.65 38.44
N THR A 418 37.52 40.64 38.39
CA THR A 418 36.58 40.82 37.27
C THR A 418 37.30 41.13 35.95
N GLY A 419 38.37 41.92 35.99
CA GLY A 419 39.24 42.21 34.86
C GLY A 419 39.91 40.96 34.29
N ASP A 420 40.42 40.07 35.16
CA ASP A 420 40.98 38.77 34.77
C ASP A 420 39.93 37.87 34.08
N VAL A 421 38.69 37.82 34.60
CA VAL A 421 37.59 37.06 33.97
C VAL A 421 37.25 37.60 32.59
N ILE A 422 37.11 38.92 32.45
CA ILE A 422 36.79 39.58 31.17
C ILE A 422 37.93 39.39 30.15
N GLY A 423 39.19 39.59 30.58
CA GLY A 423 40.37 39.38 29.75
C GLY A 423 40.51 37.93 29.28
N GLY A 424 40.33 36.96 30.18
CA GLY A 424 40.32 35.54 29.87
C GLY A 424 39.23 35.17 28.86
N LEU A 425 38.02 35.70 29.01
CA LEU A 425 36.90 35.47 28.11
C LEU A 425 37.14 36.05 26.70
N HIS A 426 37.70 37.25 26.59
CA HIS A 426 38.07 37.82 25.28
C HIS A 426 39.15 36.99 24.59
N ALA A 427 40.17 36.54 25.34
CA ALA A 427 41.21 35.65 24.82
C ALA A 427 40.66 34.28 24.41
N HIS A 428 39.73 33.71 25.17
CA HIS A 428 39.06 32.44 24.85
C HIS A 428 38.31 32.54 23.52
N ARG A 429 37.45 33.55 23.37
CA ARG A 429 36.65 33.75 22.15
C ARG A 429 37.53 33.99 20.91
N GLN A 430 38.59 34.78 21.04
CA GLN A 430 39.53 34.99 19.93
C GLN A 430 40.26 33.68 19.56
N SER A 431 40.78 32.95 20.54
CA SER A 431 41.44 31.64 20.31
C SER A 431 40.49 30.60 19.70
N ALA A 432 39.22 30.59 20.13
CA ALA A 432 38.18 29.75 19.54
C ALA A 432 37.92 30.12 18.07
N GLN A 433 37.79 31.40 17.73
CA GLN A 433 37.63 31.84 16.35
C GLN A 433 38.86 31.51 15.49
N ASP A 434 40.08 31.82 15.96
CA ASP A 434 41.32 31.51 15.26
C ASP A 434 41.48 30.00 15.00
N SER A 435 41.08 29.15 15.95
CA SER A 435 41.11 27.69 15.80
C SER A 435 40.03 27.17 14.85
N LYS A 436 38.80 27.72 14.87
CA LYS A 436 37.75 27.43 13.87
C LYS A 436 38.21 27.81 12.47
N GLU A 437 38.82 28.98 12.29
CA GLU A 437 39.40 29.40 11.02
C GLU A 437 40.54 28.49 10.54
N GLN A 438 41.44 28.07 11.43
CA GLN A 438 42.53 27.15 11.09
C GLN A 438 42.00 25.76 10.71
N ALA A 439 41.06 25.21 11.48
CA ALA A 439 40.40 23.94 11.16
C ALA A 439 39.70 24.00 9.79
N ARG A 440 39.01 25.09 9.50
CA ARG A 440 38.36 25.36 8.20
C ARG A 440 39.37 25.45 7.05
N LYS A 441 40.50 26.15 7.25
CA LYS A 441 41.60 26.23 6.28
C LYS A 441 42.19 24.85 5.98
N GLN A 442 42.29 23.95 6.97
CA GLN A 442 42.71 22.56 6.76
C GLN A 442 41.62 21.69 6.10
N ARG A 443 40.34 21.81 6.49
CA ARG A 443 39.21 21.03 5.94
C ARG A 443 39.03 21.22 4.43
N PHE A 444 39.23 22.45 3.95
CA PHE A 444 38.99 22.82 2.55
C PHE A 444 40.27 23.17 1.76
N GLY A 445 41.45 23.14 2.39
CA GLY A 445 42.71 23.52 1.74
C GLY A 445 42.74 24.99 1.29
N LEU A 446 42.28 25.91 2.16
CA LEU A 446 42.18 27.35 1.88
C LEU A 446 43.52 28.06 2.12
N GLY A 447 43.77 29.12 1.35
CA GLY A 447 45.05 29.83 1.30
C GLY A 447 46.04 29.23 0.30
N ARG A 448 47.03 30.03 -0.10
CA ARG A 448 48.02 29.70 -1.14
C ARG A 448 48.93 28.52 -0.78
N GLN A 449 49.35 27.77 -1.79
CA GLN A 449 50.40 26.76 -1.66
C GLN A 449 51.79 27.41 -1.86
N GLY A 450 52.60 27.47 -0.81
CA GLY A 450 53.96 28.01 -0.86
C GLY A 450 54.06 29.54 -0.79
N ALA A 451 55.14 30.09 -1.37
CA ALA A 451 55.37 31.54 -1.42
C ALA A 451 54.47 32.22 -2.47
N LEU A 452 54.14 33.49 -2.25
CA LEU A 452 53.34 34.28 -3.20
C LEU A 452 54.13 34.61 -4.49
N VAL A 453 55.45 34.76 -4.36
CA VAL A 453 56.36 35.01 -5.49
C VAL A 453 57.23 33.76 -5.65
N GLN A 454 56.81 32.88 -6.54
CA GLN A 454 57.59 31.75 -7.06
C GLN A 454 57.92 32.02 -8.53
N ASP A 455 58.98 31.41 -9.05
CA ASP A 455 59.50 31.73 -10.40
C ASP A 455 58.49 31.47 -11.54
N GLY A 456 57.50 30.59 -11.31
CA GLY A 456 56.38 30.34 -12.24
C GLY A 456 55.07 31.05 -11.88
N GLY A 457 55.09 32.04 -10.97
CA GLY A 457 53.95 32.91 -10.63
C GLY A 457 53.12 32.47 -9.41
N PRO A 458 52.22 33.34 -8.93
CA PRO A 458 51.41 33.11 -7.72
C PRO A 458 50.36 31.99 -7.88
N ASP A 459 49.99 31.64 -9.11
CA ASP A 459 48.98 30.63 -9.43
C ASP A 459 49.49 29.18 -9.40
N GLN A 460 50.77 28.96 -9.07
CA GLN A 460 51.34 27.62 -8.94
C GLN A 460 50.68 26.86 -7.79
N ARG A 461 49.92 25.81 -8.13
CA ARG A 461 49.08 25.08 -7.18
C ARG A 461 48.90 23.62 -7.64
N THR A 462 49.10 22.68 -6.72
CA THR A 462 49.01 21.24 -6.98
C THR A 462 47.69 20.68 -6.44
N LEU A 463 46.84 20.17 -7.31
CA LEU A 463 45.62 19.44 -6.94
C LEU A 463 45.93 17.95 -6.84
N LYS A 464 45.66 17.34 -5.68
CA LYS A 464 45.78 15.88 -5.49
C LYS A 464 44.40 15.24 -5.63
N LYS A 465 44.39 13.93 -5.95
CA LYS A 465 43.15 13.17 -6.14
C LYS A 465 42.40 13.02 -4.81
N HIS A 466 41.13 13.43 -4.77
CA HIS A 466 40.25 13.37 -3.59
C HIS A 466 40.76 14.17 -2.38
N THR A 467 41.44 15.30 -2.61
CA THR A 467 41.78 16.28 -1.56
C THR A 467 41.11 17.61 -1.83
N ASN A 468 40.53 18.23 -0.82
CA ASN A 468 39.96 19.57 -0.93
C ASN A 468 41.07 20.63 -1.10
N ASP A 469 40.79 21.66 -1.91
CA ASP A 469 41.67 22.79 -2.16
C ASP A 469 40.82 24.00 -2.61
N GLU A 470 41.23 25.21 -2.19
CA GLU A 470 40.60 26.50 -2.53
C GLU A 470 40.17 26.61 -4.00
N ARG A 471 41.06 26.26 -4.94
CA ARG A 471 40.80 26.38 -6.38
C ARG A 471 39.67 25.47 -6.86
N LEU A 472 39.45 24.33 -6.20
CA LEU A 472 38.34 23.42 -6.54
C LEU A 472 37.02 23.94 -5.95
N LEU A 473 37.03 24.44 -4.71
CA LEU A 473 35.85 25.03 -4.07
C LEU A 473 35.33 26.24 -4.84
N ASP A 474 36.23 27.15 -5.24
CA ASP A 474 35.86 28.33 -6.03
C ASP A 474 35.40 27.95 -7.46
N ALA A 475 36.02 26.93 -8.07
CA ALA A 475 35.59 26.42 -9.38
C ALA A 475 34.20 25.76 -9.35
N VAL A 476 33.84 25.08 -8.26
CA VAL A 476 32.49 24.49 -8.08
C VAL A 476 31.45 25.61 -7.94
N LYS A 477 31.70 26.63 -7.11
CA LYS A 477 30.81 27.80 -6.97
C LYS A 477 30.70 28.63 -8.25
N PHE A 478 31.79 28.76 -8.99
CA PHE A 478 31.74 29.40 -10.31
C PHE A 478 30.91 28.56 -11.30
N ALA A 479 31.00 27.24 -11.25
CA ALA A 479 30.18 26.36 -12.10
C ALA A 479 28.69 26.39 -11.74
N SER A 480 28.33 26.63 -10.47
CA SER A 480 26.92 26.79 -10.07
C SER A 480 26.35 28.17 -10.41
N ASP A 481 27.11 29.25 -10.22
CA ASP A 481 26.57 30.63 -10.18
C ASP A 481 27.37 31.69 -10.96
N ALA A 482 28.14 31.31 -12.00
CA ALA A 482 29.03 32.20 -12.78
C ALA A 482 28.50 33.62 -13.11
N TYR A 483 27.28 33.70 -13.64
CA TYR A 483 26.59 34.96 -14.02
C TYR A 483 25.12 34.98 -13.59
N ARG A 484 24.72 34.07 -12.68
CA ARG A 484 23.34 33.91 -12.24
C ARG A 484 22.91 35.11 -11.40
N ARG A 485 21.76 35.69 -11.72
CA ARG A 485 21.15 36.83 -11.01
C ARG A 485 20.15 36.36 -9.96
N THR A 486 19.39 35.32 -10.27
CA THR A 486 18.43 34.68 -9.36
C THR A 486 18.43 33.16 -9.54
N ALA A 487 18.02 32.43 -8.50
CA ALA A 487 17.87 30.97 -8.55
C ALA A 487 16.90 30.49 -9.64
N THR A 488 16.06 31.37 -10.21
CA THR A 488 15.06 31.02 -11.24
C THR A 488 15.40 31.57 -12.63
N ASP A 489 16.64 32.01 -12.89
CA ASP A 489 17.04 32.57 -14.20
C ASP A 489 16.78 31.59 -15.36
N GLU A 490 17.09 30.31 -15.17
CA GLU A 490 16.88 29.25 -16.18
C GLU A 490 15.42 28.78 -16.28
N HIS A 491 14.50 29.32 -15.46
CA HIS A 491 13.08 28.91 -15.47
C HIS A 491 12.29 29.46 -16.67
N VAL A 492 12.99 30.04 -17.65
CA VAL A 492 12.51 30.22 -19.02
C VAL A 492 12.29 28.85 -19.70
N ASP A 493 13.12 27.85 -19.39
CA ASP A 493 12.91 26.47 -19.80
C ASP A 493 11.82 25.81 -18.90
N PRO A 494 10.71 25.29 -19.46
CA PRO A 494 9.63 24.69 -18.70
C PRO A 494 9.99 23.34 -18.04
N TYR A 495 11.02 22.65 -18.50
CA TYR A 495 11.53 21.42 -17.90
C TYR A 495 12.42 21.73 -16.69
N VAL A 496 13.35 22.70 -16.82
CA VAL A 496 14.15 23.18 -15.68
C VAL A 496 13.26 23.79 -14.61
N ARG A 497 12.31 24.65 -14.99
CA ARG A 497 11.32 25.27 -14.09
C ARG A 497 10.47 24.27 -13.31
N ARG A 498 10.33 23.03 -13.78
CA ARG A 498 9.54 21.98 -13.13
C ARG A 498 10.38 21.01 -12.31
N ASN A 499 11.71 21.12 -12.34
CA ASN A 499 12.58 20.21 -11.63
C ASN A 499 12.50 20.42 -10.11
N THR A 500 11.99 19.41 -9.41
CA THR A 500 11.80 19.41 -7.96
C THR A 500 13.07 19.11 -7.15
N GLU A 501 14.24 18.95 -7.80
CA GLU A 501 15.54 18.64 -7.18
C GLU A 501 15.99 19.66 -6.13
N THR A 502 15.76 20.95 -6.37
CA THR A 502 16.03 22.05 -5.39
C THR A 502 14.86 22.30 -4.44
N GLY A 503 13.89 21.38 -4.38
CA GLY A 503 12.65 21.50 -3.62
C GLY A 503 11.54 22.24 -4.37
N VAL A 504 10.30 22.01 -3.94
CA VAL A 504 9.08 22.46 -4.67
C VAL A 504 8.72 23.94 -4.49
N GLY A 505 9.47 24.71 -3.70
CA GLY A 505 9.09 26.08 -3.31
C GLY A 505 8.84 27.04 -4.47
N HIS A 506 9.60 26.93 -5.56
CA HIS A 506 9.48 27.76 -6.75
C HIS A 506 8.23 27.46 -7.62
N LEU A 507 7.48 26.39 -7.30
CA LEU A 507 6.22 26.00 -7.95
C LEU A 507 4.99 26.48 -7.17
N LEU A 508 5.13 26.76 -5.88
CA LEU A 508 4.05 27.15 -4.96
C LEU A 508 3.68 28.63 -5.14
N THR A 509 2.93 28.92 -6.21
CA THR A 509 2.62 30.30 -6.65
C THR A 509 1.44 30.96 -5.93
N ASN A 510 0.62 30.20 -5.18
CA ASN A 510 -0.58 30.72 -4.52
C ASN A 510 -0.87 30.00 -3.19
N ARG A 511 -1.67 30.65 -2.33
CA ARG A 511 -1.99 30.11 -0.99
C ARG A 511 -2.87 28.85 -1.01
N PHE A 512 -3.64 28.61 -2.08
CA PHE A 512 -4.44 27.40 -2.20
C PHE A 512 -3.55 26.16 -2.36
N ASP A 513 -2.56 26.22 -3.26
CA ASP A 513 -1.65 25.10 -3.48
C ASP A 513 -0.71 24.88 -2.29
N MET A 514 -0.32 25.94 -1.56
CA MET A 514 0.40 25.80 -0.28
C MET A 514 -0.47 25.11 0.79
N ALA A 515 -1.71 25.56 1.01
CA ALA A 515 -2.61 24.92 1.97
C ALA A 515 -2.97 23.47 1.58
N ARG A 516 -3.14 23.17 0.28
CA ARG A 516 -3.36 21.79 -0.21
C ARG A 516 -2.13 20.90 -0.01
N ARG A 517 -0.92 21.48 -0.08
CA ARG A 517 0.33 20.78 0.23
C ARG A 517 0.44 20.50 1.73
N GLU A 518 0.20 21.50 2.57
CA GLU A 518 0.17 21.38 4.03
C GLU A 518 -0.81 20.28 4.49
N ASP A 519 -2.04 20.32 3.99
CA ASP A 519 -3.10 19.33 4.26
C ASP A 519 -2.67 17.89 3.86
N ARG A 520 -2.20 17.69 2.63
CA ARG A 520 -1.81 16.36 2.16
C ARG A 520 -0.55 15.82 2.82
N VAL A 521 0.43 16.68 3.13
CA VAL A 521 1.63 16.30 3.90
C VAL A 521 1.26 15.95 5.35
N ALA A 522 0.32 16.68 5.98
CA ALA A 522 -0.20 16.35 7.31
C ALA A 522 -0.98 15.02 7.33
N GLN A 523 -1.67 14.67 6.24
CA GLN A 523 -2.30 13.37 6.02
C GLN A 523 -1.31 12.24 5.69
N GLY A 524 -0.02 12.56 5.47
CA GLY A 524 1.00 11.58 5.05
C GLY A 524 0.92 11.18 3.57
N GLU A 525 0.16 11.91 2.75
CA GLU A 525 0.06 11.66 1.32
C GLU A 525 1.16 12.38 0.52
N GLN A 526 1.52 11.82 -0.64
CA GLN A 526 2.46 12.46 -1.58
C GLN A 526 1.93 13.81 -2.10
N ASP A 527 2.71 14.88 -1.97
CA ASP A 527 2.42 16.22 -2.53
C ASP A 527 2.12 16.17 -4.04
N PHE A 528 1.13 16.94 -4.49
CA PHE A 528 0.88 17.10 -5.94
C PHE A 528 1.99 17.90 -6.62
N THR A 529 2.68 18.79 -5.89
CA THR A 529 3.71 19.67 -6.42
C THR A 529 4.96 18.89 -6.83
N GLU A 530 5.30 17.81 -6.10
CA GLU A 530 6.36 16.86 -6.46
C GLU A 530 6.14 16.20 -7.82
N ARG A 531 4.88 16.00 -8.22
CA ARG A 531 4.52 15.35 -9.50
C ARG A 531 4.78 16.19 -10.75
N ASN A 532 5.37 17.40 -10.60
CA ASN A 532 5.88 18.18 -11.74
C ASN A 532 7.08 17.48 -12.41
N THR A 533 7.92 16.80 -11.62
CA THR A 533 8.91 15.84 -12.15
C THR A 533 8.29 14.45 -12.18
N ILE A 534 8.08 13.89 -13.38
CA ILE A 534 7.54 12.52 -13.51
C ILE A 534 8.67 11.50 -13.34
N HIS A 535 8.87 11.02 -12.12
CA HIS A 535 9.83 9.96 -11.82
C HIS A 535 9.21 8.57 -11.97
N TYR A 536 9.47 7.89 -13.10
CA TYR A 536 8.98 6.53 -13.38
C TYR A 536 9.69 5.42 -12.59
N GLY A 537 10.81 5.71 -11.93
CA GLY A 537 11.65 4.70 -11.28
C GLY A 537 12.30 3.71 -12.25
N VAL A 538 12.65 2.54 -11.74
CA VAL A 538 13.19 1.41 -12.53
C VAL A 538 12.11 0.32 -12.61
N PRO A 539 11.71 -0.14 -13.81
CA PRO A 539 10.71 -1.21 -13.95
C PRO A 539 11.12 -2.50 -13.24
N VAL A 540 10.15 -3.22 -12.67
CA VAL A 540 10.40 -4.48 -11.92
C VAL A 540 11.06 -5.56 -12.79
N GLN A 541 10.81 -5.56 -14.11
CA GLN A 541 11.51 -6.43 -15.06
C GLN A 541 13.02 -6.12 -15.10
N GLN A 542 13.39 -4.84 -15.12
CA GLN A 542 14.79 -4.39 -15.14
C GLN A 542 15.49 -4.68 -13.80
N SER A 543 14.83 -4.48 -12.66
CA SER A 543 15.46 -4.79 -11.36
C SER A 543 15.64 -6.30 -11.13
N ILE A 544 14.76 -7.14 -11.69
CA ILE A 544 14.94 -8.60 -11.74
C ILE A 544 16.12 -8.95 -12.65
N ASP A 545 16.20 -8.42 -13.88
CA ASP A 545 17.27 -8.77 -14.82
C ASP A 545 18.64 -8.23 -14.34
N GLU A 546 18.72 -7.03 -13.75
CA GLU A 546 19.95 -6.53 -13.10
C GLU A 546 20.39 -7.44 -11.95
N PHE A 547 19.46 -7.95 -11.12
CA PHE A 547 19.77 -8.90 -10.04
C PHE A 547 20.25 -10.26 -10.56
N VAL A 548 19.57 -10.81 -11.58
CA VAL A 548 19.89 -12.11 -12.19
C VAL A 548 21.23 -12.04 -12.95
N PHE A 549 21.54 -10.92 -13.58
CA PHE A 549 22.82 -10.65 -14.22
C PHE A 549 23.95 -10.53 -13.19
N ALA A 550 23.75 -9.74 -12.12
CA ALA A 550 24.73 -9.56 -11.04
C ALA A 550 25.13 -10.90 -10.39
N HIS A 551 24.18 -11.82 -10.25
CA HIS A 551 24.36 -13.16 -9.67
C HIS A 551 24.56 -14.28 -10.72
N ARG A 552 24.80 -13.96 -11.99
CA ARG A 552 25.02 -14.94 -13.09
C ARG A 552 23.98 -16.07 -13.12
N ASN A 553 22.75 -15.71 -13.48
CA ASN A 553 21.55 -16.56 -13.49
C ASN A 553 20.91 -16.83 -12.11
N ALA A 554 21.47 -16.28 -11.01
CA ALA A 554 20.89 -16.34 -9.66
C ALA A 554 20.46 -17.75 -9.22
N ARG A 555 21.38 -18.73 -9.35
CA ARG A 555 21.10 -20.17 -9.15
C ARG A 555 20.62 -20.54 -7.73
N GLY A 556 20.83 -19.68 -6.72
CA GLY A 556 20.26 -19.86 -5.39
C GLY A 556 18.77 -19.52 -5.31
N GLU A 557 18.35 -18.57 -6.13
CA GLU A 557 17.02 -17.95 -6.13
C GLU A 557 16.08 -18.57 -7.19
N ARG A 558 16.55 -19.59 -7.92
CA ARG A 558 15.74 -20.42 -8.83
C ARG A 558 15.01 -21.56 -8.09
N PRO A 559 13.78 -21.94 -8.49
CA PRO A 559 13.21 -23.23 -8.11
C PRO A 559 14.08 -24.38 -8.65
N LEU A 560 13.95 -25.59 -8.12
CA LEU A 560 14.77 -26.72 -8.59
C LEU A 560 14.38 -27.16 -10.01
N ASP A 561 13.08 -27.09 -10.35
CA ASP A 561 12.53 -27.38 -11.68
C ASP A 561 13.21 -26.61 -12.82
N TYR A 562 13.74 -25.41 -12.53
CA TYR A 562 14.50 -24.60 -13.50
C TYR A 562 15.66 -25.39 -14.15
N PHE A 563 16.23 -26.35 -13.41
CA PHE A 563 17.37 -27.16 -13.83
C PHE A 563 16.98 -28.54 -14.39
N LYS A 564 15.68 -28.86 -14.46
CA LYS A 564 15.16 -30.08 -15.09
C LYS A 564 15.00 -29.90 -16.60
N PRO A 565 14.80 -30.98 -17.38
CA PRO A 565 14.47 -30.87 -18.80
C PRO A 565 13.13 -30.14 -19.02
N PHE A 566 13.15 -29.14 -19.90
CA PHE A 566 11.96 -28.36 -20.32
C PHE A 566 11.18 -27.67 -19.17
N PRO A 567 11.81 -26.76 -18.40
CA PRO A 567 11.15 -26.03 -17.33
C PRO A 567 10.03 -25.14 -17.89
N ASP A 568 8.86 -25.18 -17.25
CA ASP A 568 7.71 -24.35 -17.62
C ASP A 568 7.96 -22.86 -17.31
N PHE A 569 7.03 -21.98 -17.70
CA PHE A 569 7.17 -20.55 -17.45
C PHE A 569 7.11 -20.18 -15.96
N ARG A 570 6.50 -21.02 -15.10
CA ARG A 570 6.43 -20.85 -13.64
C ARG A 570 7.72 -21.29 -12.93
N ALA A 571 8.51 -22.18 -13.54
CA ALA A 571 9.87 -22.53 -13.12
C ALA A 571 10.93 -21.52 -13.62
N GLN A 572 10.68 -20.83 -14.73
CA GLN A 572 11.59 -19.83 -15.33
C GLN A 572 11.68 -18.48 -14.57
N ARG A 573 10.84 -18.26 -13.55
CA ARG A 573 10.86 -17.06 -12.68
C ARG A 573 11.84 -17.22 -11.49
N LEU A 574 11.86 -16.22 -10.60
CA LEU A 574 12.55 -16.28 -9.31
C LEU A 574 11.62 -16.84 -8.23
N PHE A 575 12.22 -17.41 -7.19
CA PHE A 575 11.55 -17.88 -5.98
C PHE A 575 10.91 -16.72 -5.22
N ARG A 576 9.59 -16.81 -5.00
CA ARG A 576 8.77 -15.93 -4.15
C ARG A 576 7.68 -16.78 -3.48
N MET A 577 7.19 -16.35 -2.33
CA MET A 577 5.95 -16.88 -1.77
C MET A 577 4.75 -16.25 -2.49
N TYR A 578 3.67 -17.03 -2.60
CA TYR A 578 2.37 -16.63 -3.08
C TYR A 578 1.34 -16.79 -1.95
N ARG A 579 0.10 -16.35 -2.17
CA ARG A 579 -0.96 -16.40 -1.15
C ARG A 579 -1.42 -17.83 -0.80
N ASP A 580 -0.93 -18.87 -1.46
CA ASP A 580 -1.37 -20.26 -1.28
C ASP A 580 -0.89 -20.91 0.03
N VAL A 581 0.22 -20.42 0.62
CA VAL A 581 0.74 -20.88 1.93
C VAL A 581 0.07 -20.20 3.13
N GLU A 582 -0.77 -19.19 2.90
CA GLU A 582 -1.48 -18.46 3.95
C GLU A 582 -2.53 -19.33 4.64
N GLY A 583 -2.63 -19.23 5.97
CA GLY A 583 -3.58 -19.97 6.80
C GLY A 583 -3.15 -21.39 7.20
N PHE A 584 -1.98 -21.88 6.77
CA PHE A 584 -1.46 -23.19 7.18
C PHE A 584 -0.42 -23.07 8.31
N SER A 585 -0.89 -22.85 9.56
CA SER A 585 -0.01 -22.66 10.73
C SER A 585 0.42 -23.95 11.44
N LEU A 586 0.34 -25.11 10.77
CA LEU A 586 0.83 -26.40 11.30
C LEU A 586 2.35 -26.38 11.49
N TRP A 587 3.09 -25.89 10.49
CA TRP A 587 4.48 -25.51 10.63
C TRP A 587 4.61 -24.10 11.22
N LYS A 588 5.82 -23.75 11.68
CA LYS A 588 6.15 -22.37 12.06
C LYS A 588 6.75 -21.59 10.89
N GLN A 589 8.03 -21.83 10.61
CA GLN A 589 8.77 -21.21 9.49
C GLN A 589 9.80 -22.18 8.84
N ARG A 590 9.88 -23.41 9.34
CA ARG A 590 10.59 -24.54 8.73
C ARG A 590 9.61 -25.72 8.82
N PRO A 591 9.10 -26.27 7.71
CA PRO A 591 8.24 -27.44 7.76
C PRO A 591 9.04 -28.67 8.17
N GLU A 592 8.51 -29.41 9.15
CA GLU A 592 9.08 -30.66 9.64
C GLU A 592 8.82 -31.81 8.64
N ALA A 593 9.04 -33.07 9.06
CA ALA A 593 8.82 -34.22 8.19
C ALA A 593 7.33 -34.33 7.80
N PHE A 594 7.09 -34.45 6.48
CA PHE A 594 5.77 -34.63 5.85
C PHE A 594 4.80 -33.45 5.98
N GLU A 595 5.16 -32.35 6.65
CA GLU A 595 4.28 -31.18 6.80
C GLU A 595 4.11 -30.41 5.47
N TRP A 596 5.13 -30.43 4.60
CA TRP A 596 5.05 -29.79 3.28
C TRP A 596 4.18 -30.59 2.31
N GLU A 597 4.30 -31.91 2.33
CA GLU A 597 3.51 -32.85 1.54
C GLU A 597 2.02 -32.83 1.97
N LEU A 598 1.76 -32.73 3.28
CA LEU A 598 0.42 -32.49 3.82
C LEU A 598 -0.18 -31.15 3.35
N PHE A 599 0.62 -30.09 3.33
CA PHE A 599 0.21 -28.80 2.77
C PHE A 599 -0.12 -28.87 1.28
N THR A 600 0.72 -29.51 0.45
CA THR A 600 0.42 -29.69 -0.98
C THR A 600 -0.91 -30.44 -1.17
N ARG A 601 -1.25 -31.38 -0.27
CA ARG A 601 -2.57 -32.02 -0.24
C ARG A 601 -3.70 -31.05 0.17
N TYR A 602 -3.52 -30.25 1.22
CA TYR A 602 -4.47 -29.19 1.63
C TYR A 602 -4.72 -28.16 0.50
N ARG A 603 -3.67 -27.74 -0.22
CA ARG A 603 -3.75 -26.87 -1.40
C ARG A 603 -4.53 -27.54 -2.53
N ALA A 604 -4.33 -28.83 -2.77
CA ALA A 604 -5.11 -29.61 -3.73
C ALA A 604 -6.60 -29.71 -3.33
N HIS A 605 -6.91 -29.93 -2.04
CA HIS A 605 -8.28 -29.90 -1.51
C HIS A 605 -8.96 -28.57 -1.81
N HIS A 606 -8.30 -27.44 -1.53
CA HIS A 606 -8.85 -26.11 -1.81
C HIS A 606 -8.99 -25.84 -3.32
N ASN A 607 -8.05 -26.29 -4.16
CA ASN A 607 -8.20 -26.22 -5.62
C ASN A 607 -9.43 -27.00 -6.12
N GLN A 608 -9.72 -28.18 -5.57
CA GLN A 608 -10.89 -28.98 -5.93
C GLN A 608 -12.21 -28.38 -5.38
N ARG A 609 -12.20 -27.81 -4.16
CA ARG A 609 -13.29 -26.98 -3.62
C ARG A 609 -13.65 -25.83 -4.57
N ARG A 610 -12.64 -25.11 -5.09
CA ARG A 610 -12.84 -24.05 -6.09
C ARG A 610 -13.38 -24.57 -7.43
N GLU A 611 -12.94 -25.74 -7.91
CA GLU A 611 -13.51 -26.37 -9.12
C GLU A 611 -15.00 -26.76 -8.91
N LEU A 612 -15.37 -27.31 -7.74
CA LEU A 612 -16.76 -27.64 -7.38
C LEU A 612 -17.66 -26.42 -7.30
N ALA A 613 -17.22 -25.37 -6.60
CA ALA A 613 -17.95 -24.13 -6.47
C ALA A 613 -18.32 -23.55 -7.85
N LEU A 614 -17.35 -23.46 -8.76
CA LEU A 614 -17.55 -22.96 -10.13
C LEU A 614 -18.48 -23.85 -10.99
N LEU A 615 -18.47 -25.16 -10.77
CA LEU A 615 -19.35 -26.10 -11.45
C LEU A 615 -20.81 -25.94 -10.97
N HIS A 616 -21.01 -25.79 -9.65
CA HIS A 616 -22.34 -25.74 -9.03
C HIS A 616 -22.95 -24.34 -9.00
N GLY A 617 -22.15 -23.26 -9.10
CA GLY A 617 -22.61 -21.87 -9.01
C GLY A 617 -22.51 -21.26 -7.62
N LEU A 618 -21.50 -21.68 -6.83
CA LEU A 618 -21.23 -21.29 -5.45
C LEU A 618 -19.88 -20.55 -5.30
N GLU A 619 -19.34 -20.03 -6.41
CA GLU A 619 -18.20 -19.12 -6.41
C GLU A 619 -18.53 -17.75 -5.80
N PRO A 620 -17.54 -17.02 -5.22
CA PRO A 620 -17.75 -15.68 -4.68
C PRO A 620 -18.36 -14.70 -5.68
N VAL A 621 -19.16 -13.77 -5.17
CA VAL A 621 -19.75 -12.68 -5.95
C VAL A 621 -19.24 -11.36 -5.40
N ALA A 622 -18.69 -10.50 -6.25
CA ALA A 622 -17.98 -9.27 -5.83
C ALA A 622 -18.80 -8.25 -5.00
N ASN A 623 -20.13 -8.43 -4.94
CA ASN A 623 -21.06 -7.60 -4.17
C ASN A 623 -21.82 -8.40 -3.09
N GLU A 624 -21.40 -9.63 -2.75
CA GLU A 624 -22.13 -10.47 -1.78
C GLU A 624 -22.09 -9.89 -0.36
N THR A 625 -23.23 -9.91 0.33
CA THR A 625 -23.32 -9.58 1.74
C THR A 625 -22.77 -10.72 2.61
N ALA A 626 -22.44 -10.44 3.87
CA ALA A 626 -21.95 -11.46 4.80
C ALA A 626 -22.95 -12.62 5.03
N ALA A 627 -24.25 -12.37 4.88
CA ALA A 627 -25.30 -13.39 4.98
C ALA A 627 -25.35 -14.29 3.73
N GLU A 628 -25.28 -13.71 2.54
CA GLU A 628 -25.20 -14.45 1.28
C GLU A 628 -23.91 -15.29 1.21
N ARG A 629 -22.77 -14.70 1.61
CA ARG A 629 -21.49 -15.40 1.80
C ARG A 629 -21.63 -16.60 2.72
N ALA A 630 -22.24 -16.43 3.89
CA ALA A 630 -22.41 -17.52 4.86
C ALA A 630 -23.28 -18.66 4.29
N ALA A 631 -24.38 -18.34 3.61
CA ALA A 631 -25.22 -19.33 2.95
C ALA A 631 -24.49 -20.05 1.79
N ARG A 632 -23.73 -19.32 0.99
CA ARG A 632 -22.91 -19.86 -0.12
C ARG A 632 -21.83 -20.80 0.38
N VAL A 633 -21.07 -20.41 1.41
CA VAL A 633 -20.00 -21.21 2.01
C VAL A 633 -20.56 -22.45 2.72
N LEU A 634 -21.71 -22.34 3.39
CA LEU A 634 -22.40 -23.50 3.98
C LEU A 634 -22.84 -24.52 2.94
N ALA A 635 -23.45 -24.07 1.83
CA ALA A 635 -23.84 -24.94 0.72
C ALA A 635 -22.63 -25.57 0.01
N LEU A 636 -21.50 -24.86 -0.06
CA LEU A 636 -20.25 -25.38 -0.60
C LEU A 636 -19.60 -26.43 0.33
N ASP A 637 -19.61 -26.19 1.64
CA ASP A 637 -19.15 -27.16 2.63
C ASP A 637 -19.94 -28.48 2.53
N GLU A 638 -21.26 -28.43 2.45
CA GLU A 638 -22.10 -29.64 2.28
C GLU A 638 -21.89 -30.39 0.97
N LEU A 639 -21.42 -29.70 -0.07
CA LEU A 639 -21.03 -30.31 -1.34
C LEU A 639 -19.65 -30.97 -1.22
N CYS A 640 -18.68 -30.29 -0.60
CA CYS A 640 -17.34 -30.81 -0.37
C CYS A 640 -17.34 -32.06 0.53
N GLU A 641 -18.09 -32.03 1.64
CA GLU A 641 -18.23 -33.16 2.59
C GLU A 641 -18.88 -34.41 1.96
N ARG A 642 -19.55 -34.27 0.81
CA ARG A 642 -20.18 -35.37 0.06
C ARG A 642 -19.39 -35.77 -1.20
N THR A 643 -18.30 -35.08 -1.52
CA THR A 643 -17.52 -35.32 -2.76
C THR A 643 -16.14 -35.92 -2.44
N PRO A 644 -15.81 -37.11 -2.96
CA PRO A 644 -14.48 -37.70 -2.86
C PRO A 644 -13.39 -36.78 -3.44
N PHE A 645 -12.24 -36.75 -2.77
CA PHE A 645 -11.03 -36.11 -3.28
C PHE A 645 -10.49 -36.89 -4.48
N ASP A 646 -10.07 -36.17 -5.52
CA ASP A 646 -9.50 -36.75 -6.74
C ASP A 646 -7.95 -36.73 -6.67
N PRO A 647 -7.28 -37.87 -6.37
CA PRO A 647 -5.83 -37.92 -6.28
C PRO A 647 -5.14 -37.77 -7.65
N SER A 648 -5.84 -37.92 -8.78
CA SER A 648 -5.25 -37.71 -10.12
C SER A 648 -4.94 -36.24 -10.42
N LYS A 649 -5.54 -35.32 -9.65
CA LYS A 649 -5.29 -33.87 -9.71
C LYS A 649 -4.20 -33.40 -8.73
N LEU A 650 -3.65 -34.28 -7.89
CA LEU A 650 -2.56 -33.95 -6.97
C LEU A 650 -1.23 -33.84 -7.74
N HIS A 651 -0.87 -32.62 -8.13
CA HIS A 651 0.44 -32.34 -8.70
C HIS A 651 1.47 -32.18 -7.58
N LEU A 652 2.65 -32.79 -7.76
CA LEU A 652 3.80 -32.65 -6.87
C LEU A 652 4.82 -31.74 -7.56
N ASN A 653 5.36 -30.76 -6.82
CA ASN A 653 6.48 -29.95 -7.27
C ASN A 653 7.81 -30.61 -6.90
N ASP A 654 8.92 -30.06 -7.37
CA ASP A 654 10.25 -30.51 -6.97
C ASP A 654 10.55 -30.52 -5.47
N ASP A 655 11.35 -31.51 -5.06
CA ASP A 655 11.78 -31.78 -3.67
C ASP A 655 10.64 -32.29 -2.75
N GLU A 656 9.45 -32.55 -3.31
CA GLU A 656 8.29 -33.12 -2.62
C GLU A 656 8.24 -34.66 -2.76
N VAL A 657 7.86 -35.36 -1.69
CA VAL A 657 7.72 -36.83 -1.70
C VAL A 657 6.28 -37.23 -2.06
N LYS A 658 6.10 -38.24 -2.91
CA LYS A 658 4.78 -38.88 -3.13
C LYS A 658 4.42 -39.71 -1.90
N ILE A 659 3.36 -39.30 -1.18
CA ILE A 659 2.89 -39.95 0.06
C ILE A 659 1.39 -40.23 -0.06
N ASP A 660 0.96 -41.41 0.39
CA ASP A 660 -0.44 -41.82 0.43
C ASP A 660 -1.25 -41.17 1.59
N VAL A 661 -2.58 -41.17 1.47
CA VAL A 661 -3.52 -40.73 2.51
C VAL A 661 -3.23 -41.42 3.84
N GLU A 662 -3.11 -42.75 3.83
CA GLU A 662 -3.01 -43.53 5.07
C GLU A 662 -1.65 -43.34 5.75
N ALA A 663 -0.58 -43.10 4.99
CA ALA A 663 0.70 -42.72 5.57
C ALA A 663 0.63 -41.34 6.27
N LEU A 664 -0.02 -40.34 5.67
CA LEU A 664 -0.24 -39.03 6.31
C LEU A 664 -1.17 -39.12 7.53
N ARG A 665 -2.25 -39.91 7.45
CA ARG A 665 -3.19 -40.17 8.55
C ARG A 665 -2.53 -40.86 9.73
N ASN A 666 -1.72 -41.89 9.50
CA ASN A 666 -1.01 -42.61 10.56
C ASN A 666 0.10 -41.76 11.20
N TRP A 667 0.64 -40.75 10.50
CA TRP A 667 1.67 -39.84 11.02
C TRP A 667 1.10 -38.64 11.79
N PHE A 668 0.07 -37.97 11.26
CA PHE A 668 -0.51 -36.75 11.86
C PHE A 668 -1.79 -36.97 12.69
N GLY A 669 -2.44 -38.13 12.53
CA GLY A 669 -3.75 -38.47 13.08
C GLY A 669 -4.90 -38.19 12.08
N VAL A 670 -5.93 -39.04 12.10
CA VAL A 670 -6.99 -39.03 11.06
C VAL A 670 -7.76 -37.71 11.01
N TYR A 671 -7.97 -37.02 12.14
CA TYR A 671 -8.61 -35.69 12.20
C TYR A 671 -7.98 -34.61 11.27
N VAL A 672 -6.74 -34.78 10.82
CA VAL A 672 -6.07 -33.84 9.89
C VAL A 672 -6.48 -34.10 8.42
N LEU A 673 -6.82 -35.33 8.08
CA LEU A 673 -7.35 -35.73 6.77
C LEU A 673 -8.58 -36.62 7.01
N PRO A 674 -9.68 -36.06 7.52
CA PRO A 674 -10.77 -36.84 8.10
C PRO A 674 -11.45 -37.74 7.06
N SER A 675 -12.02 -38.85 7.52
CA SER A 675 -12.99 -39.59 6.75
C SER A 675 -14.41 -39.05 6.99
N PRO A 676 -15.35 -39.24 6.03
CA PRO A 676 -16.75 -38.80 6.15
C PRO A 676 -17.41 -39.08 7.50
N THR A 677 -17.23 -40.28 8.07
CA THR A 677 -17.78 -40.63 9.39
C THR A 677 -17.25 -39.74 10.52
N ILE A 678 -15.99 -39.29 10.44
CA ILE A 678 -15.36 -38.36 11.40
C ILE A 678 -15.79 -36.91 11.15
N VAL A 679 -16.03 -36.51 9.90
CA VAL A 679 -16.60 -35.19 9.60
C VAL A 679 -18.02 -35.11 10.17
N GLU A 680 -18.83 -36.15 9.96
CA GLU A 680 -20.19 -36.20 10.47
C GLU A 680 -20.24 -36.18 12.01
N SER A 681 -19.40 -36.96 12.70
CA SER A 681 -19.38 -36.98 14.17
C SER A 681 -19.00 -35.62 14.76
N VAL A 682 -18.02 -34.92 14.19
CA VAL A 682 -17.52 -33.63 14.69
C VAL A 682 -18.46 -32.47 14.32
N VAL A 683 -19.05 -32.48 13.12
CA VAL A 683 -19.98 -31.43 12.68
C VAL A 683 -21.32 -31.54 13.40
N ARG A 684 -21.89 -32.75 13.57
CA ARG A 684 -23.18 -32.97 14.23
C ARG A 684 -23.11 -33.05 15.77
N ALA A 685 -21.93 -32.89 16.39
CA ALA A 685 -21.78 -32.86 17.84
C ALA A 685 -22.45 -31.62 18.48
N GLU A 686 -23.71 -31.75 18.90
CA GLU A 686 -24.41 -30.76 19.73
C GLU A 686 -24.30 -31.13 21.21
N GLY A 687 -23.72 -30.24 22.03
CA GLY A 687 -23.66 -30.37 23.50
C GLY A 687 -22.74 -31.47 24.08
N GLY A 688 -22.25 -32.41 23.28
CA GLY A 688 -21.35 -33.48 23.71
C GLY A 688 -19.90 -33.03 23.93
N ALA A 689 -19.12 -33.87 24.65
CA ALA A 689 -17.68 -33.71 24.72
C ALA A 689 -17.05 -33.95 23.33
N LEU A 690 -16.53 -32.88 22.73
CA LEU A 690 -15.84 -32.92 21.45
C LEU A 690 -14.59 -33.82 21.55
N ASN A 691 -14.48 -34.81 20.67
CA ASN A 691 -13.38 -35.80 20.67
C ASN A 691 -12.46 -35.64 19.45
N LEU A 692 -11.15 -35.64 19.67
CA LEU A 692 -10.15 -35.48 18.61
C LEU A 692 -9.80 -36.88 18.05
N HIS A 693 -10.38 -37.23 16.91
CA HIS A 693 -10.27 -38.55 16.31
C HIS A 693 -8.86 -38.80 15.73
N LEU A 694 -7.94 -39.31 16.56
CA LEU A 694 -6.58 -39.68 16.15
C LEU A 694 -6.56 -40.91 15.23
N GLN A 695 -7.49 -41.84 15.42
CA GLN A 695 -7.64 -43.09 14.67
C GLN A 695 -8.97 -43.10 13.89
N HIS A 696 -9.09 -44.03 12.95
CA HIS A 696 -10.31 -44.27 12.18
C HIS A 696 -11.50 -44.64 13.08
N VAL A 697 -12.69 -44.28 12.63
CA VAL A 697 -13.97 -44.66 13.25
C VAL A 697 -14.63 -45.75 12.38
N ALA A 698 -15.42 -46.62 13.02
CA ALA A 698 -16.20 -47.63 12.32
C ALA A 698 -17.38 -46.96 11.56
N ASP A 699 -17.49 -47.27 10.27
CA ASP A 699 -18.63 -46.88 9.42
C ASP A 699 -19.85 -47.78 9.69
N GLU A 700 -20.98 -47.52 9.03
CA GLU A 700 -22.22 -48.32 9.12
C GLU A 700 -21.99 -49.84 8.88
N LEU A 701 -20.95 -50.19 8.11
CA LEU A 701 -20.54 -51.56 7.80
C LEU A 701 -19.62 -52.21 8.85
N ASN A 702 -19.35 -51.54 9.97
CA ASN A 702 -18.35 -51.90 10.99
C ASN A 702 -16.90 -51.99 10.48
N THR A 703 -16.60 -51.41 9.32
CA THR A 703 -15.25 -51.25 8.75
C THR A 703 -14.69 -49.88 9.08
N ALA A 704 -13.37 -49.73 9.16
CA ALA A 704 -12.75 -48.41 9.24
C ALA A 704 -13.02 -47.61 7.94
N ASP A 705 -13.58 -46.40 8.07
CA ASP A 705 -13.80 -45.53 6.90
C ASP A 705 -12.48 -44.87 6.45
N THR A 706 -11.92 -45.35 5.33
CA THR A 706 -10.72 -44.79 4.71
C THR A 706 -11.00 -43.81 3.56
N ARG A 707 -12.26 -43.42 3.29
CA ARG A 707 -12.56 -42.43 2.24
C ARG A 707 -11.91 -41.08 2.55
N GLU A 708 -11.42 -40.39 1.53
CA GLU A 708 -11.00 -38.99 1.62
C GLU A 708 -12.01 -38.13 0.83
N HIS A 709 -12.72 -37.24 1.50
CA HIS A 709 -13.61 -36.25 0.87
C HIS A 709 -12.98 -34.86 0.95
N ILE A 710 -13.49 -33.90 0.18
CA ILE A 710 -12.90 -32.56 0.10
C ILE A 710 -13.13 -31.79 1.42
N LEU A 711 -12.06 -31.23 1.98
CA LEU A 711 -12.07 -30.50 3.26
C LEU A 711 -13.09 -29.34 3.27
N SER A 712 -13.83 -29.22 4.38
CA SER A 712 -14.83 -28.17 4.62
C SER A 712 -14.36 -27.13 5.65
N SER A 713 -14.86 -25.90 5.54
CA SER A 713 -14.51 -24.83 6.46
C SER A 713 -15.08 -25.09 7.86
N ARG A 714 -16.33 -25.56 7.94
CA ARG A 714 -17.04 -25.82 9.20
C ARG A 714 -16.42 -26.95 10.03
N TYR A 715 -15.85 -27.98 9.38
CA TYR A 715 -15.11 -29.03 10.09
C TYR A 715 -13.86 -28.49 10.80
N ILE A 716 -13.02 -27.72 10.10
CA ILE A 716 -11.80 -27.15 10.69
C ILE A 716 -12.14 -26.11 11.75
N ASN A 717 -13.24 -25.37 11.61
CA ASN A 717 -13.72 -24.46 12.67
C ASN A 717 -14.20 -25.21 13.92
N ARG A 718 -14.79 -26.41 13.79
CA ARG A 718 -15.04 -27.28 14.95
C ARG A 718 -13.73 -27.76 15.60
N LEU A 719 -12.72 -28.15 14.80
CA LEU A 719 -11.40 -28.53 15.33
C LEU A 719 -10.70 -27.37 16.06
N MET A 720 -10.83 -26.13 15.58
CA MET A 720 -10.27 -24.94 16.24
C MET A 720 -10.84 -24.67 17.65
N LEU A 721 -11.95 -25.31 18.06
CA LEU A 721 -12.48 -25.25 19.42
C LEU A 721 -11.72 -26.15 20.42
N PHE A 722 -10.90 -27.09 19.93
CA PHE A 722 -10.13 -28.00 20.78
C PHE A 722 -8.78 -27.38 21.19
N GLU A 723 -8.52 -27.30 22.48
CA GLU A 723 -7.20 -26.87 23.01
C GLU A 723 -6.04 -27.73 22.46
N GLY A 724 -6.21 -29.05 22.38
CA GLY A 724 -5.19 -29.95 21.81
C GLY A 724 -4.90 -29.67 20.33
N PHE A 725 -5.93 -29.30 19.54
CA PHE A 725 -5.74 -28.90 18.14
C PHE A 725 -5.06 -27.53 18.05
N GLN A 726 -5.52 -26.55 18.85
CA GLN A 726 -4.88 -25.23 18.94
C GLN A 726 -3.39 -25.35 19.24
N HIS A 727 -2.97 -26.22 20.17
CA HIS A 727 -1.56 -26.47 20.44
C HIS A 727 -0.82 -27.08 19.22
N ARG A 728 -1.39 -28.09 18.54
CA ARG A 728 -0.75 -28.68 17.35
C ARG A 728 -0.64 -27.71 16.17
N TRP A 729 -1.60 -26.79 16.04
CA TRP A 729 -1.69 -25.77 14.98
C TRP A 729 -0.98 -24.44 15.35
N ASN A 730 -0.09 -24.47 16.35
CA ASN A 730 0.70 -23.33 16.87
C ASN A 730 -0.11 -22.13 17.40
N ARG A 731 -1.35 -22.37 17.83
CA ARG A 731 -2.34 -21.39 18.29
C ARG A 731 -2.77 -21.51 19.75
N GLY A 732 -2.13 -22.37 20.55
CA GLY A 732 -2.41 -22.53 21.98
C GLY A 732 -2.34 -21.24 22.83
N PHE A 733 -1.67 -20.19 22.33
CA PHE A 733 -1.69 -18.86 22.95
C PHE A 733 -3.09 -18.25 23.05
N MET A 734 -4.05 -18.65 22.19
CA MET A 734 -5.43 -18.13 22.17
C MET A 734 -6.10 -18.22 23.55
N LYS A 735 -5.87 -19.31 24.30
CA LYS A 735 -6.39 -19.51 25.66
C LYS A 735 -5.86 -18.50 26.68
N GLU A 736 -4.65 -17.98 26.49
CA GLU A 736 -4.05 -16.98 27.38
C GLU A 736 -4.49 -15.54 27.06
N VAL A 737 -4.90 -15.26 25.82
CA VAL A 737 -5.21 -13.91 25.34
C VAL A 737 -6.71 -13.64 25.12
N ALA A 738 -7.55 -14.68 25.15
CA ALA A 738 -9.01 -14.54 25.03
C ALA A 738 -9.57 -13.53 26.04
N GLY A 739 -10.29 -12.51 25.54
CA GLY A 739 -10.90 -11.45 26.34
C GLY A 739 -9.95 -10.36 26.86
N LYS A 740 -8.63 -10.49 26.66
CA LYS A 740 -7.66 -9.42 26.99
C LYS A 740 -7.69 -8.31 25.94
N ALA A 741 -7.23 -7.13 26.34
CA ALA A 741 -6.95 -6.04 25.42
C ALA A 741 -5.70 -6.35 24.57
N PRO A 742 -5.56 -5.77 23.37
CA PRO A 742 -4.28 -5.72 22.68
C PRO A 742 -3.28 -4.90 23.49
N GLU A 743 -1.98 -5.19 23.36
CA GLU A 743 -0.92 -4.35 23.94
C GLU A 743 -0.96 -2.94 23.31
N PRO A 744 -1.07 -1.84 24.10
CA PRO A 744 -1.21 -0.50 23.54
C PRO A 744 -0.03 -0.09 22.66
N VAL A 745 -0.33 0.39 21.46
CA VAL A 745 0.69 0.80 20.47
C VAL A 745 0.86 2.31 20.52
N ILE A 746 1.89 2.77 21.22
CA ILE A 746 2.27 4.18 21.29
C ILE A 746 2.93 4.61 19.98
N ARG A 747 2.34 5.58 19.27
CA ARG A 747 2.76 5.97 17.90
C ARG A 747 4.18 6.51 17.83
N TYR A 748 4.58 7.28 18.84
CA TYR A 748 5.88 7.93 18.95
C TYR A 748 6.72 7.39 20.11
N ALA A 749 6.64 6.08 20.37
CA ALA A 749 7.43 5.39 21.40
C ALA A 749 8.93 5.65 21.21
N GLN A 750 9.60 6.13 22.26
CA GLN A 750 11.02 6.48 22.22
C GLN A 750 11.88 5.40 22.89
N PRO A 751 13.05 5.02 22.31
CA PRO A 751 14.01 4.17 22.99
C PRO A 751 14.69 4.95 24.15
N GLN A 752 15.21 4.23 25.14
CA GLN A 752 15.95 4.86 26.25
C GLN A 752 17.19 5.65 25.79
N GLU A 753 17.77 5.26 24.65
CA GLU A 753 18.86 6.00 23.99
C GLU A 753 18.45 7.41 23.51
N VAL A 754 17.16 7.67 23.33
CA VAL A 754 16.61 9.01 23.07
C VAL A 754 16.10 9.64 24.37
N LEU A 755 15.37 8.90 25.21
CA LEU A 755 14.80 9.39 26.48
C LEU A 755 15.85 9.83 27.52
N LYS A 756 17.10 9.39 27.40
CA LYS A 756 18.23 9.92 28.20
C LYS A 756 18.58 11.37 27.87
N TYR A 757 18.13 11.90 26.71
CA TYR A 757 18.36 13.29 26.31
C TYR A 757 17.22 14.24 26.68
N PHE A 758 16.04 13.70 27.03
CA PHE A 758 14.89 14.49 27.44
C PHE A 758 15.13 15.10 28.83
N ASP A 759 14.74 16.36 29.02
CA ASP A 759 14.76 17.00 30.34
C ASP A 759 13.66 16.43 31.27
N ALA A 760 13.61 16.93 32.52
CA ALA A 760 12.67 16.42 33.51
C ALA A 760 11.19 16.62 33.14
N ASP A 761 10.87 17.68 32.39
CA ASP A 761 9.51 18.07 32.02
C ASP A 761 9.12 17.47 30.66
N GLU A 762 10.04 17.41 29.69
CA GLU A 762 9.87 16.64 28.45
C GLU A 762 9.62 15.16 28.74
N ARG A 763 10.35 14.60 29.72
CA ARG A 763 10.15 13.22 30.19
C ARG A 763 8.83 13.05 30.94
N ALA A 764 8.37 14.07 31.69
CA ALA A 764 7.04 14.06 32.30
C ALA A 764 5.93 14.11 31.23
N MET A 765 6.09 14.97 30.21
CA MET A 765 5.20 15.07 29.05
C MET A 765 5.15 13.76 28.26
N TYR A 766 6.29 13.12 28.02
CA TYR A 766 6.35 11.80 27.36
C TYR A 766 5.61 10.73 28.17
N GLN A 767 5.82 10.65 29.49
CA GLN A 767 5.11 9.70 30.35
C GLN A 767 3.60 10.00 30.41
N GLN A 768 3.21 11.28 30.40
CA GLN A 768 1.80 11.68 30.30
C GLN A 768 1.19 11.29 28.94
N TYR A 769 1.93 11.46 27.83
CA TYR A 769 1.50 11.04 26.49
C TYR A 769 1.32 9.51 26.40
N VAL A 770 2.32 8.74 26.86
CA VAL A 770 2.27 7.27 26.95
C VAL A 770 1.07 6.82 27.78
N LYS A 771 0.82 7.49 28.92
CA LYS A 771 -0.35 7.22 29.75
C LYS A 771 -1.66 7.50 29.01
N GLN A 772 -1.81 8.69 28.42
CA GLN A 772 -3.05 9.11 27.76
C GLN A 772 -3.41 8.21 26.57
N GLU A 773 -2.43 7.84 25.73
CA GLU A 773 -2.64 6.87 24.64
C GLU A 773 -3.00 5.48 25.17
N SER A 774 -2.35 5.01 26.24
CA SER A 774 -2.66 3.71 26.86
C SER A 774 -4.06 3.69 27.46
N ASP A 775 -4.41 4.70 28.25
CA ASP A 775 -5.73 4.85 28.88
C ASP A 775 -6.83 4.92 27.81
N VAL A 776 -6.64 5.68 26.73
CA VAL A 776 -7.61 5.80 25.61
C VAL A 776 -7.77 4.47 24.86
N GLN A 777 -6.67 3.77 24.52
CA GLN A 777 -6.73 2.49 23.82
C GLN A 777 -7.38 1.39 24.69
N LEU A 778 -7.14 1.40 26.01
CA LEU A 778 -7.80 0.50 26.95
C LEU A 778 -9.27 0.88 27.21
N GLU A 779 -9.63 2.16 27.20
CA GLU A 779 -11.03 2.59 27.27
C GLU A 779 -11.81 2.19 26.01
N GLU A 780 -11.21 2.35 24.82
CA GLU A 780 -11.75 1.88 23.54
C GLU A 780 -12.02 0.37 23.60
N TRP A 781 -11.04 -0.43 24.06
CA TRP A 781 -11.23 -1.87 24.27
C TRP A 781 -12.32 -2.17 25.31
N SER A 782 -12.39 -1.42 26.41
CA SER A 782 -13.41 -1.63 27.45
C SER A 782 -14.85 -1.43 26.93
N LYS A 783 -15.05 -0.52 25.96
CA LYS A 783 -16.34 -0.31 25.29
C LYS A 783 -16.62 -1.40 24.26
N MET A 784 -15.63 -1.76 23.44
CA MET A 784 -15.73 -2.88 22.50
C MET A 784 -16.10 -4.20 23.19
N ALA A 785 -15.42 -4.52 24.30
CA ALA A 785 -15.59 -5.76 25.05
C ALA A 785 -16.96 -5.90 25.75
N ARG A 786 -17.64 -4.79 26.08
CA ARG A 786 -19.02 -4.82 26.60
C ARG A 786 -20.07 -5.12 25.53
N GLY A 787 -19.74 -4.97 24.24
CA GLY A 787 -20.62 -5.31 23.12
C GLY A 787 -21.96 -4.55 23.09
N ARG A 788 -22.01 -3.36 23.70
CA ARG A 788 -23.25 -2.58 23.90
C ARG A 788 -23.84 -2.09 22.59
N ARG A 789 -25.18 -2.05 22.50
CA ARG A 789 -25.92 -1.64 21.28
C ARG A 789 -27.00 -0.61 21.59
N TYR A 790 -27.21 0.34 20.70
CA TYR A 790 -28.19 1.41 20.87
C TYR A 790 -29.60 0.94 20.52
N ILE A 791 -30.45 0.73 21.52
CA ILE A 791 -31.84 0.26 21.36
C ILE A 791 -32.73 1.47 21.10
N ARG A 792 -33.04 1.70 19.82
CA ARG A 792 -33.78 2.89 19.34
C ARG A 792 -35.13 3.08 20.04
N GLU A 793 -35.83 2.00 20.38
CA GLU A 793 -37.13 2.03 21.07
C GLU A 793 -37.08 2.53 22.52
N LYS A 794 -35.87 2.63 23.10
CA LYS A 794 -35.61 3.05 24.49
C LYS A 794 -34.66 4.25 24.58
N GLU A 795 -34.17 4.71 23.44
CA GLU A 795 -33.17 5.78 23.27
C GLU A 795 -31.90 5.61 24.13
N GLN A 796 -31.53 4.37 24.45
CA GLN A 796 -30.47 3.99 25.40
C GLN A 796 -29.62 2.83 24.88
N TYR A 797 -28.40 2.69 25.41
CA TYR A 797 -27.56 1.51 25.16
C TYR A 797 -27.96 0.32 26.04
N GLY A 798 -28.08 -0.86 25.41
CA GLY A 798 -28.29 -2.15 26.04
C GLY A 798 -27.03 -3.01 26.10
N GLU A 799 -26.85 -3.74 27.20
CA GLU A 799 -25.78 -4.71 27.47
C GLU A 799 -26.37 -6.09 27.80
N VAL A 800 -25.81 -7.19 27.29
CA VAL A 800 -26.33 -8.55 27.56
C VAL A 800 -25.83 -9.03 28.93
N ILE A 801 -26.75 -9.25 29.88
CA ILE A 801 -26.45 -9.82 31.20
C ILE A 801 -26.42 -11.36 31.14
N GLY A 802 -27.33 -11.94 30.37
CA GLY A 802 -27.58 -13.37 30.34
C GLY A 802 -28.03 -13.86 28.98
N GLN A 803 -27.66 -15.09 28.66
CA GLN A 803 -28.02 -15.80 27.43
C GLN A 803 -28.76 -17.08 27.83
N GLY A 804 -29.97 -17.28 27.30
CA GLY A 804 -30.67 -18.55 27.46
C GLY A 804 -30.12 -19.63 26.51
N TYR A 805 -30.75 -20.81 26.54
CA TYR A 805 -30.49 -21.84 25.54
C TYR A 805 -31.03 -21.40 24.16
N ARG A 806 -30.38 -21.88 23.10
CA ARG A 806 -30.88 -21.72 21.73
C ARG A 806 -32.21 -22.46 21.57
N VAL A 807 -33.25 -21.77 21.10
CA VAL A 807 -34.63 -22.28 20.97
C VAL A 807 -35.09 -22.18 19.52
N PRO A 808 -35.65 -23.26 18.93
CA PRO A 808 -36.33 -23.16 17.64
C PRO A 808 -37.64 -22.36 17.80
N VAL A 809 -37.85 -21.41 16.90
CA VAL A 809 -39.02 -20.51 16.82
C VAL A 809 -39.55 -20.47 15.40
N VAL A 810 -40.84 -20.16 15.27
CA VAL A 810 -41.57 -20.03 14.01
C VAL A 810 -42.46 -18.78 14.12
N ASP A 811 -42.62 -18.03 13.03
CA ASP A 811 -43.52 -16.89 13.01
C ASP A 811 -44.95 -17.30 12.60
N VAL A 812 -45.93 -16.66 13.24
CA VAL A 812 -47.36 -16.86 12.98
C VAL A 812 -48.05 -15.51 12.76
N GLN A 813 -48.89 -15.41 11.74
CA GLN A 813 -49.52 -14.15 11.31
C GLN A 813 -51.02 -14.13 11.59
N HIS A 814 -51.53 -13.07 12.23
CA HIS A 814 -52.95 -12.88 12.47
C HIS A 814 -53.67 -12.50 11.17
N PRO A 815 -54.70 -13.25 10.72
CA PRO A 815 -55.28 -13.07 9.39
C PRO A 815 -56.09 -11.78 9.23
N GLU A 816 -56.61 -11.22 10.33
CA GLU A 816 -57.46 -10.02 10.29
C GLU A 816 -56.67 -8.70 10.41
N THR A 817 -55.47 -8.74 11.01
CA THR A 817 -54.67 -7.54 11.34
C THR A 817 -53.30 -7.53 10.67
N GLY A 818 -52.87 -8.66 10.07
CA GLY A 818 -51.55 -8.82 9.45
C GLY A 818 -50.38 -8.89 10.44
N ALA A 819 -50.63 -8.72 11.75
CA ALA A 819 -49.61 -8.72 12.79
C ALA A 819 -48.90 -10.10 12.89
N VAL A 820 -47.59 -10.08 13.09
CA VAL A 820 -46.74 -11.29 13.16
C VAL A 820 -46.24 -11.47 14.60
N LEU A 821 -46.33 -12.69 15.12
CA LEU A 821 -45.77 -13.11 16.40
C LEU A 821 -44.76 -14.24 16.21
N THR A 822 -43.61 -14.14 16.87
CA THR A 822 -42.61 -15.23 16.93
C THR A 822 -42.91 -16.13 18.12
N VAL A 823 -43.05 -17.44 17.89
CA VAL A 823 -43.48 -18.43 18.89
C VAL A 823 -42.51 -19.61 18.90
N SER A 824 -42.22 -20.19 20.08
CA SER A 824 -41.34 -21.37 20.14
C SER A 824 -41.97 -22.57 19.42
N ALA A 825 -41.20 -23.19 18.51
CA ALA A 825 -41.59 -24.38 17.78
C ALA A 825 -42.02 -25.51 18.72
N ARG A 826 -41.35 -25.67 19.87
CA ARG A 826 -41.68 -26.69 20.89
C ARG A 826 -43.06 -26.54 21.51
N LEU A 827 -43.61 -25.32 21.56
CA LEU A 827 -45.00 -25.09 21.99
C LEU A 827 -45.97 -25.41 20.86
N LEU A 828 -45.59 -25.11 19.61
CA LEU A 828 -46.38 -25.40 18.42
C LEU A 828 -46.38 -26.88 18.03
N GLU A 829 -45.33 -27.67 18.34
CA GLU A 829 -45.15 -29.08 17.96
C GLU A 829 -46.42 -29.92 18.14
N LYS A 830 -47.13 -29.79 19.27
CA LYS A 830 -48.37 -30.53 19.55
C LYS A 830 -49.55 -30.08 18.67
N SER A 831 -49.65 -28.79 18.36
CA SER A 831 -50.70 -28.24 17.48
C SER A 831 -50.42 -28.51 15.99
N VAL A 832 -49.15 -28.44 15.58
CA VAL A 832 -48.72 -28.71 14.20
C VAL A 832 -48.80 -30.21 13.91
N SER A 833 -48.34 -31.07 14.82
CA SER A 833 -48.51 -32.53 14.68
C SER A 833 -49.98 -32.96 14.71
N ALA A 834 -50.85 -32.32 15.50
CA ALA A 834 -52.30 -32.54 15.40
C ALA A 834 -52.86 -32.16 14.01
N SER A 835 -52.49 -30.98 13.48
CA SER A 835 -52.92 -30.54 12.13
C SER A 835 -52.38 -31.42 10.98
N ALA A 836 -51.27 -32.13 11.22
CA ALA A 836 -50.73 -33.15 10.30
C ALA A 836 -51.43 -34.51 10.48
N ALA A 837 -51.78 -34.89 11.71
CA ALA A 837 -52.44 -36.15 12.04
C ALA A 837 -53.90 -36.21 11.59
N ASP A 838 -54.65 -35.10 11.62
CA ASP A 838 -56.04 -35.06 11.13
C ASP A 838 -56.15 -35.40 9.63
N LYS A 839 -55.08 -35.26 8.85
CA LYS A 839 -55.02 -35.72 7.44
C LYS A 839 -54.89 -37.23 7.29
N ALA A 840 -54.51 -37.98 8.32
CA ALA A 840 -54.33 -39.43 8.25
C ALA A 840 -55.64 -40.22 8.35
N LEU A 841 -56.74 -39.57 8.78
CA LEU A 841 -58.04 -40.22 9.02
C LEU A 841 -59.15 -39.81 8.03
N ALA A 842 -58.87 -38.91 7.08
CA ALA A 842 -59.85 -38.37 6.15
C ALA A 842 -59.55 -38.72 4.68
N GLY A 843 -60.12 -39.83 4.20
CA GLY A 843 -60.36 -40.05 2.76
C GLY A 843 -59.36 -40.94 2.02
N SER A 844 -59.54 -42.26 2.12
CA SER A 844 -59.12 -43.17 1.04
C SER A 844 -60.05 -42.96 -0.16
N GLY A 845 -59.52 -42.49 -1.29
CA GLY A 845 -60.30 -42.22 -2.49
C GLY A 845 -59.42 -41.94 -3.71
N SER A 846 -59.47 -42.82 -4.71
CA SER A 846 -58.70 -42.66 -5.95
C SER A 846 -59.36 -41.64 -6.89
N GLY A 847 -58.61 -40.66 -7.39
CA GLY A 847 -59.11 -39.64 -8.31
C GLY A 847 -58.00 -38.79 -8.93
N SER A 848 -57.94 -38.74 -10.26
CA SER A 848 -56.88 -38.05 -11.01
C SER A 848 -57.10 -36.53 -11.12
N GLY A 849 -56.01 -35.76 -11.00
CA GLY A 849 -55.79 -34.58 -11.86
C GLY A 849 -56.36 -33.22 -11.44
N SER A 850 -55.72 -32.54 -10.48
CA SER A 850 -55.58 -31.05 -10.48
C SER A 850 -54.55 -30.58 -9.45
N SER A 851 -53.26 -30.50 -9.81
CA SER A 851 -52.19 -30.07 -8.92
C SER A 851 -51.97 -28.55 -8.95
N ASN A 852 -53.00 -27.78 -8.60
CA ASN A 852 -52.94 -26.31 -8.46
C ASN A 852 -53.67 -25.81 -7.20
N ALA A 853 -53.70 -26.65 -6.15
CA ALA A 853 -54.08 -26.26 -4.81
C ALA A 853 -52.82 -25.94 -3.99
N ALA A 854 -52.75 -24.74 -3.42
CA ALA A 854 -51.69 -24.40 -2.46
C ALA A 854 -51.76 -25.30 -1.22
N PRO A 855 -50.64 -25.59 -0.54
CA PRO A 855 -50.70 -26.30 0.74
C PRO A 855 -51.57 -25.50 1.72
N PRO A 856 -52.53 -26.13 2.43
CA PRO A 856 -53.36 -25.40 3.38
C PRO A 856 -52.48 -24.91 4.52
N SER A 857 -52.44 -23.58 4.69
CA SER A 857 -51.73 -22.91 5.78
C SER A 857 -52.20 -23.46 7.12
N SER A 858 -51.29 -24.00 7.93
CA SER A 858 -51.61 -24.49 9.27
C SER A 858 -52.09 -23.33 10.15
N THR A 859 -53.35 -23.40 10.56
CA THR A 859 -53.99 -22.46 11.49
C THR A 859 -53.74 -22.92 12.92
N VAL A 860 -53.11 -22.08 13.74
CA VAL A 860 -52.94 -22.31 15.18
C VAL A 860 -53.82 -21.32 15.94
N ARG A 861 -54.36 -21.73 17.09
CA ARG A 861 -55.02 -20.81 18.03
C ARG A 861 -54.11 -20.51 19.22
N ILE A 862 -53.89 -19.23 19.48
CA ILE A 862 -53.11 -18.72 20.62
C ILE A 862 -54.00 -17.68 21.31
N ASP A 863 -54.20 -17.83 22.62
CA ASP A 863 -55.05 -16.96 23.46
C ASP A 863 -56.45 -16.64 22.87
N GLY A 864 -57.02 -17.63 22.16
CA GLY A 864 -58.33 -17.56 21.52
C GLY A 864 -58.32 -16.98 20.10
N GLN A 865 -57.29 -16.24 19.71
CA GLN A 865 -57.10 -15.70 18.36
C GLN A 865 -56.53 -16.75 17.40
N VAL A 866 -56.81 -16.64 16.11
CA VAL A 866 -56.31 -17.54 15.06
C VAL A 866 -55.09 -16.90 14.39
N TYR A 867 -54.04 -17.68 14.17
CA TYR A 867 -52.85 -17.27 13.43
C TYR A 867 -52.51 -18.30 12.34
N LEU A 868 -51.93 -17.83 11.23
CA LEU A 868 -51.43 -18.64 10.13
C LEU A 868 -49.92 -18.83 10.28
N VAL A 869 -49.43 -20.07 10.29
CA VAL A 869 -47.99 -20.35 10.35
C VAL A 869 -47.31 -19.89 9.05
N LEU A 870 -46.27 -19.06 9.16
CA LEU A 870 -45.51 -18.57 8.00
C LEU A 870 -44.50 -19.63 7.53
N SER A 871 -44.73 -20.18 6.34
CA SER A 871 -43.87 -21.20 5.73
C SER A 871 -42.44 -20.68 5.51
N GLY A 872 -41.44 -21.39 6.07
CA GLY A 872 -40.02 -20.99 5.96
C GLY A 872 -39.55 -19.97 7.00
N SER A 873 -40.39 -19.59 7.98
CA SER A 873 -39.98 -18.72 9.10
C SER A 873 -39.26 -19.44 10.24
N GLU A 874 -39.15 -20.78 10.18
CA GLU A 874 -38.50 -21.58 11.22
C GLU A 874 -37.00 -21.26 11.32
N ARG A 875 -36.58 -20.85 12.52
CA ARG A 875 -35.20 -20.44 12.83
C ARG A 875 -34.86 -20.71 14.30
N ALA A 876 -33.57 -20.76 14.62
CA ALA A 876 -33.10 -21.10 15.96
C ALA A 876 -32.36 -19.91 16.60
N VAL A 877 -33.10 -19.15 17.42
CA VAL A 877 -32.68 -17.91 18.11
C VAL A 877 -32.28 -18.17 19.55
N THR A 878 -31.60 -17.20 20.18
CA THR A 878 -31.21 -17.22 21.59
C THR A 878 -31.94 -16.09 22.32
N PRO A 879 -32.71 -16.35 23.38
CA PRO A 879 -33.27 -15.29 24.21
C PRO A 879 -32.17 -14.66 25.08
N LEU A 880 -32.12 -13.34 25.10
CA LEU A 880 -31.13 -12.52 25.79
C LEU A 880 -31.81 -11.67 26.87
N SER A 881 -31.24 -11.66 28.08
CA SER A 881 -31.59 -10.71 29.13
C SER A 881 -30.67 -9.49 29.01
N ILE A 882 -31.23 -8.32 28.69
CA ILE A 882 -30.50 -7.09 28.39
C ILE A 882 -30.71 -6.06 29.50
N ARG A 883 -29.62 -5.44 29.99
CA ARG A 883 -29.61 -4.28 30.88
C ARG A 883 -29.56 -2.99 30.08
N LEU A 884 -30.44 -2.04 30.36
CA LEU A 884 -30.38 -0.66 29.88
C LEU A 884 -29.50 0.23 30.78
N GLU A 885 -29.13 1.40 30.28
CA GLU A 885 -28.47 2.47 31.04
C GLU A 885 -29.30 2.96 32.25
N SER A 886 -30.63 2.90 32.17
CA SER A 886 -31.55 3.12 33.29
C SER A 886 -31.40 2.11 34.44
N GLY A 887 -30.69 0.99 34.23
CA GLY A 887 -30.64 -0.15 35.14
C GLY A 887 -31.81 -1.12 34.98
N GLU A 888 -32.78 -0.83 34.11
CA GLU A 888 -33.89 -1.74 33.79
C GLU A 888 -33.40 -2.96 33.01
N SER A 889 -34.09 -4.09 33.18
CA SER A 889 -33.87 -5.33 32.43
C SER A 889 -35.02 -5.61 31.45
N MET A 890 -34.72 -5.98 30.21
CA MET A 890 -35.69 -6.51 29.25
C MET A 890 -35.25 -7.88 28.70
N GLU A 891 -36.17 -8.59 28.06
CA GLU A 891 -35.88 -9.78 27.26
C GLU A 891 -36.03 -9.46 25.76
N MET A 892 -35.13 -9.98 24.94
CA MET A 892 -35.11 -9.80 23.48
C MET A 892 -34.41 -11.00 22.81
N THR A 893 -34.68 -11.28 21.54
CA THR A 893 -33.89 -12.29 20.80
C THR A 893 -32.54 -11.75 20.34
N ASP A 894 -31.55 -12.63 20.22
CA ASP A 894 -30.26 -12.35 19.60
C ASP A 894 -30.39 -11.82 18.17
N GLU A 895 -31.32 -12.34 17.38
CA GLU A 895 -31.71 -11.81 16.07
C GLU A 895 -32.03 -10.31 16.12
N VAL A 896 -33.02 -9.90 16.93
CA VAL A 896 -33.44 -8.49 17.02
C VAL A 896 -32.33 -7.64 17.63
N PHE A 897 -31.66 -8.11 18.69
CA PHE A 897 -30.55 -7.39 19.30
C PHE A 897 -29.39 -7.18 18.32
N SER A 898 -29.09 -8.17 17.46
CA SER A 898 -28.02 -8.08 16.46
C SER A 898 -28.24 -7.02 15.38
N SER A 899 -29.48 -6.58 15.17
CA SER A 899 -29.84 -5.53 14.21
C SER A 899 -29.52 -4.11 14.71
N TYR A 900 -29.43 -3.90 16.02
CA TYR A 900 -29.12 -2.59 16.61
C TYR A 900 -27.63 -2.24 16.47
N PRO A 901 -27.26 -0.98 16.18
CA PRO A 901 -25.86 -0.59 16.01
C PRO A 901 -25.10 -0.65 17.34
N LEU A 902 -23.83 -1.05 17.27
CA LEU A 902 -22.90 -1.10 18.41
C LEU A 902 -22.45 0.29 18.85
N GLU A 903 -22.10 0.45 20.13
CA GLU A 903 -21.48 1.65 20.71
C GLU A 903 -20.15 2.02 20.02
N VAL A 904 -19.34 0.99 19.71
CA VAL A 904 -18.14 1.12 18.88
C VAL A 904 -18.38 0.36 17.57
N PRO A 905 -18.14 0.95 16.39
CA PRO A 905 -18.34 0.25 15.12
C PRO A 905 -17.52 -1.05 15.02
N ALA A 906 -18.16 -2.11 14.50
CA ALA A 906 -17.51 -3.40 14.29
C ALA A 906 -16.28 -3.24 13.38
N SER A 907 -15.13 -3.74 13.85
CA SER A 907 -13.84 -3.63 13.19
C SER A 907 -12.99 -4.88 13.41
N THR A 908 -11.92 -5.04 12.64
CA THR A 908 -11.03 -6.20 12.72
C THR A 908 -10.30 -6.32 14.08
N LYS A 909 -10.16 -5.21 14.83
CA LYS A 909 -9.66 -5.18 16.22
C LYS A 909 -10.39 -6.14 17.17
N TYR A 910 -11.69 -6.37 16.97
CA TYR A 910 -12.49 -7.30 17.78
C TYR A 910 -11.91 -8.73 17.77
N ASN A 911 -11.30 -9.13 16.65
CA ASN A 911 -10.75 -10.47 16.44
C ASN A 911 -9.26 -10.59 16.83
N HIS A 912 -8.61 -9.53 17.32
CA HIS A 912 -7.15 -9.51 17.49
C HIS A 912 -6.61 -10.67 18.35
N ALA A 913 -7.38 -11.16 19.33
CA ALA A 913 -7.00 -12.25 20.21
C ALA A 913 -6.76 -13.59 19.48
N LEU A 914 -7.33 -13.79 18.28
CA LEU A 914 -7.07 -14.98 17.46
C LEU A 914 -5.62 -15.00 16.93
N ASP A 915 -5.05 -13.82 16.68
CA ASP A 915 -3.73 -13.60 16.06
C ASP A 915 -2.97 -12.47 16.78
N TYR A 916 -2.92 -12.58 18.12
CA TYR A 916 -2.44 -11.54 19.02
C TYR A 916 -1.05 -11.01 18.63
N GLY A 917 -0.96 -9.69 18.43
CA GLY A 917 0.27 -8.98 18.07
C GLY A 917 0.71 -9.11 16.61
N ILE A 918 -0.08 -9.74 15.73
CA ILE A 918 0.32 -10.03 14.33
C ILE A 918 -0.31 -9.04 13.35
N GLY A 919 -1.60 -9.21 13.08
CA GLY A 919 -2.38 -8.50 12.08
C GLY A 919 -3.85 -8.81 12.28
N GLU A 920 -4.73 -7.90 11.87
CA GLU A 920 -6.16 -8.01 12.16
C GLU A 920 -6.91 -8.70 11.01
N TYR A 921 -7.61 -9.81 11.31
CA TYR A 921 -8.33 -10.60 10.30
C TYR A 921 -9.84 -10.68 10.61
N SER A 922 -10.68 -10.59 9.58
CA SER A 922 -12.14 -10.74 9.68
C SER A 922 -12.62 -12.19 9.62
N TYR A 923 -11.69 -13.16 9.58
CA TYR A 923 -11.93 -14.58 9.35
C TYR A 923 -10.95 -15.42 10.21
N ASN A 924 -11.24 -16.71 10.38
CA ASN A 924 -10.42 -17.62 11.17
C ASN A 924 -9.09 -17.97 10.45
N ARG A 925 -8.05 -17.17 10.67
CA ARG A 925 -6.69 -17.36 10.07
C ARG A 925 -6.01 -18.69 10.45
N GLY A 926 -6.52 -19.42 11.45
CA GLY A 926 -6.10 -20.79 11.76
C GLY A 926 -6.71 -21.86 10.85
N ASN A 927 -7.82 -21.54 10.17
CA ASN A 927 -8.48 -22.42 9.22
C ASN A 927 -7.96 -22.15 7.82
N TYR A 928 -7.25 -23.11 7.24
CA TYR A 928 -6.70 -23.01 5.88
C TYR A 928 -7.80 -22.80 4.83
N ILE A 929 -8.91 -23.55 4.93
CA ILE A 929 -9.99 -23.48 3.94
C ILE A 929 -10.70 -22.13 4.00
N GLU A 930 -11.04 -21.64 5.20
CA GLU A 930 -11.66 -20.32 5.37
C GLU A 930 -10.71 -19.18 4.97
N THR A 931 -9.40 -19.30 5.25
CA THR A 931 -8.39 -18.33 4.83
C THR A 931 -8.29 -18.24 3.31
N GLN A 932 -8.23 -19.39 2.62
CA GLN A 932 -8.11 -19.43 1.16
C GLN A 932 -9.43 -19.07 0.45
N ASP A 933 -10.59 -19.32 1.07
CA ASP A 933 -11.89 -18.77 0.63
C ASP A 933 -11.91 -17.24 0.80
N ALA A 934 -11.46 -16.69 1.93
CA ALA A 934 -11.39 -15.24 2.15
C ALA A 934 -10.44 -14.53 1.17
N ILE A 935 -9.32 -15.18 0.82
CA ILE A 935 -8.40 -14.71 -0.24
C ILE A 935 -9.09 -14.76 -1.62
N TRP A 936 -9.91 -15.78 -1.90
CA TRP A 936 -10.69 -15.88 -3.14
C TRP A 936 -11.73 -14.77 -3.26
N GLU A 937 -12.48 -14.54 -2.19
CA GLU A 937 -13.53 -13.52 -2.08
C GLU A 937 -12.95 -12.13 -2.27
N LYS A 938 -11.85 -11.82 -1.56
CA LYS A 938 -11.13 -10.55 -1.74
C LYS A 938 -10.64 -10.36 -3.17
N ALA A 939 -9.96 -11.35 -3.74
CA ALA A 939 -9.46 -11.26 -5.13
C ALA A 939 -10.59 -11.14 -6.16
N THR A 940 -11.80 -11.61 -5.85
CA THR A 940 -13.01 -11.43 -6.67
C THR A 940 -13.60 -10.01 -6.54
N ALA A 941 -13.64 -9.46 -5.32
CA ALA A 941 -14.06 -8.07 -5.07
C ALA A 941 -13.09 -7.05 -5.69
N ASP A 942 -11.78 -7.29 -5.55
CA ASP A 942 -10.68 -6.54 -6.17
C ASP A 942 -10.62 -6.73 -7.70
N ARG A 943 -11.42 -7.65 -8.26
CA ARG A 943 -11.54 -8.00 -9.70
C ARG A 943 -10.26 -8.60 -10.31
N GLU A 944 -9.37 -9.14 -9.49
CA GLU A 944 -8.25 -9.98 -9.92
C GLU A 944 -8.77 -11.34 -10.45
N GLU A 945 -9.74 -11.93 -9.74
CA GLU A 945 -10.45 -13.16 -10.10
C GLU A 945 -11.84 -12.87 -10.69
N GLY A 946 -12.35 -13.78 -11.53
CA GLY A 946 -13.71 -13.68 -12.08
C GLY A 946 -13.95 -14.43 -13.39
N TRP A 947 -15.20 -14.45 -13.85
CA TRP A 947 -15.55 -14.98 -15.17
C TRP A 947 -15.04 -14.07 -16.30
N SER A 948 -14.22 -14.65 -17.19
CA SER A 948 -13.48 -13.93 -18.23
C SER A 948 -13.49 -14.70 -19.55
N PRO A 949 -13.59 -14.05 -20.73
CA PRO A 949 -13.53 -14.74 -22.02
C PRO A 949 -12.28 -15.63 -22.14
N ALA A 950 -12.47 -16.85 -22.61
CA ALA A 950 -11.42 -17.86 -22.70
C ALA A 950 -10.48 -17.61 -23.89
N THR A 951 -9.18 -17.77 -23.66
CA THR A 951 -8.18 -17.81 -24.73
C THR A 951 -7.72 -19.25 -24.98
N HIS A 952 -7.09 -19.48 -26.14
CA HIS A 952 -6.47 -20.76 -26.46
C HIS A 952 -5.37 -21.18 -25.45
N ALA A 953 -4.76 -20.20 -24.76
CA ALA A 953 -3.63 -20.41 -23.85
C ALA A 953 -4.03 -20.65 -22.38
N ASP A 954 -5.31 -20.47 -22.00
CA ASP A 954 -5.79 -20.56 -20.61
C ASP A 954 -5.83 -21.99 -20.02
N GLY A 955 -5.01 -22.91 -20.53
CA GLY A 955 -4.89 -24.28 -19.99
C GLY A 955 -6.09 -25.19 -20.24
N LEU A 956 -6.99 -24.83 -21.17
CA LEU A 956 -8.24 -25.57 -21.45
C LEU A 956 -8.01 -27.09 -21.55
N ARG A 957 -8.76 -27.84 -20.72
CA ARG A 957 -8.60 -29.28 -20.46
C ARG A 957 -9.96 -29.92 -20.10
N PRO A 958 -10.14 -31.24 -20.29
CA PRO A 958 -11.32 -31.95 -19.80
C PRO A 958 -11.57 -31.71 -18.31
N GLY A 959 -12.83 -31.69 -17.90
CA GLY A 959 -13.26 -31.48 -16.52
C GLY A 959 -13.24 -30.03 -16.03
N LEU A 960 -12.57 -29.10 -16.73
CA LEU A 960 -12.53 -27.68 -16.35
C LEU A 960 -13.94 -27.06 -16.34
N PRO A 961 -14.39 -26.42 -15.25
CA PRO A 961 -15.66 -25.70 -15.21
C PRO A 961 -15.59 -24.43 -16.05
N VAL A 962 -16.64 -24.18 -16.82
CA VAL A 962 -16.77 -23.06 -17.75
C VAL A 962 -18.19 -22.48 -17.72
N ARG A 963 -18.34 -21.23 -18.16
CA ARG A 963 -19.64 -20.69 -18.59
C ARG A 963 -19.59 -20.50 -20.10
N ALA A 964 -20.53 -21.09 -20.83
CA ALA A 964 -20.55 -21.05 -22.29
C ALA A 964 -21.90 -20.54 -22.81
N ARG A 965 -21.93 -19.76 -23.89
CA ARG A 965 -23.21 -19.39 -24.52
C ARG A 965 -23.86 -20.63 -25.11
N ARG A 966 -25.08 -20.93 -24.65
CA ARG A 966 -25.84 -22.08 -25.15
C ARG A 966 -26.30 -21.84 -26.58
N ARG A 967 -26.10 -22.80 -27.47
CA ARG A 967 -26.70 -22.75 -28.82
C ARG A 967 -28.18 -23.12 -28.73
N LEU A 968 -29.04 -22.23 -29.21
CA LEU A 968 -30.50 -22.36 -29.10
C LEU A 968 -31.15 -22.99 -30.34
N GLY A 969 -30.53 -22.85 -31.52
CA GLY A 969 -30.99 -23.49 -32.75
C GLY A 969 -30.54 -24.95 -32.87
N ALA A 970 -31.43 -25.83 -33.36
CA ALA A 970 -31.02 -27.12 -33.87
C ALA A 970 -30.19 -26.95 -35.16
N ALA A 971 -29.25 -27.86 -35.41
CA ALA A 971 -28.44 -27.83 -36.63
C ALA A 971 -29.28 -28.28 -37.84
N GLY A 972 -29.92 -27.33 -38.54
CA GLY A 972 -30.73 -27.65 -39.72
C GLY A 972 -31.31 -26.46 -40.51
N GLU A 973 -31.93 -25.47 -39.87
CA GLU A 973 -32.97 -24.66 -40.55
C GLU A 973 -32.68 -23.16 -40.78
N ASN A 974 -31.64 -22.57 -40.17
CA ASN A 974 -31.27 -21.18 -40.48
C ASN A 974 -30.60 -21.07 -41.86
N ARG A 975 -31.34 -20.59 -42.87
CA ARG A 975 -30.79 -20.21 -44.18
C ARG A 975 -29.93 -18.95 -44.13
N ASP A 976 -30.18 -18.08 -43.16
CA ASP A 976 -29.35 -16.93 -42.84
C ASP A 976 -28.20 -17.38 -41.92
N GLY A 977 -26.95 -17.17 -42.35
CA GLY A 977 -25.74 -17.79 -41.77
C GLY A 977 -25.31 -17.33 -40.36
N ALA A 978 -26.24 -16.84 -39.52
CA ALA A 978 -25.99 -16.42 -38.15
C ALA A 978 -26.42 -17.51 -37.15
N THR A 979 -25.48 -17.98 -36.32
CA THR A 979 -25.77 -18.93 -35.24
C THR A 979 -26.43 -18.22 -34.05
N ILE A 980 -27.64 -18.63 -33.67
CA ILE A 980 -28.34 -18.08 -32.51
C ILE A 980 -27.68 -18.58 -31.21
N THR A 981 -26.98 -17.68 -30.54
CA THR A 981 -26.42 -17.88 -29.20
C THR A 981 -27.35 -17.30 -28.13
N GLY A 982 -27.57 -18.08 -27.07
CA GLY A 982 -28.26 -17.64 -25.86
C GLY A 982 -27.29 -17.29 -24.73
N ASP A 983 -27.82 -17.20 -23.51
CA ASP A 983 -27.04 -16.80 -22.34
C ASP A 983 -25.92 -17.78 -21.95
N PHE A 984 -24.98 -17.27 -21.16
CA PHE A 984 -23.89 -18.03 -20.55
C PHE A 984 -24.41 -19.00 -19.48
N GLN A 985 -24.45 -20.29 -19.79
CA GLN A 985 -24.83 -21.35 -18.86
C GLN A 985 -23.59 -22.09 -18.34
N ARG A 986 -23.62 -22.54 -17.08
CA ARG A 986 -22.55 -23.36 -16.49
C ARG A 986 -22.43 -24.71 -17.22
N GLY A 987 -21.21 -25.18 -17.37
CA GLY A 987 -20.89 -26.49 -17.91
C GLY A 987 -19.45 -26.90 -17.60
N ARG A 988 -19.03 -28.05 -18.13
CA ARG A 988 -17.65 -28.53 -18.07
C ARG A 988 -17.14 -28.86 -19.46
N ILE A 989 -15.85 -28.62 -19.71
CA ILE A 989 -15.21 -29.08 -20.94
C ILE A 989 -15.17 -30.61 -20.93
N VAL A 990 -15.71 -31.24 -21.98
CA VAL A 990 -15.56 -32.67 -22.27
C VAL A 990 -14.24 -32.89 -23.02
N GLN A 991 -14.01 -32.09 -24.06
CA GLN A 991 -12.86 -32.21 -24.94
C GLN A 991 -12.48 -30.84 -25.51
N TYR A 992 -11.17 -30.61 -25.67
CA TYR A 992 -10.66 -29.45 -26.40
C TYR A 992 -9.42 -29.82 -27.21
N HIS A 993 -9.55 -29.81 -28.52
CA HIS A 993 -8.44 -30.04 -29.42
C HIS A 993 -7.59 -28.77 -29.56
N ARG A 994 -6.36 -28.79 -29.01
CA ARG A 994 -5.42 -27.66 -29.12
C ARG A 994 -4.80 -27.57 -30.53
N GLN A 995 -4.50 -28.72 -31.13
CA GLN A 995 -3.87 -28.85 -32.45
C GLN A 995 -4.77 -28.25 -33.56
N PRO A 996 -4.28 -27.26 -34.35
CA PRO A 996 -5.13 -26.54 -35.32
C PRO A 996 -5.80 -27.42 -36.38
N PHE A 997 -5.18 -28.54 -36.78
CA PHE A 997 -5.75 -29.44 -37.78
C PHE A 997 -6.90 -30.33 -37.25
N PHE A 998 -7.04 -30.48 -35.93
CA PHE A 998 -8.22 -31.06 -35.28
C PHE A 998 -9.22 -30.00 -34.80
N ASN A 999 -8.87 -28.71 -34.90
CA ASN A 999 -9.70 -27.60 -34.44
C ASN A 999 -9.42 -26.33 -35.27
N PRO A 1000 -9.88 -26.29 -36.53
CA PRO A 1000 -9.70 -25.14 -37.41
C PRO A 1000 -10.51 -23.94 -36.92
N ASP A 1001 -10.17 -22.74 -37.40
CA ASP A 1001 -10.90 -21.53 -37.03
C ASP A 1001 -12.27 -21.45 -37.75
N PRO A 1002 -13.36 -21.04 -37.05
CA PRO A 1002 -13.41 -20.64 -35.64
C PRO A 1002 -13.37 -21.85 -34.69
N ARG A 1003 -12.38 -21.88 -33.80
CA ARG A 1003 -12.14 -22.99 -32.86
C ARG A 1003 -13.36 -23.31 -32.01
N LEU A 1004 -13.62 -24.60 -31.84
CA LEU A 1004 -14.71 -25.16 -31.05
C LEU A 1004 -14.21 -25.78 -29.74
N VAL A 1005 -15.13 -25.93 -28.79
CA VAL A 1005 -14.96 -26.57 -27.48
C VAL A 1005 -16.18 -27.45 -27.21
N ALA A 1006 -15.96 -28.74 -26.93
CA ALA A 1006 -17.04 -29.64 -26.52
C ALA A 1006 -17.39 -29.37 -25.05
N VAL A 1007 -18.55 -28.75 -24.79
CA VAL A 1007 -19.01 -28.39 -23.44
C VAL A 1007 -20.25 -29.20 -23.08
N ALA A 1008 -20.20 -29.90 -21.95
CA ALA A 1008 -21.38 -30.51 -21.32
C ALA A 1008 -22.05 -29.47 -20.41
N PHE A 1009 -23.27 -29.04 -20.75
CA PHE A 1009 -24.03 -28.07 -19.98
C PHE A 1009 -24.60 -28.68 -18.70
N TYR A 1010 -24.37 -28.02 -17.56
CA TYR A 1010 -24.77 -28.52 -16.24
C TYR A 1010 -26.30 -28.73 -16.08
N PRO A 1011 -27.19 -27.83 -16.55
CA PRO A 1011 -28.63 -27.96 -16.29
C PRO A 1011 -29.34 -29.17 -16.91
N ASN A 1012 -28.73 -29.83 -17.91
CA ASN A 1012 -29.34 -30.95 -18.63
C ASN A 1012 -28.36 -32.01 -19.16
N GLY A 1013 -27.07 -31.91 -18.82
CA GLY A 1013 -26.02 -32.85 -19.24
C GLY A 1013 -25.66 -32.85 -20.74
N VAL A 1014 -26.32 -32.03 -21.56
CA VAL A 1014 -26.16 -32.07 -23.03
C VAL A 1014 -24.79 -31.53 -23.44
N VAL A 1015 -24.07 -32.30 -24.24
CA VAL A 1015 -22.82 -31.90 -24.88
C VAL A 1015 -23.12 -31.10 -26.16
N GLN A 1016 -22.49 -29.94 -26.32
CA GLN A 1016 -22.52 -29.15 -27.55
C GLN A 1016 -21.11 -28.68 -27.90
N GLU A 1017 -20.82 -28.60 -29.20
CA GLU A 1017 -19.67 -27.83 -29.70
C GLU A 1017 -20.01 -26.33 -29.67
N VAL A 1018 -19.24 -25.55 -28.90
CA VAL A 1018 -19.41 -24.09 -28.73
C VAL A 1018 -18.15 -23.36 -29.23
N PRO A 1019 -18.25 -22.23 -29.94
CA PRO A 1019 -17.08 -21.46 -30.34
C PRO A 1019 -16.27 -20.97 -29.13
N LEU A 1020 -14.94 -20.97 -29.23
CA LEU A 1020 -14.05 -20.53 -28.15
C LEU A 1020 -14.36 -19.09 -27.67
N ALA A 1021 -14.78 -18.20 -28.58
CA ALA A 1021 -15.17 -16.82 -28.26
C ALA A 1021 -16.48 -16.72 -27.45
N ASP A 1022 -17.29 -17.79 -27.43
CA ASP A 1022 -18.53 -17.92 -26.65
C ASP A 1022 -18.30 -18.68 -25.33
N VAL A 1023 -17.06 -18.99 -24.96
CA VAL A 1023 -16.68 -19.66 -23.71
C VAL A 1023 -15.97 -18.68 -22.77
N MET A 1024 -16.33 -18.73 -21.49
CA MET A 1024 -15.68 -18.03 -20.39
C MET A 1024 -15.06 -19.04 -19.41
N ILE A 1025 -13.84 -18.77 -18.99
CA ILE A 1025 -13.17 -19.43 -17.87
C ILE A 1025 -13.25 -18.55 -16.63
N TRP A 1026 -13.02 -19.14 -15.46
CA TRP A 1026 -12.72 -18.36 -14.27
C TRP A 1026 -11.21 -18.04 -14.25
N GLN A 1027 -10.86 -16.76 -14.32
CA GLN A 1027 -9.47 -16.31 -14.20
C GLN A 1027 -9.07 -16.22 -12.71
N ARG A 1028 -7.85 -16.65 -12.40
CA ARG A 1028 -7.19 -16.54 -11.09
C ARG A 1028 -6.36 -15.26 -10.92
N ARG A 1029 -6.19 -14.53 -12.02
CA ARG A 1029 -5.26 -13.41 -12.18
C ARG A 1029 -5.54 -12.69 -13.50
N TYR A 1030 -5.03 -11.47 -13.63
CA TYR A 1030 -5.10 -10.70 -14.87
C TYR A 1030 -4.20 -11.25 -16.00
N HIS A 1031 -2.95 -11.64 -15.72
CA HIS A 1031 -1.97 -12.03 -16.74
C HIS A 1031 -1.96 -13.54 -17.06
N GLY A 1032 -1.88 -13.90 -18.35
CA GLY A 1032 -1.67 -15.28 -18.80
C GLY A 1032 -0.20 -15.76 -18.78
N PRO A 1033 0.13 -16.85 -19.50
CA PRO A 1033 -0.72 -17.57 -20.45
C PRO A 1033 -1.88 -18.33 -19.78
N GLU A 1034 -1.61 -19.05 -18.70
CA GLU A 1034 -2.60 -19.90 -18.02
C GLU A 1034 -3.29 -19.18 -16.85
N ARG A 1035 -4.41 -18.49 -17.10
CA ARG A 1035 -5.13 -17.79 -16.03
C ARG A 1035 -6.00 -18.70 -15.16
N THR A 1036 -6.29 -19.94 -15.57
CA THR A 1036 -7.17 -20.87 -14.83
C THR A 1036 -6.54 -21.48 -13.58
N VAL A 1037 -5.22 -21.60 -13.55
CA VAL A 1037 -4.45 -22.25 -12.48
C VAL A 1037 -3.92 -21.21 -11.48
N GLY A 1038 -3.95 -21.56 -10.19
CA GLY A 1038 -3.36 -20.77 -9.11
C GLY A 1038 -1.84 -20.59 -9.27
N ASP A 1039 -1.23 -19.81 -8.38
CA ASP A 1039 0.22 -19.87 -8.19
C ASP A 1039 0.54 -20.76 -7.01
N GLU A 1040 1.53 -21.64 -7.20
CA GLU A 1040 1.98 -22.59 -6.20
C GLU A 1040 3.32 -22.12 -5.63
N SER A 1041 3.35 -21.91 -4.31
CA SER A 1041 4.59 -21.75 -3.56
C SER A 1041 5.34 -23.07 -3.47
N ARG A 1042 6.64 -22.96 -3.20
CA ARG A 1042 7.62 -24.06 -3.18
C ARG A 1042 8.44 -23.99 -1.90
N ARG A 1043 8.95 -25.14 -1.44
CA ARG A 1043 9.74 -25.23 -0.20
C ARG A 1043 10.99 -24.35 -0.28
N TYR A 1044 11.17 -23.46 0.71
CA TYR A 1044 12.37 -22.65 0.82
C TYR A 1044 13.59 -23.50 1.20
N ASN A 1045 14.71 -23.28 0.51
CA ASN A 1045 15.90 -24.12 0.57
C ASN A 1045 17.11 -23.30 1.09
N PRO A 1046 17.47 -23.36 2.39
CA PRO A 1046 18.48 -22.46 2.99
C PRO A 1046 19.88 -22.54 2.36
N SER A 1047 20.26 -23.72 1.88
CA SER A 1047 21.54 -24.00 1.25
C SER A 1047 21.44 -24.12 -0.28
N ALA A 1048 20.60 -23.32 -0.93
CA ALA A 1048 20.16 -23.48 -2.33
C ALA A 1048 21.25 -23.72 -3.41
N LEU A 1049 22.52 -23.35 -3.20
CA LEU A 1049 23.61 -23.72 -4.12
C LEU A 1049 24.01 -25.20 -4.03
N ARG A 1050 23.83 -25.84 -2.87
CA ARG A 1050 24.03 -27.29 -2.63
C ARG A 1050 22.71 -28.04 -2.81
N ARG A 1051 22.14 -27.92 -4.00
CA ARG A 1051 21.02 -28.75 -4.49
C ARG A 1051 21.52 -29.65 -5.61
N TYR A 1052 20.85 -30.77 -5.80
CA TYR A 1052 21.30 -31.86 -6.65
C TYR A 1052 20.15 -32.39 -7.53
N ILE A 1053 20.50 -32.91 -8.72
CA ILE A 1053 19.57 -33.56 -9.66
C ILE A 1053 20.24 -34.82 -10.22
N ASP A 1054 19.53 -35.95 -10.26
CA ASP A 1054 19.94 -37.12 -11.03
C ASP A 1054 19.76 -36.83 -12.52
N VAL A 1055 20.86 -36.70 -13.26
CA VAL A 1055 20.82 -36.36 -14.69
C VAL A 1055 20.26 -37.53 -15.53
N THR A 1056 20.20 -38.75 -14.99
CA THR A 1056 19.61 -39.92 -15.64
C THR A 1056 18.15 -40.20 -15.26
N ASP A 1057 17.63 -39.51 -14.24
CA ASP A 1057 16.24 -39.58 -13.81
C ASP A 1057 15.85 -38.31 -13.04
N PRO A 1058 15.74 -37.14 -13.73
CA PRO A 1058 15.52 -35.87 -13.06
C PRO A 1058 14.16 -35.82 -12.36
N ASN A 1059 13.16 -36.53 -12.90
CA ASN A 1059 11.81 -36.59 -12.35
C ASN A 1059 11.65 -37.64 -11.24
N ASN A 1060 12.67 -38.46 -10.98
CA ASN A 1060 12.61 -39.55 -10.01
C ASN A 1060 11.50 -40.57 -10.36
N GLU A 1061 11.36 -40.87 -11.66
CA GLU A 1061 10.39 -41.83 -12.23
C GLU A 1061 10.73 -43.29 -11.89
N LYS A 1062 12.01 -43.59 -11.60
CA LYS A 1062 12.51 -44.93 -11.27
C LYS A 1062 12.53 -45.15 -9.76
N VAL A 1063 11.34 -45.11 -9.15
CA VAL A 1063 11.12 -45.37 -7.72
C VAL A 1063 10.24 -46.61 -7.56
N SER A 1064 10.70 -47.58 -6.77
CA SER A 1064 9.83 -48.61 -6.23
C SER A 1064 9.03 -48.04 -5.06
N SER A 1065 7.73 -48.31 -5.05
CA SER A 1065 6.78 -47.87 -4.01
C SER A 1065 7.24 -48.30 -2.61
N SER A 1066 7.91 -49.44 -2.53
CA SER A 1066 8.45 -50.10 -1.33
C SER A 1066 9.44 -49.28 -0.49
N THR A 1067 9.92 -48.13 -0.99
CA THR A 1067 10.73 -47.19 -0.19
C THR A 1067 9.90 -46.17 0.61
N SER A 1068 8.57 -46.18 0.49
CA SER A 1068 7.68 -45.44 1.41
C SER A 1068 7.61 -46.10 2.79
N VAL A 1069 7.64 -45.30 3.86
CA VAL A 1069 7.77 -45.78 5.25
C VAL A 1069 6.42 -46.20 5.84
N SER A 1070 5.78 -47.21 5.26
CA SER A 1070 4.51 -47.77 5.76
C SER A 1070 4.30 -49.24 5.34
N ALA A 1071 5.15 -50.15 5.84
CA ALA A 1071 4.97 -51.59 5.67
C ALA A 1071 3.76 -52.10 6.51
N GLY A 1072 2.54 -51.94 5.99
CA GLY A 1072 1.30 -52.20 6.72
C GLY A 1072 0.18 -52.79 5.85
N ALA A 1073 -0.03 -54.10 6.00
CA ALA A 1073 -1.24 -54.87 5.63
C ALA A 1073 -1.75 -54.91 4.16
N SER A 1074 -1.42 -53.95 3.27
CA SER A 1074 -1.89 -53.92 1.88
C SER A 1074 -0.73 -54.04 0.87
N GLY A 1075 -0.30 -55.28 0.60
CA GLY A 1075 0.81 -55.58 -0.31
C GLY A 1075 0.46 -55.50 -1.80
N ALA A 1076 -0.08 -54.35 -2.25
CA ALA A 1076 -0.47 -54.10 -3.63
C ALA A 1076 0.63 -53.40 -4.47
N ASP A 1077 1.43 -52.53 -3.82
CA ASP A 1077 2.35 -51.60 -4.48
C ASP A 1077 3.83 -52.04 -4.45
N ASP A 1078 4.19 -53.05 -3.64
CA ASP A 1078 5.48 -53.76 -3.73
C ASP A 1078 5.45 -54.65 -4.99
N HIS A 1079 6.34 -54.43 -5.95
CA HIS A 1079 6.34 -55.29 -7.13
C HIS A 1079 6.80 -56.70 -6.75
N PHE A 1080 6.07 -57.73 -7.19
CA PHE A 1080 6.31 -59.12 -6.74
C PHE A 1080 7.73 -59.65 -7.03
N LEU A 1081 8.45 -59.02 -7.96
CA LEU A 1081 9.86 -59.31 -8.27
C LEU A 1081 10.88 -58.74 -7.29
N GLU A 1082 10.53 -57.77 -6.45
CA GLU A 1082 11.46 -57.17 -5.47
C GLU A 1082 11.99 -58.21 -4.46
N LYS A 1083 11.22 -59.28 -4.24
CA LYS A 1083 11.61 -60.48 -3.48
C LYS A 1083 12.84 -61.21 -4.06
N TYR A 1084 13.15 -60.96 -5.33
CA TYR A 1084 14.30 -61.52 -6.06
C TYR A 1084 15.36 -60.46 -6.41
N GLU A 1085 15.17 -59.19 -6.04
CA GLU A 1085 16.23 -58.20 -6.19
C GLU A 1085 17.42 -58.49 -5.28
N GLN A 1086 18.62 -58.26 -5.79
CA GLN A 1086 19.85 -58.61 -5.07
C GLN A 1086 20.05 -57.63 -3.90
N ARG A 1087 20.03 -58.16 -2.67
CA ARG A 1087 20.40 -57.41 -1.46
C ARG A 1087 21.76 -56.73 -1.68
N LEU A 1088 21.85 -55.44 -1.34
CA LEU A 1088 22.90 -54.49 -1.73
C LEU A 1088 24.30 -54.72 -1.09
N ALA A 1089 24.71 -55.96 -0.86
CA ALA A 1089 25.88 -56.33 -0.06
C ALA A 1089 27.25 -55.98 -0.66
N SER A 1090 27.34 -55.64 -1.96
CA SER A 1090 28.60 -55.40 -2.67
C SER A 1090 28.60 -54.17 -3.61
N ASN A 1091 27.57 -53.32 -3.54
CA ASN A 1091 27.38 -52.21 -4.48
C ASN A 1091 28.21 -50.95 -4.16
N ALA A 1092 29.53 -51.04 -4.34
CA ALA A 1092 30.45 -49.89 -4.35
C ALA A 1092 30.24 -48.93 -5.57
N ALA A 1093 29.30 -49.25 -6.47
CA ALA A 1093 29.04 -48.51 -7.71
C ALA A 1093 27.54 -48.20 -7.91
N THR A 1094 26.83 -47.84 -6.84
CA THR A 1094 25.43 -47.38 -6.87
C THR A 1094 25.22 -46.23 -7.86
N ALA A 1095 24.56 -46.52 -8.99
CA ALA A 1095 24.51 -45.62 -10.15
C ALA A 1095 23.93 -44.23 -9.83
N LYS A 1096 22.84 -44.16 -9.06
CA LYS A 1096 22.13 -42.92 -8.70
C LYS A 1096 23.03 -41.84 -8.10
N TYR A 1097 23.97 -42.22 -7.22
CA TYR A 1097 24.92 -41.26 -6.63
C TYR A 1097 26.06 -40.85 -7.58
N ARG A 1098 26.26 -41.57 -8.69
CA ARG A 1098 27.26 -41.24 -9.73
C ARG A 1098 26.66 -40.39 -10.86
N THR A 1099 25.34 -40.42 -11.04
CA THR A 1099 24.58 -39.64 -12.04
C THR A 1099 23.99 -38.35 -11.47
N THR A 1100 23.85 -38.28 -10.14
CA THR A 1100 23.48 -37.08 -9.39
C THR A 1100 24.57 -36.01 -9.47
N LYS A 1101 24.24 -34.85 -10.07
CA LYS A 1101 25.11 -33.67 -10.15
C LYS A 1101 24.63 -32.55 -9.25
N GLN A 1102 25.54 -31.65 -8.88
CA GLN A 1102 25.16 -30.39 -8.24
C GLN A 1102 24.58 -29.44 -9.30
N ILE A 1103 23.53 -28.65 -8.97
CA ILE A 1103 22.89 -27.74 -9.93
C ILE A 1103 23.86 -26.74 -10.59
N THR A 1104 25.00 -26.46 -9.95
CA THR A 1104 26.05 -25.57 -10.48
C THR A 1104 26.84 -26.15 -11.65
N GLU A 1105 26.71 -27.44 -11.93
CA GLU A 1105 27.41 -28.18 -12.99
C GLU A 1105 26.55 -28.40 -14.25
N ILE A 1106 25.28 -27.98 -14.22
CA ILE A 1106 24.30 -28.20 -15.29
C ILE A 1106 24.46 -27.14 -16.40
N ASP A 1107 24.61 -25.87 -16.04
CA ASP A 1107 24.83 -24.75 -16.95
C ASP A 1107 26.18 -24.04 -16.70
N GLN A 1108 26.65 -23.27 -17.69
CA GLN A 1108 27.83 -22.39 -17.57
C GLN A 1108 27.45 -20.97 -18.01
N TRP A 1109 27.94 -19.95 -17.29
CA TRP A 1109 27.72 -18.54 -17.64
C TRP A 1109 28.80 -18.06 -18.61
N ASN A 1110 28.41 -17.79 -19.85
CA ASN A 1110 29.30 -17.50 -20.97
C ASN A 1110 29.26 -16.01 -21.38
N HIS A 1111 30.10 -15.65 -22.37
CA HIS A 1111 30.08 -14.30 -22.93
C HIS A 1111 28.70 -13.94 -23.52
N PHE A 1112 28.01 -14.88 -24.19
CA PHE A 1112 26.65 -14.69 -24.72
C PHE A 1112 25.59 -14.37 -23.65
N ASP A 1113 25.81 -14.80 -22.41
CA ASP A 1113 24.93 -14.47 -21.28
C ASP A 1113 25.26 -13.08 -20.72
N THR A 1114 26.51 -12.66 -20.87
CA THR A 1114 27.01 -11.34 -20.48
C THR A 1114 26.64 -10.23 -21.50
N SER A 1115 26.50 -10.58 -22.78
CA SER A 1115 26.02 -9.70 -23.85
C SER A 1115 24.52 -9.89 -24.17
N ARG A 1116 23.80 -10.68 -23.38
CA ARG A 1116 22.40 -11.05 -23.61
C ARG A 1116 21.49 -9.82 -23.63
N ALA A 1117 20.68 -9.70 -24.69
CA ALA A 1117 19.64 -8.70 -24.81
C ALA A 1117 18.42 -9.06 -23.93
N ASP A 1118 17.73 -8.03 -23.42
CA ASP A 1118 16.60 -8.21 -22.51
C ASP A 1118 15.38 -8.79 -23.25
N ASN A 1119 14.52 -9.53 -22.52
CA ASN A 1119 13.34 -10.20 -23.11
C ASN A 1119 12.09 -9.30 -23.20
N TYR A 1120 12.11 -8.17 -22.50
CA TYR A 1120 11.11 -7.10 -22.50
C TYR A 1120 11.67 -5.86 -23.24
N ARG A 1121 10.83 -4.84 -23.49
CA ARG A 1121 11.32 -3.56 -24.03
C ARG A 1121 11.81 -2.69 -22.86
N PRO A 1122 13.11 -2.33 -22.79
CA PRO A 1122 13.63 -1.49 -21.71
C PRO A 1122 13.03 -0.07 -21.76
N LEU A 1123 12.91 0.58 -20.59
CA LEU A 1123 12.45 1.96 -20.50
C LEU A 1123 13.49 2.91 -21.09
N SER A 1124 14.71 2.85 -20.58
CA SER A 1124 15.91 3.52 -21.07
C SER A 1124 17.13 2.61 -20.86
N ILE A 1125 18.07 2.62 -21.81
CA ILE A 1125 19.36 1.91 -21.67
C ILE A 1125 20.53 2.86 -21.38
N SER A 1126 20.28 4.14 -21.12
CA SER A 1126 21.31 5.16 -20.86
C SER A 1126 22.20 4.88 -19.64
N HIS A 1127 21.79 3.91 -18.80
CA HIS A 1127 22.56 3.38 -17.67
C HIS A 1127 23.48 2.18 -18.03
N ARG A 1128 23.28 1.51 -19.18
CA ARG A 1128 24.00 0.30 -19.63
C ARG A 1128 25.36 0.66 -20.21
N ARG A 1129 26.40 0.70 -19.36
CA ARG A 1129 27.80 0.99 -19.74
C ARG A 1129 28.45 -0.10 -20.63
N ASP A 1130 27.76 -1.22 -20.78
CA ASP A 1130 28.04 -2.38 -21.61
C ASP A 1130 27.49 -2.26 -23.05
N TYR A 1131 26.57 -1.31 -23.31
CA TYR A 1131 25.95 -1.08 -24.62
C TYR A 1131 26.99 -0.85 -25.73
N VAL A 1132 26.86 -1.63 -26.81
CA VAL A 1132 27.81 -1.81 -27.94
C VAL A 1132 29.18 -2.34 -27.49
N ARG A 1133 29.85 -1.68 -26.54
CA ARG A 1133 31.24 -1.93 -26.12
C ARG A 1133 31.50 -3.33 -25.58
N GLN A 1134 30.52 -3.97 -24.93
CA GLN A 1134 30.63 -5.34 -24.41
C GLN A 1134 29.62 -6.29 -25.09
N GLY A 1135 29.07 -5.89 -26.24
CA GLY A 1135 28.17 -6.71 -27.05
C GLY A 1135 26.70 -6.64 -26.69
N TYR A 1136 26.31 -5.97 -25.60
CA TYR A 1136 24.88 -5.73 -25.33
C TYR A 1136 24.30 -4.81 -26.41
N LEU A 1137 23.29 -5.32 -27.11
CA LEU A 1137 22.50 -4.61 -28.11
C LEU A 1137 21.02 -4.88 -27.80
N PRO A 1138 20.16 -3.85 -27.67
CA PRO A 1138 18.77 -4.04 -27.27
C PRO A 1138 17.99 -4.76 -28.38
N ARG A 1139 17.35 -5.89 -28.05
CA ARG A 1139 16.49 -6.64 -28.99
C ARG A 1139 15.24 -5.85 -29.40
N TYR A 1140 14.76 -5.00 -28.50
CA TYR A 1140 13.63 -4.11 -28.71
C TYR A 1140 14.09 -2.67 -28.44
N THR A 1141 13.84 -1.76 -29.39
CA THR A 1141 14.15 -0.33 -29.24
C THR A 1141 13.59 0.22 -27.92
N PRO A 1142 14.39 0.87 -27.06
CA PRO A 1142 13.93 1.39 -25.77
C PRO A 1142 12.76 2.35 -25.91
N TRP A 1143 11.87 2.40 -24.90
CA TRP A 1143 10.71 3.30 -24.90
C TRP A 1143 11.10 4.78 -25.02
N GLU A 1144 12.14 5.20 -24.30
CA GLU A 1144 12.77 6.53 -24.41
C GLU A 1144 13.09 6.89 -25.86
N TRP A 1145 13.71 5.97 -26.62
CA TRP A 1145 14.16 6.23 -27.98
C TRP A 1145 12.99 6.25 -28.97
N ILE A 1146 11.95 5.44 -28.74
CA ILE A 1146 10.71 5.51 -29.51
C ILE A 1146 10.04 6.86 -29.30
N ALA A 1147 9.91 7.32 -28.04
CA ALA A 1147 9.32 8.61 -27.72
C ALA A 1147 10.09 9.78 -28.36
N ILE A 1148 11.43 9.74 -28.37
CA ILE A 1148 12.26 10.76 -29.04
C ILE A 1148 12.03 10.76 -30.56
N GLN A 1149 12.01 9.59 -31.20
CA GLN A 1149 11.81 9.50 -32.66
C GLN A 1149 10.37 9.84 -33.10
N GLU A 1150 9.38 9.53 -32.27
CA GLU A 1150 7.96 9.84 -32.51
C GLU A 1150 7.65 11.33 -32.27
N ALA A 1151 8.30 11.96 -31.29
CA ALA A 1151 8.12 13.39 -30.99
C ALA A 1151 8.85 14.34 -31.96
N ASP A 1152 9.88 13.87 -32.67
CA ASP A 1152 10.64 14.65 -33.65
C ASP A 1152 9.85 14.92 -34.95
N GLN A 1153 8.93 14.03 -35.33
CA GLN A 1153 8.24 14.06 -36.62
C GLN A 1153 6.80 14.57 -36.52
N PRO A 1154 6.37 15.52 -37.37
CA PRO A 1154 5.03 16.09 -37.30
C PRO A 1154 3.95 15.17 -37.89
N ILE A 1155 2.82 15.03 -37.18
CA ILE A 1155 1.65 14.28 -37.67
C ILE A 1155 0.98 15.05 -38.83
N ILE A 1156 0.86 14.38 -39.99
CA ILE A 1156 0.14 14.91 -41.15
C ILE A 1156 -1.37 14.91 -40.85
N HIS A 1157 -1.98 16.09 -40.70
CA HIS A 1157 -3.40 16.26 -40.32
C HIS A 1157 -4.40 15.41 -41.14
N GLU A 1158 -4.13 15.17 -42.42
CA GLU A 1158 -4.99 14.36 -43.30
C GLU A 1158 -5.14 12.90 -42.83
N THR A 1159 -4.14 12.34 -42.11
CA THR A 1159 -4.21 10.94 -41.61
C THR A 1159 -5.21 10.75 -40.46
N MET A 1160 -5.70 11.84 -39.84
CA MET A 1160 -6.73 11.79 -38.80
C MET A 1160 -8.12 11.40 -39.35
N ARG A 1161 -8.36 11.54 -40.66
CA ARG A 1161 -9.54 11.05 -41.41
C ARG A 1161 -10.91 11.31 -40.74
N THR A 1162 -11.16 12.56 -40.38
CA THR A 1162 -12.37 13.02 -39.69
C THR A 1162 -13.56 13.33 -40.62
N ASP A 1163 -13.99 12.34 -41.41
CA ASP A 1163 -15.06 12.47 -42.41
C ASP A 1163 -16.49 12.48 -41.80
N ASN A 1164 -16.82 13.49 -40.99
CA ASN A 1164 -18.07 13.54 -40.21
C ASN A 1164 -19.30 14.18 -40.91
N ILE A 1165 -19.11 14.85 -42.06
CA ILE A 1165 -20.21 15.46 -42.86
C ILE A 1165 -20.64 14.55 -44.02
N GLY A 1166 -19.73 13.73 -44.54
CA GLY A 1166 -19.91 12.96 -45.78
C GLY A 1166 -19.29 13.63 -47.02
N VAL A 1167 -19.36 12.94 -48.16
CA VAL A 1167 -18.67 13.33 -49.40
C VAL A 1167 -19.32 14.55 -50.04
N SER A 1168 -18.55 15.62 -50.27
CA SER A 1168 -19.02 16.80 -51.02
C SER A 1168 -19.02 16.54 -52.53
N TYR A 1169 -20.07 15.86 -53.01
CA TYR A 1169 -20.24 15.45 -54.41
C TYR A 1169 -20.08 16.60 -55.42
N PHE A 1170 -20.67 17.76 -55.16
CA PHE A 1170 -20.72 18.87 -56.11
C PHE A 1170 -19.51 19.83 -56.03
N PHE A 1171 -19.02 20.13 -54.83
CA PHE A 1171 -18.02 21.20 -54.63
C PHE A 1171 -16.58 20.67 -54.54
N SER A 1172 -16.33 19.50 -53.95
CA SER A 1172 -14.95 19.01 -53.75
C SER A 1172 -14.19 18.82 -55.06
N LEU A 1173 -14.85 18.30 -56.10
CA LEU A 1173 -14.23 18.12 -57.42
C LEU A 1173 -14.05 19.45 -58.16
N ASN A 1174 -15.02 20.36 -58.03
CA ASN A 1174 -15.08 21.66 -58.73
C ASN A 1174 -14.42 22.83 -57.97
N ARG A 1175 -13.63 22.54 -56.93
CA ARG A 1175 -12.96 23.55 -56.09
C ARG A 1175 -11.87 24.32 -56.86
N SER A 1176 -11.48 25.48 -56.31
CA SER A 1176 -10.54 26.45 -56.92
C SER A 1176 -9.29 25.82 -57.57
N TRP A 1177 -8.97 26.28 -58.79
CA TRP A 1177 -7.98 25.71 -59.71
C TRP A 1177 -6.58 25.46 -59.09
N ARG A 1178 -6.16 26.26 -58.12
CA ARG A 1178 -4.85 26.11 -57.44
C ARG A 1178 -4.73 24.77 -56.70
N TYR A 1179 -5.85 24.27 -56.18
CA TYR A 1179 -5.97 23.08 -55.34
C TYR A 1179 -6.95 22.04 -55.90
N LYS A 1180 -7.49 22.24 -57.12
CA LYS A 1180 -8.56 21.39 -57.71
C LYS A 1180 -8.21 19.90 -57.70
N ALA A 1181 -9.24 19.05 -57.70
CA ALA A 1181 -9.05 17.65 -58.05
C ALA A 1181 -8.46 17.60 -59.46
N ARG A 1182 -7.22 17.13 -59.59
CA ARG A 1182 -6.54 17.03 -60.89
C ARG A 1182 -6.84 15.66 -61.49
N PRO A 1183 -7.52 15.55 -62.63
CA PRO A 1183 -7.61 14.28 -63.33
C PRO A 1183 -6.22 13.82 -63.77
N HIS A 1184 -6.07 12.50 -63.85
CA HIS A 1184 -4.80 11.83 -64.15
C HIS A 1184 -5.02 10.52 -64.91
N GLY A 1185 -4.03 10.09 -65.69
CA GLY A 1185 -4.06 8.84 -66.44
C GLY A 1185 -4.80 8.95 -67.77
N TYR A 1186 -5.94 8.26 -67.90
CA TYR A 1186 -6.67 8.18 -69.17
C TYR A 1186 -7.26 9.53 -69.61
N LEU A 1187 -7.24 9.83 -70.91
CA LEU A 1187 -7.81 11.06 -71.48
C LEU A 1187 -9.29 11.27 -71.11
N ARG A 1188 -10.08 10.19 -70.96
CA ARG A 1188 -11.48 10.25 -70.49
C ARG A 1188 -11.67 10.88 -69.10
N ASN A 1189 -10.63 10.88 -68.27
CA ASN A 1189 -10.66 11.48 -66.94
C ASN A 1189 -10.54 13.02 -67.03
N TYR A 1190 -9.93 13.54 -68.10
CA TYR A 1190 -9.69 14.96 -68.36
C TYR A 1190 -10.88 15.62 -69.10
N GLU A 1191 -12.12 15.22 -68.82
CA GLU A 1191 -13.29 15.68 -69.59
C GLU A 1191 -13.50 17.20 -69.57
N ASN A 1192 -13.10 17.86 -68.48
CA ASN A 1192 -13.16 19.31 -68.34
C ASN A 1192 -12.00 19.97 -69.11
N GLU A 1193 -10.76 19.52 -68.90
CA GLU A 1193 -9.60 20.03 -69.63
C GLU A 1193 -9.70 19.80 -71.15
N VAL A 1194 -10.36 18.73 -71.60
CA VAL A 1194 -10.65 18.49 -73.03
C VAL A 1194 -11.69 19.49 -73.54
N ARG A 1195 -12.72 19.83 -72.77
CA ARG A 1195 -13.69 20.87 -73.13
C ARG A 1195 -13.03 22.25 -73.20
N ASP A 1196 -12.24 22.60 -72.19
CA ASP A 1196 -11.46 23.84 -72.12
C ASP A 1196 -10.50 23.95 -73.31
N MET A 1197 -9.78 22.87 -73.63
CA MET A 1197 -8.84 22.80 -74.75
C MET A 1197 -9.55 22.94 -76.10
N LEU A 1198 -10.68 22.26 -76.31
CA LEU A 1198 -11.44 22.36 -77.56
C LEU A 1198 -12.00 23.77 -77.76
N GLN A 1199 -12.57 24.37 -76.71
CA GLN A 1199 -13.05 25.76 -76.73
C GLN A 1199 -11.91 26.75 -77.02
N PHE A 1200 -10.74 26.54 -76.43
CA PHE A 1200 -9.55 27.37 -76.68
C PHE A 1200 -9.03 27.22 -78.12
N VAL A 1201 -8.91 25.99 -78.62
CA VAL A 1201 -8.42 25.71 -79.98
C VAL A 1201 -9.36 26.29 -81.03
N ASP A 1202 -10.68 26.15 -80.88
CA ASP A 1202 -11.68 26.75 -81.77
C ASP A 1202 -11.61 28.28 -81.76
N GLY A 1203 -11.60 28.90 -80.57
CA GLY A 1203 -11.52 30.35 -80.40
C GLY A 1203 -10.21 31.00 -80.88
N VAL A 1204 -9.12 30.23 -81.01
CA VAL A 1204 -7.78 30.72 -81.39
C VAL A 1204 -7.35 30.31 -82.80
N THR A 1205 -8.02 29.36 -83.46
CA THR A 1205 -7.62 28.83 -84.78
C THR A 1205 -8.55 29.33 -85.90
N PRO A 1206 -8.18 30.36 -86.69
CA PRO A 1206 -9.08 30.88 -87.72
C PRO A 1206 -9.26 29.86 -88.85
N TRP A 1207 -10.51 29.57 -89.21
CA TRP A 1207 -10.87 28.62 -90.28
C TRP A 1207 -10.11 28.86 -91.60
N LYS A 1208 -9.83 30.13 -91.93
CA LYS A 1208 -9.03 30.54 -93.10
C LYS A 1208 -7.61 29.96 -93.16
N GLN A 1209 -7.02 29.57 -92.02
CA GLN A 1209 -5.77 28.82 -92.00
C GLN A 1209 -6.02 27.29 -92.05
N ALA A 1210 -7.02 26.79 -91.33
CA ALA A 1210 -7.38 25.36 -91.33
C ALA A 1210 -7.74 24.83 -92.73
N GLN A 1211 -8.41 25.63 -93.56
CA GLN A 1211 -8.71 25.33 -94.97
C GLN A 1211 -7.49 24.99 -95.85
N LYS A 1212 -6.26 25.27 -95.41
CA LYS A 1212 -5.03 24.96 -96.15
C LYS A 1212 -4.54 23.52 -95.91
N ILE A 1213 -4.99 22.86 -94.84
CA ILE A 1213 -4.62 21.48 -94.52
C ILE A 1213 -5.24 20.55 -95.57
N ARG A 1214 -4.48 19.54 -96.03
CA ARG A 1214 -4.88 18.62 -97.09
C ARG A 1214 -4.85 17.17 -96.62
N THR A 1215 -5.85 16.40 -97.01
CA THR A 1215 -5.85 14.96 -96.83
C THR A 1215 -5.17 14.26 -98.01
N TYR A 1216 -4.63 13.06 -97.80
CA TYR A 1216 -3.86 12.35 -98.83
C TYR A 1216 -4.66 12.02 -100.09
N TRP A 1217 -5.99 11.83 -100.02
CA TRP A 1217 -6.81 11.52 -101.20
C TRP A 1217 -7.07 12.77 -102.05
N GLU A 1218 -7.26 13.94 -101.44
CA GLU A 1218 -7.41 15.23 -102.12
C GLU A 1218 -6.16 15.61 -102.93
N VAL A 1219 -4.97 15.19 -102.49
CA VAL A 1219 -3.73 15.35 -103.26
C VAL A 1219 -3.60 14.27 -104.34
N ARG A 1220 -3.90 13.01 -104.00
CA ARG A 1220 -3.73 11.85 -104.90
C ARG A 1220 -4.75 11.78 -106.03
N GLN A 1221 -5.85 12.54 -106.00
CA GLN A 1221 -6.81 12.63 -107.11
C GLN A 1221 -6.17 13.09 -108.44
N HIS A 1222 -4.99 13.72 -108.39
CA HIS A 1222 -4.22 14.19 -109.54
C HIS A 1222 -3.20 13.15 -110.06
N HIS A 1223 -3.07 11.98 -109.42
CA HIS A 1223 -2.22 10.89 -109.93
C HIS A 1223 -2.89 10.24 -111.17
N PRO A 1224 -2.16 9.88 -112.24
CA PRO A 1224 -2.75 9.37 -113.49
C PRO A 1224 -3.49 8.03 -113.34
N MET A 1225 -3.24 7.29 -112.27
CA MET A 1225 -4.03 6.12 -111.86
C MET A 1225 -4.31 6.27 -110.35
N PRO A 1226 -5.35 7.02 -109.94
CA PRO A 1226 -5.55 7.42 -108.54
C PRO A 1226 -6.38 6.39 -107.76
N GLN A 1227 -7.11 5.52 -108.47
CA GLN A 1227 -7.96 4.49 -107.91
C GLN A 1227 -7.70 3.16 -108.62
N PHE A 1228 -7.38 2.14 -107.83
CA PHE A 1228 -7.38 0.74 -108.24
C PHE A 1228 -7.64 -0.12 -107.01
N ASN A 1229 -8.26 -1.28 -107.19
CA ASN A 1229 -8.47 -2.21 -106.09
C ASN A 1229 -7.15 -2.93 -105.80
N ARG A 1230 -6.69 -2.84 -104.56
CA ARG A 1230 -5.61 -3.68 -104.03
C ARG A 1230 -6.00 -5.17 -104.03
N PRO A 1231 -5.03 -6.11 -103.99
CA PRO A 1231 -5.31 -7.53 -104.18
C PRO A 1231 -6.27 -8.18 -103.16
N GLU A 1232 -6.45 -7.61 -101.97
CA GLU A 1232 -7.01 -8.33 -100.80
C GLU A 1232 -8.52 -8.62 -100.88
N VAL A 1233 -9.29 -7.88 -101.69
CA VAL A 1233 -10.76 -8.05 -101.78
C VAL A 1233 -11.27 -7.93 -103.22
N ALA A 1234 -11.09 -6.77 -103.84
CA ALA A 1234 -11.76 -6.40 -105.09
C ALA A 1234 -10.84 -6.48 -106.32
N MET A 1235 -9.74 -7.24 -106.27
CA MET A 1235 -8.79 -7.40 -107.38
C MET A 1235 -9.47 -7.81 -108.69
N HIS A 1236 -10.42 -8.73 -108.61
CA HIS A 1236 -11.24 -9.22 -109.73
C HIS A 1236 -12.18 -8.15 -110.32
N ARG A 1237 -12.32 -6.98 -109.69
CA ARG A 1237 -13.09 -5.83 -110.17
C ARG A 1237 -12.21 -4.74 -110.80
N ASN A 1238 -10.89 -4.95 -110.90
CA ASN A 1238 -10.03 -4.07 -111.68
C ASN A 1238 -10.33 -4.22 -113.16
N SER A 1239 -10.93 -3.19 -113.77
CA SER A 1239 -11.16 -3.15 -115.20
C SER A 1239 -9.96 -2.53 -115.94
N ALA A 1240 -9.80 -2.87 -117.21
CA ALA A 1240 -8.79 -2.24 -118.07
C ALA A 1240 -9.03 -0.72 -118.23
N GLY A 1241 -10.23 -0.21 -117.95
CA GLY A 1241 -10.54 1.23 -117.93
C GLY A 1241 -9.92 2.01 -116.76
N LEU A 1242 -9.37 1.32 -115.74
CA LEU A 1242 -8.57 1.95 -114.69
C LEU A 1242 -7.13 2.23 -115.14
N LEU A 1243 -6.66 1.57 -116.21
CA LEU A 1243 -5.33 1.77 -116.76
C LEU A 1243 -5.32 3.03 -117.64
N PRO A 1244 -4.45 4.03 -117.41
CA PRO A 1244 -4.38 5.24 -118.23
C PRO A 1244 -3.66 4.97 -119.55
N SER A 1245 -4.20 4.05 -120.37
CA SER A 1245 -3.57 3.51 -121.58
C SER A 1245 -3.29 4.55 -122.67
N HIS A 1246 -3.98 5.67 -122.65
CA HIS A 1246 -3.73 6.82 -123.53
C HIS A 1246 -2.43 7.58 -123.17
N MET A 1247 -1.95 7.45 -121.94
CA MET A 1247 -0.71 8.09 -121.45
C MET A 1247 0.56 7.30 -121.77
N TRP A 1248 0.46 6.11 -122.34
CA TRP A 1248 1.61 5.29 -122.69
C TRP A 1248 1.54 4.72 -124.11
N GLU A 1249 2.69 4.32 -124.65
CA GLU A 1249 2.80 3.62 -125.93
C GLU A 1249 3.07 2.14 -125.69
N THR A 1250 2.38 1.26 -126.43
CA THR A 1250 2.56 -0.19 -126.36
C THR A 1250 3.21 -0.75 -127.63
N ASP A 1251 4.10 -1.73 -127.45
CA ASP A 1251 4.59 -2.54 -128.57
C ASP A 1251 3.48 -3.51 -129.03
N LYS A 1252 3.15 -3.42 -130.33
CA LYS A 1252 2.10 -4.21 -130.97
C LYS A 1252 2.41 -5.70 -131.05
N LYS A 1253 3.67 -6.14 -130.92
CA LYS A 1253 4.05 -7.57 -130.95
C LYS A 1253 4.05 -8.23 -129.57
N THR A 1254 4.54 -7.55 -128.54
CA THR A 1254 4.63 -8.12 -127.18
C THR A 1254 3.49 -7.72 -126.25
N GLY A 1255 2.66 -6.75 -126.61
CA GLY A 1255 1.60 -6.20 -125.76
C GLY A 1255 2.09 -5.40 -124.55
N LYS A 1256 3.41 -5.21 -124.41
CA LYS A 1256 4.03 -4.50 -123.29
C LYS A 1256 4.10 -2.99 -123.56
N VAL A 1257 4.13 -2.21 -122.49
CA VAL A 1257 4.40 -0.76 -122.55
C VAL A 1257 5.86 -0.54 -122.95
N ARG A 1258 6.08 0.34 -123.92
CA ARG A 1258 7.39 0.76 -124.45
C ARG A 1258 7.85 2.08 -123.86
N ALA A 1259 6.94 3.05 -123.69
CA ALA A 1259 7.23 4.40 -123.20
C ALA A 1259 5.99 5.03 -122.55
N VAL A 1260 6.18 6.07 -121.74
CA VAL A 1260 5.12 6.88 -121.11
C VAL A 1260 5.29 8.34 -121.55
N LYS A 1261 4.17 9.06 -121.75
CA LYS A 1261 4.13 10.46 -122.19
C LYS A 1261 4.33 11.42 -121.01
N ASP A 1262 4.68 12.67 -121.29
CA ASP A 1262 4.66 13.75 -120.28
C ASP A 1262 3.23 13.89 -119.72
N SER A 1263 3.11 13.90 -118.39
CA SER A 1263 1.85 13.92 -117.66
C SER A 1263 1.49 15.28 -117.08
N VAL A 1264 2.35 16.30 -117.24
CA VAL A 1264 2.26 17.58 -116.52
C VAL A 1264 1.96 18.74 -117.46
N ARG A 1265 2.62 18.82 -118.62
CA ARG A 1265 2.51 19.99 -119.52
C ARG A 1265 1.08 20.24 -120.02
N ASP A 1266 0.39 19.17 -120.39
CA ASP A 1266 -0.95 19.23 -120.98
C ASP A 1266 -2.06 19.04 -119.92
N TYR A 1267 -1.71 18.97 -118.62
CA TYR A 1267 -2.65 18.65 -117.55
C TYR A 1267 -3.50 19.86 -117.15
N GLN A 1268 -4.80 19.80 -117.48
CA GLN A 1268 -5.78 20.81 -117.13
C GLN A 1268 -6.74 20.29 -116.05
N THR A 1269 -6.80 20.98 -114.91
CA THR A 1269 -7.78 20.69 -113.84
C THR A 1269 -8.47 21.95 -113.34
N LYS A 1270 -9.80 21.86 -113.15
CA LYS A 1270 -10.61 22.94 -112.55
C LYS A 1270 -10.61 22.90 -111.01
N THR A 1271 -9.95 21.91 -110.41
CA THR A 1271 -9.86 21.74 -108.95
C THR A 1271 -8.42 21.44 -108.52
N PRO A 1272 -7.46 22.39 -108.71
CA PRO A 1272 -6.10 22.26 -108.16
C PRO A 1272 -6.10 22.23 -106.63
N LEU A 1273 -7.17 22.75 -106.01
CA LEU A 1273 -7.55 22.53 -104.62
C LEU A 1273 -9.00 21.99 -104.59
N PRO A 1274 -9.38 21.27 -103.52
CA PRO A 1274 -10.77 20.88 -103.25
C PRO A 1274 -11.76 22.06 -103.31
N LYS A 1275 -12.92 21.84 -103.96
CA LYS A 1275 -13.93 22.87 -104.27
C LYS A 1275 -14.45 23.66 -103.05
N TRP A 1276 -14.36 23.09 -101.84
CA TRP A 1276 -14.81 23.70 -100.59
C TRP A 1276 -13.82 24.70 -99.99
N VAL A 1277 -12.64 24.90 -100.60
CA VAL A 1277 -11.62 25.84 -100.13
C VAL A 1277 -11.54 27.09 -101.01
N GLN A 1278 -11.67 28.24 -100.36
CA GLN A 1278 -11.55 29.58 -100.91
C GLN A 1278 -10.56 30.32 -100.01
N LEU A 1279 -9.41 30.77 -100.55
CA LEU A 1279 -8.27 31.32 -99.79
C LEU A 1279 -8.05 32.80 -100.07
#